data_AF-Q70Z35-F1
#
_entry.id   AF-Q70Z35-F1
#
_cell.length_a   1.000
_cell.length_b   1.000
_cell.length_c   1.000
_cell.angle_alpha   90.00
_cell.angle_beta   90.00
_cell.angle_gamma   90.00
#
_symmetry.space_group_name_H-M   'P 1'
#
loop_
_entity.id
_entity.type
_entity.pdbx_description
1 polymer ?
#
loop_
_entity_poly.entity_id
_entity_poly.type
_entity_poly.pdbx_seq_one_letter_code
_entity_poly.pdbx_strand_id
1 'polypeptide(L)'
;MSEDSRGDSRAESAKDLEKQLRLRVCVLSELQKTERDYVGTLEFLVSAFLHRMNQCAASKVDKNVTEETVKMLFSNIEDILAVHKEFLKVVEECLHPEPNAQQEVGTCFLHFKDKFRIYDEYCSNHEKAQKLLLELNKIRTIRTFLLNCMLLGGRKNTDVPLEGYLVTPIQRICKYPLILKELLKRTPRKHSDYAAVMEALQAMKAVCSNINEAKRQMEKLEVLEEWQSHIEGWEGSNITDTCTEMLMCGVLLKISSGNIQERVFFLFDNLLVYCKRKHRRLKNSKASTDGHRYLFRGRINTEVMEVENVDDGTADFHSSGHIVVNGWKIHNTAKNKWFVCMAKTPEEKHEWFEAILKERERRKGLKLGMEQDTWVMISEQGEKLYKMMCRQGNLIKDRKRKLTTFPKCFLGSEFVSWLLEIGEIHRPEEGVHLGQALLENGIIHHVTDKHQFKPEQMLYRFRYDDGTFYPRNEMQDVISKGVRLYCRLHSLFTPVIRDKDYHLRTYKSVVMANKLIDWLIAQGDCRTREEAMIFGVGLCDNGFMHHVLEKSEFKDEPLLFRFFSDEEMEGSNMKHRLMKHDLKVVENVIAKSLLIKSNEGSYGFGLEDKNKVPIIKLVEKGSNAEMAGMEVGKKIFAINGDLVFMRPFNEVDCFLKSCLNSRKPLRVLVSTKPRETVKIPDSADGLGFQIRGFGPSVVHAVGRGTVAAAAGLHPGQCIIKVNGINVSKETHASVIAHVTACRKYRRPTKQDSIQWVYNSIESAQEDLQKSHSKPPGDEAGDAFDCKVEEVIDKFNTMAIIDGKKEHVSLTVDNVHLEYGVVYEYDSTAGIKCNVVEKMIEPKGFFSLTAKILEALAKSDEHFVQNCTSLNSLNEVIPTDLQSKFSALCSERIEHLCQRISSYKKFSRVLKNRAWPTFKQAKSKISPLHSSDFCPTNCHVNVMEVSYPKTSTSLGSAFGVQLDSRKHNSHDKENKSSEQGKLSPMVYIQHTITTMAAPSGLSLGQQDGHGLRYLLKEEDLETQDIYQKLLGKLQTALKEVEMCVCQIDDLLSSITYSPKLERKTSEGIIPTDSDNEKGERNSKRVCFNVAGDEQEDSGHDTISNRDSYSDCNSNRNSIASFTSICSSQCSSYFHSDEMDSGDELPLSVRISHDKQDKIHSCLEHLFSQVDSITNLLKGQAVVRAFDQTKYLTPGRGLQEFQQEMEPKLSCPKRLRLHIKQDPWNLPSSVRTLAQNIRKFVEEVKCRLLLALLEYSDSETQLRRDMVFCQTLVATVCAFSEQLMAALNQMFDNSKENEMETWEASRRWLDQIANAGVLFHFQSLLSPNLTDEQAMLEDTLVALFDLEKVSFYFKPSEEEPLVANVPLTYQAEGSRQALKVYFYIDSYHFEQLPQRLKNGGGFKIHPVLFAQALESMEGYYYRDNVSVEEFQAQINAASLEKVKQYNQKLRAFYLDKSNSPPNSTSKAAYVDKLMRPLNALDELYRLVASFIRSKRTAACANTACSASGVGLLSVSSELCNRLGACHIIMCSSGVHRCTLSVTLEQAIILARSHGLPPRYIMQATDVMRKQGARVQNTAKNLGVRDRTPQSAPRLYKLCEPPPPAGEE
;
A
#
# COMPACT_ATOMS: atom_id res chain seq x y z
N MET A 1 6.15 -45.79 30.97
CA MET A 1 6.53 -47.00 31.73
C MET A 1 8.01 -47.23 31.52
N SER A 2 8.69 -47.50 32.65
CA SER A 2 10.09 -47.92 32.87
C SER A 2 11.23 -47.02 32.36
N GLU A 3 11.74 -46.22 33.30
CA GLU A 3 13.13 -45.78 33.42
C GLU A 3 14.04 -47.00 33.67
N ASP A 4 15.22 -47.02 33.04
CA ASP A 4 16.52 -47.43 33.60
C ASP A 4 17.52 -47.57 32.45
N SER A 5 18.54 -46.70 32.39
CA SER A 5 19.86 -46.84 31.68
C SER A 5 20.47 -45.46 31.35
N ARG A 6 20.68 -44.59 32.33
CA ARG A 6 21.43 -43.33 32.16
C ARG A 6 22.88 -43.53 32.61
N GLY A 7 23.70 -44.09 31.73
CA GLY A 7 25.13 -44.27 31.94
C GLY A 7 25.96 -44.44 30.66
N ASP A 8 25.36 -44.97 29.59
CA ASP A 8 26.06 -45.32 28.34
C ASP A 8 25.75 -44.41 27.12
N SER A 9 24.77 -43.51 27.25
CA SER A 9 24.18 -42.78 26.10
C SER A 9 25.07 -41.68 25.49
N ARG A 10 26.17 -41.27 26.14
CA ARG A 10 27.18 -40.39 25.50
C ARG A 10 28.09 -41.16 24.54
N ALA A 11 28.41 -42.43 24.84
CA ALA A 11 29.22 -43.29 23.98
C ALA A 11 28.42 -43.79 22.75
N GLU A 12 27.11 -44.02 22.91
CA GLU A 12 26.22 -44.37 21.79
C GLU A 12 26.10 -43.26 20.74
N SER A 13 26.05 -41.98 21.15
CA SER A 13 25.96 -40.87 20.18
C SER A 13 27.21 -40.72 19.30
N ALA A 14 28.39 -41.10 19.81
CA ALA A 14 29.64 -41.07 19.06
C ALA A 14 29.74 -42.28 18.10
N LYS A 15 29.35 -43.48 18.55
CA LYS A 15 29.28 -44.69 17.70
C LYS A 15 28.28 -44.52 16.55
N ASP A 16 27.14 -43.87 16.79
CA ASP A 16 26.16 -43.59 15.75
C ASP A 16 26.68 -42.59 14.72
N LEU A 17 27.42 -41.55 15.14
CA LEU A 17 28.04 -40.60 14.21
C LEU A 17 29.09 -41.30 13.33
N GLU A 18 29.97 -42.12 13.92
CA GLU A 18 30.99 -42.89 13.18
C GLU A 18 30.34 -43.85 12.17
N LYS A 19 29.27 -44.53 12.58
CA LYS A 19 28.47 -45.39 11.68
C LYS A 19 27.85 -44.60 10.52
N GLN A 20 27.28 -43.42 10.77
CA GLN A 20 26.72 -42.58 9.70
C GLN A 20 27.79 -42.10 8.73
N LEU A 21 28.96 -41.67 9.22
CA LEU A 21 30.08 -41.24 8.37
C LEU A 21 30.62 -42.40 7.53
N ARG A 22 30.73 -43.61 8.07
CA ARG A 22 31.09 -44.81 7.31
C ARG A 22 30.08 -45.14 6.22
N LEU A 23 28.79 -45.05 6.53
CA LEU A 23 27.72 -45.26 5.54
C LEU A 23 27.71 -44.16 4.47
N ARG A 24 28.03 -42.91 4.83
CA ARG A 24 28.19 -41.81 3.87
C ARG A 24 29.28 -42.13 2.84
N VAL A 25 30.44 -42.62 3.29
CA VAL A 25 31.52 -43.07 2.40
C VAL A 25 31.06 -44.19 1.45
N CYS A 26 30.26 -45.16 1.93
CA CYS A 26 29.68 -46.19 1.06
C CYS A 26 28.81 -45.60 -0.06
N VAL A 27 27.97 -44.61 0.25
CA VAL A 27 27.10 -43.96 -0.74
C VAL A 27 27.92 -43.14 -1.75
N LEU A 28 28.95 -42.42 -1.30
CA LEU A 28 29.86 -41.69 -2.20
C LEU A 28 30.62 -42.64 -3.14
N SER A 29 31.08 -43.78 -2.61
CA SER A 29 31.74 -44.83 -3.40
C SER A 29 30.79 -45.46 -4.42
N GLU A 30 29.53 -45.68 -4.05
CA GLU A 30 28.48 -46.16 -4.95
C GLU A 30 28.19 -45.14 -6.06
N LEU A 31 28.09 -43.84 -5.73
CA LEU A 31 27.90 -42.78 -6.72
C LEU A 31 29.02 -42.79 -7.75
N GLN A 32 30.29 -42.76 -7.31
CA GLN A 32 31.45 -42.75 -8.18
C GLN A 32 31.51 -44.01 -9.08
N LYS A 33 31.34 -45.19 -8.48
CA LYS A 33 31.38 -46.46 -9.22
C LYS A 33 30.28 -46.53 -10.27
N THR A 34 29.04 -46.24 -9.86
CA THR A 34 27.89 -46.38 -10.77
C THR A 34 27.86 -45.30 -11.85
N GLU A 35 28.46 -44.13 -11.61
CA GLU A 35 28.64 -43.11 -12.65
C GLU A 35 29.67 -43.56 -13.69
N ARG A 36 30.80 -44.14 -13.23
CA ARG A 36 31.83 -44.70 -14.12
C ARG A 36 31.27 -45.84 -14.98
N ASP A 37 30.50 -46.75 -14.37
CA ASP A 37 29.84 -47.85 -15.08
C ASP A 37 28.82 -47.33 -16.13
N TYR A 38 28.13 -46.24 -15.82
CA TYR A 38 27.17 -45.61 -16.73
C TYR A 38 27.85 -44.92 -17.91
N VAL A 39 28.88 -44.11 -17.67
CA VAL A 39 29.70 -43.50 -18.73
C VAL A 39 30.29 -44.58 -19.64
N GLY A 40 30.85 -45.65 -19.08
CA GLY A 40 31.36 -46.77 -19.88
C GLY A 40 30.28 -47.48 -20.71
N THR A 41 29.03 -47.48 -20.23
CA THR A 41 27.89 -48.02 -20.98
C THR A 41 27.49 -47.12 -22.15
N LEU A 42 27.48 -45.79 -21.95
CA LEU A 42 27.23 -44.82 -23.02
C LEU A 42 28.35 -44.85 -24.07
N GLU A 43 29.62 -44.93 -23.65
CA GLU A 43 30.76 -45.07 -24.56
C GLU A 43 30.67 -46.36 -25.40
N PHE A 44 30.22 -47.46 -24.78
CA PHE A 44 29.93 -48.70 -25.50
C PHE A 44 28.83 -48.52 -26.55
N LEU A 45 27.70 -47.87 -26.21
CA LEU A 45 26.62 -47.61 -27.16
C LEU A 45 27.08 -46.77 -28.36
N VAL A 46 27.82 -45.69 -28.10
CA VAL A 46 28.33 -44.79 -29.14
C VAL A 46 29.36 -45.49 -30.03
N SER A 47 30.37 -46.12 -29.42
CA SER A 47 31.48 -46.74 -30.16
C SER A 47 31.12 -48.05 -30.86
N ALA A 48 30.36 -48.93 -30.20
CA ALA A 48 30.03 -50.25 -30.72
C ALA A 48 28.86 -50.22 -31.70
N PHE A 49 27.89 -49.31 -31.53
CA PHE A 49 26.69 -49.26 -32.35
C PHE A 49 26.58 -47.99 -33.19
N LEU A 50 26.44 -46.81 -32.58
CA LEU A 50 26.13 -45.57 -33.30
C LEU A 50 27.13 -45.30 -34.43
N HIS A 51 28.43 -45.34 -34.14
CA HIS A 51 29.47 -45.13 -35.14
C HIS A 51 29.40 -46.13 -36.30
N ARG A 52 29.14 -47.41 -36.00
CA ARG A 52 29.05 -48.47 -37.03
C ARG A 52 27.76 -48.38 -37.84
N MET A 53 26.65 -47.98 -37.21
CA MET A 53 25.38 -47.76 -37.89
C MET A 53 25.40 -46.51 -38.77
N ASN A 54 26.01 -45.42 -38.31
CA ASN A 54 26.27 -44.24 -39.15
C ASN A 54 27.17 -44.60 -40.34
N GLN A 55 28.21 -45.41 -40.15
CA GLN A 55 29.03 -45.90 -41.26
C GLN A 55 28.21 -46.76 -42.24
N CYS A 56 27.33 -47.64 -41.74
CA CYS A 56 26.42 -48.45 -42.56
C CYS A 56 25.42 -47.61 -43.35
N ALA A 57 24.84 -46.58 -42.73
CA ALA A 57 23.92 -45.63 -43.36
C ALA A 57 24.63 -44.79 -44.44
N ALA A 58 25.80 -44.22 -44.13
CA ALA A 58 26.60 -43.44 -45.06
C ALA A 58 27.09 -44.27 -46.26
N SER A 59 27.49 -45.53 -46.03
CA SER A 59 27.89 -46.47 -47.09
C SER A 59 26.71 -47.14 -47.81
N LYS A 60 25.46 -46.90 -47.35
CA LYS A 60 24.21 -47.46 -47.90
C LYS A 60 24.24 -48.99 -48.05
N VAL A 61 24.89 -49.69 -47.11
CA VAL A 61 25.09 -51.16 -47.16
C VAL A 61 23.77 -51.92 -47.03
N ASP A 62 22.84 -51.44 -46.20
CA ASP A 62 21.49 -52.01 -46.05
C ASP A 62 20.45 -50.90 -46.19
N LYS A 63 19.49 -51.09 -47.10
CA LYS A 63 18.43 -50.11 -47.40
C LYS A 63 17.53 -49.77 -46.21
N ASN A 64 17.52 -50.61 -45.18
CA ASN A 64 16.71 -50.42 -43.98
C ASN A 64 17.44 -49.62 -42.89
N VAL A 65 18.74 -49.33 -43.07
CA VAL A 65 19.55 -48.52 -42.14
C VAL A 65 19.87 -47.19 -42.83
N THR A 66 19.03 -46.19 -42.61
CA THR A 66 19.22 -44.79 -43.07
C THR A 66 19.63 -43.88 -41.93
N GLU A 67 20.15 -42.69 -42.24
CA GLU A 67 20.47 -41.68 -41.23
C GLU A 67 19.27 -41.37 -40.32
N GLU A 68 18.04 -41.32 -40.86
CA GLU A 68 16.82 -41.13 -40.06
C GLU A 68 16.56 -42.30 -39.11
N THR A 69 16.77 -43.55 -39.55
CA THR A 69 16.61 -44.71 -38.65
C THR A 69 17.66 -44.73 -37.55
N VAL A 70 18.90 -44.32 -37.84
CA VAL A 70 19.96 -44.22 -36.82
C VAL A 70 19.63 -43.11 -35.83
N LYS A 71 19.22 -41.92 -36.32
CA LYS A 71 18.81 -40.80 -35.48
C LYS A 71 17.62 -41.17 -34.59
N MET A 72 16.62 -41.87 -35.13
CA MET A 72 15.47 -42.34 -34.36
C MET A 72 15.85 -43.41 -33.32
N LEU A 73 16.81 -44.28 -33.62
CA LEU A 73 17.22 -45.36 -32.72
C LEU A 73 18.07 -44.86 -31.53
N PHE A 74 18.97 -43.89 -31.76
CA PHE A 74 19.92 -43.42 -30.74
C PHE A 74 19.63 -42.01 -30.19
N SER A 75 18.73 -41.24 -30.81
CA SER A 75 18.38 -39.88 -30.37
C SER A 75 19.63 -39.00 -30.18
N ASN A 76 19.72 -38.30 -29.04
CA ASN A 76 20.83 -37.45 -28.63
C ASN A 76 21.77 -38.15 -27.62
N ILE A 77 22.00 -39.47 -27.77
CA ILE A 77 22.84 -40.22 -26.81
C ILE A 77 24.28 -39.72 -26.71
N GLU A 78 24.81 -39.10 -27.77
CA GLU A 78 26.14 -38.47 -27.78
C GLU A 78 26.18 -37.23 -26.87
N ASP A 79 25.11 -36.43 -26.83
CA ASP A 79 24.99 -35.27 -25.95
C ASP A 79 24.91 -35.72 -24.48
N ILE A 80 24.16 -36.80 -24.21
CA ILE A 80 24.12 -37.43 -22.89
C ILE A 80 25.52 -37.90 -22.49
N LEU A 81 26.24 -38.58 -23.39
CA LEU A 81 27.61 -39.00 -23.11
C LEU A 81 28.53 -37.81 -22.80
N ALA A 82 28.45 -36.71 -23.55
CA ALA A 82 29.27 -35.52 -23.34
C ALA A 82 29.04 -34.91 -21.95
N VAL A 83 27.77 -34.75 -21.54
CA VAL A 83 27.41 -34.23 -20.21
C VAL A 83 27.90 -35.17 -19.10
N HIS A 84 27.74 -36.48 -19.26
CA HIS A 84 28.14 -37.45 -18.23
C HIS A 84 29.66 -37.63 -18.11
N LYS A 85 30.42 -37.42 -19.19
CA LYS A 85 31.89 -37.33 -19.10
C LYS A 85 32.33 -36.15 -18.25
N GLU A 86 31.72 -34.99 -18.46
CA GLU A 86 32.01 -33.79 -17.69
C GLU A 86 31.56 -33.95 -16.22
N PHE A 87 30.37 -34.53 -16.00
CA PHE A 87 29.85 -34.79 -14.66
C PHE A 87 30.71 -35.79 -13.88
N LEU A 88 31.12 -36.91 -14.50
CA LEU A 88 32.02 -37.89 -13.90
C LEU A 88 33.35 -37.23 -13.51
N LYS A 89 33.92 -36.40 -14.37
CA LYS A 89 35.17 -35.67 -14.09
C LYS A 89 35.03 -34.81 -12.82
N VAL A 90 33.96 -34.02 -12.70
CA VAL A 90 33.72 -33.15 -11.53
C VAL A 90 33.44 -33.96 -10.26
N VAL A 91 32.73 -35.09 -10.37
CA VAL A 91 32.50 -36.01 -9.24
C VAL A 91 33.81 -36.67 -8.79
N GLU A 92 34.67 -37.10 -9.72
CA GLU A 92 35.97 -37.69 -9.40
C GLU A 92 36.95 -36.67 -8.79
N GLU A 93 36.96 -35.42 -9.28
CA GLU A 93 37.72 -34.32 -8.68
C GLU A 93 37.27 -34.02 -7.24
N CYS A 94 35.95 -33.99 -7.00
CA CYS A 94 35.39 -33.82 -5.65
C CYS A 94 35.71 -35.00 -4.71
N LEU A 95 35.87 -36.21 -5.25
CA LEU A 95 36.09 -37.44 -4.47
C LEU A 95 37.56 -37.89 -4.43
N HIS A 96 38.50 -37.08 -4.92
CA HIS A 96 39.94 -37.41 -4.94
C HIS A 96 40.57 -37.32 -3.54
N PRO A 97 41.56 -38.17 -3.19
CA PRO A 97 42.03 -39.37 -3.91
C PRO A 97 41.09 -40.58 -3.77
N GLU A 98 40.37 -40.68 -2.65
CA GLU A 98 39.34 -41.69 -2.41
C GLU A 98 38.13 -41.04 -1.69
N PRO A 99 36.91 -41.59 -1.84
CA PRO A 99 35.73 -41.10 -1.15
C PRO A 99 35.91 -41.06 0.38
N ASN A 100 35.77 -39.88 0.98
CA ASN A 100 35.88 -39.65 2.41
C ASN A 100 34.63 -38.95 2.97
N ALA A 101 34.47 -38.99 4.29
CA ALA A 101 33.22 -38.56 4.92
C ALA A 101 32.97 -37.04 4.90
N GLN A 102 33.97 -36.20 4.57
CA GLN A 102 33.91 -34.74 4.61
C GLN A 102 33.65 -34.09 3.24
N GLN A 103 33.78 -34.83 2.13
CA GLN A 103 33.64 -34.31 0.77
C GLN A 103 32.22 -33.79 0.49
N GLU A 104 32.11 -32.82 -0.42
CA GLU A 104 30.89 -32.05 -0.67
C GLU A 104 30.37 -32.21 -2.11
N VAL A 105 29.63 -33.29 -2.37
CA VAL A 105 29.19 -33.63 -3.74
C VAL A 105 27.87 -32.95 -4.13
N GLY A 106 27.17 -32.32 -3.18
CA GLY A 106 25.87 -31.68 -3.44
C GLY A 106 25.97 -30.57 -4.50
N THR A 107 27.04 -29.79 -4.47
CA THR A 107 27.31 -28.70 -5.44
C THR A 107 27.51 -29.21 -6.86
N CYS A 108 28.09 -30.41 -7.05
CA CYS A 108 28.24 -31.03 -8.36
C CYS A 108 26.88 -31.24 -9.05
N PHE A 109 25.88 -31.74 -8.32
CA PHE A 109 24.53 -31.91 -8.87
C PHE A 109 23.84 -30.58 -9.19
N LEU A 110 24.02 -29.57 -8.34
CA LEU A 110 23.45 -28.23 -8.56
C LEU A 110 24.03 -27.55 -9.79
N HIS A 111 25.32 -27.75 -10.06
CA HIS A 111 26.00 -27.24 -11.26
C HIS A 111 25.47 -27.89 -12.55
N PHE A 112 25.13 -29.18 -12.52
CA PHE A 112 24.68 -29.93 -13.69
C PHE A 112 23.16 -30.00 -13.89
N LYS A 113 22.36 -29.50 -12.94
CA LYS A 113 20.88 -29.63 -12.95
C LYS A 113 20.22 -29.20 -14.27
N ASP A 114 20.71 -28.11 -14.88
CA ASP A 114 20.16 -27.58 -16.14
C ASP A 114 20.70 -28.33 -17.36
N LYS A 115 21.93 -28.86 -17.29
CA LYS A 115 22.51 -29.72 -18.34
C LYS A 115 21.78 -31.05 -18.46
N PHE A 116 21.15 -31.55 -17.39
CA PHE A 116 20.35 -32.78 -17.44
C PHE A 116 19.01 -32.64 -18.19
N ARG A 117 18.60 -31.44 -18.63
CA ARG A 117 17.39 -31.26 -19.45
C ARG A 117 17.44 -31.97 -20.81
N ILE A 118 18.63 -32.29 -21.31
CA ILE A 118 18.81 -33.06 -22.56
C ILE A 118 18.14 -34.44 -22.52
N TYR A 119 17.85 -34.97 -21.32
CA TYR A 119 17.10 -36.21 -21.16
C TYR A 119 15.65 -36.10 -21.64
N ASP A 120 15.07 -34.90 -21.73
CA ASP A 120 13.69 -34.69 -22.24
C ASP A 120 13.55 -35.26 -23.67
N GLU A 121 14.52 -34.98 -24.54
CA GLU A 121 14.55 -35.47 -25.92
C GLU A 121 14.69 -37.00 -25.98
N TYR A 122 15.68 -37.56 -25.27
CA TYR A 122 15.94 -39.00 -25.26
C TYR A 122 14.74 -39.80 -24.74
N CYS A 123 14.16 -39.35 -23.61
CA CYS A 123 13.04 -40.05 -22.98
C CYS A 123 11.77 -39.98 -23.83
N SER A 124 11.54 -38.85 -24.52
CA SER A 124 10.39 -38.66 -25.42
C SER A 124 10.53 -39.50 -26.71
N ASN A 125 11.75 -39.69 -27.21
CA ASN A 125 12.02 -40.50 -28.41
C ASN A 125 12.13 -42.02 -28.13
N HIS A 126 12.42 -42.43 -26.88
CA HIS A 126 12.74 -43.83 -26.55
C HIS A 126 11.68 -44.85 -26.99
N GLU A 127 10.39 -44.52 -26.91
CA GLU A 127 9.32 -45.42 -27.36
C GLU A 127 9.36 -45.66 -28.88
N LYS A 128 9.66 -44.61 -29.65
CA LYS A 128 9.84 -44.68 -31.11
C LYS A 128 11.07 -45.53 -31.44
N ALA A 129 12.17 -45.35 -30.70
CA ALA A 129 13.38 -46.15 -30.82
C ALA A 129 13.15 -47.65 -30.54
N GLN A 130 12.39 -47.99 -29.49
CA GLN A 130 12.05 -49.38 -29.16
C GLN A 130 11.18 -50.04 -30.26
N LYS A 131 10.16 -49.34 -30.75
CA LYS A 131 9.32 -49.82 -31.86
C LYS A 131 10.17 -50.05 -33.11
N LEU A 132 11.04 -49.11 -33.46
CA LEU A 132 11.96 -49.24 -34.59
C LEU A 132 12.92 -50.42 -34.41
N LEU A 133 13.52 -50.59 -33.22
CA LEU A 133 14.43 -51.71 -32.94
C LEU A 133 13.72 -53.06 -33.07
N LEU A 134 12.48 -53.18 -32.62
CA LEU A 134 11.65 -54.36 -32.81
C LEU A 134 11.42 -54.67 -34.29
N GLU A 135 11.14 -53.66 -35.12
CA GLU A 135 11.01 -53.84 -36.58
C GLU A 135 12.34 -54.22 -37.25
N LEU A 136 13.44 -53.56 -36.87
CA LEU A 136 14.78 -53.87 -37.39
C LEU A 136 15.23 -55.29 -37.00
N ASN A 137 14.91 -55.76 -35.79
CA ASN A 137 15.23 -57.10 -35.33
C ASN A 137 14.45 -58.21 -36.05
N LYS A 138 13.32 -57.90 -36.71
CA LYS A 138 12.64 -58.85 -37.62
C LYS A 138 13.46 -59.12 -38.88
N ILE A 139 14.36 -58.20 -39.25
CA ILE A 139 15.20 -58.32 -40.44
C ILE A 139 16.49 -59.07 -40.07
N ARG A 140 16.64 -60.30 -40.57
CA ARG A 140 17.72 -61.22 -40.19
C ARG A 140 19.13 -60.63 -40.39
N THR A 141 19.36 -59.89 -41.47
CA THR A 141 20.66 -59.24 -41.77
C THR A 141 21.01 -58.19 -40.73
N ILE A 142 20.05 -57.32 -40.40
CA ILE A 142 20.22 -56.26 -39.40
C ILE A 142 20.38 -56.86 -38.00
N ARG A 143 19.56 -57.84 -37.62
CA ARG A 143 19.72 -58.55 -36.34
C ARG A 143 21.12 -59.15 -36.20
N THR A 144 21.65 -59.75 -37.26
CA THR A 144 23.02 -60.30 -37.27
C THR A 144 24.07 -59.18 -37.16
N PHE A 145 23.86 -58.06 -37.86
CA PHE A 145 24.71 -56.88 -37.76
C PHE A 145 24.74 -56.28 -36.35
N LEU A 146 23.58 -56.13 -35.69
CA LEU A 146 23.48 -55.64 -34.32
C LEU A 146 24.15 -56.59 -33.30
N LEU A 147 23.98 -57.90 -33.48
CA LEU A 147 24.69 -58.92 -32.68
C LEU A 147 26.21 -58.88 -32.92
N ASN A 148 26.66 -58.64 -34.15
CA ASN A 148 28.09 -58.46 -34.44
C ASN A 148 28.64 -57.17 -33.80
N CYS A 149 27.85 -56.09 -33.77
CA CYS A 149 28.21 -54.85 -33.07
C CYS A 149 28.40 -55.10 -31.57
N MET A 150 27.49 -55.87 -30.93
CA MET A 150 27.64 -56.30 -29.52
C MET A 150 28.98 -57.02 -29.28
N LEU A 151 29.28 -58.02 -30.11
CA LEU A 151 30.50 -58.85 -29.98
C LEU A 151 31.78 -58.02 -30.20
N LEU A 152 31.79 -57.18 -31.23
CA LEU A 152 32.93 -56.33 -31.58
C LEU A 152 33.17 -55.20 -30.56
N GLY A 153 32.13 -54.78 -29.84
CA GLY A 153 32.24 -53.84 -28.72
C GLY A 153 32.70 -54.47 -27.39
N GLY A 154 33.10 -55.76 -27.39
CA GLY A 154 33.70 -56.42 -26.23
C GLY A 154 32.73 -57.12 -25.28
N ARG A 155 31.42 -57.12 -25.54
CA ARG A 155 30.41 -57.84 -24.74
C ARG A 155 30.33 -59.30 -25.21
N LYS A 156 31.10 -60.19 -24.56
CA LYS A 156 31.11 -61.63 -24.85
C LYS A 156 29.84 -62.36 -24.40
N ASN A 157 29.10 -61.78 -23.45
CA ASN A 157 27.87 -62.34 -22.91
C ASN A 157 26.67 -61.52 -23.42
N THR A 158 25.82 -62.14 -24.25
CA THR A 158 24.71 -61.50 -24.94
C THR A 158 23.39 -61.53 -24.15
N ASP A 159 23.46 -61.74 -22.83
CA ASP A 159 22.29 -61.86 -21.96
C ASP A 159 21.46 -60.57 -21.89
N VAL A 160 22.10 -59.41 -22.08
CA VAL A 160 21.42 -58.11 -22.19
C VAL A 160 21.38 -57.71 -23.66
N PRO A 161 20.20 -57.66 -24.30
CA PRO A 161 20.09 -57.26 -25.70
C PRO A 161 20.21 -55.73 -25.82
N LEU A 162 20.34 -55.19 -27.04
CA LEU A 162 20.54 -53.74 -27.29
C LEU A 162 19.44 -52.90 -26.63
N GLU A 163 18.21 -53.40 -26.61
CA GLU A 163 17.05 -52.83 -25.92
C GLU A 163 17.37 -52.52 -24.45
N GLY A 164 18.08 -53.43 -23.77
CA GLY A 164 18.49 -53.30 -22.38
C GLY A 164 19.57 -52.23 -22.16
N TYR A 165 20.36 -51.90 -23.18
CA TYR A 165 21.31 -50.80 -23.13
C TYR A 165 20.65 -49.46 -23.42
N LEU A 166 19.75 -49.40 -24.41
CA LEU A 166 19.07 -48.17 -24.80
C LEU A 166 18.16 -47.63 -23.69
N VAL A 167 17.69 -48.45 -22.74
CA VAL A 167 16.90 -47.98 -21.59
C VAL A 167 17.76 -47.40 -20.46
N THR A 168 19.08 -47.64 -20.47
CA THR A 168 19.97 -47.24 -19.36
C THR A 168 19.97 -45.75 -19.03
N PRO A 169 19.83 -44.80 -20.00
CA PRO A 169 19.74 -43.38 -19.65
C PRO A 169 18.49 -43.05 -18.81
N ILE A 170 17.33 -43.60 -19.18
CA ILE A 170 16.07 -43.44 -18.43
C ILE A 170 16.25 -44.00 -17.02
N GLN A 171 16.88 -45.17 -16.90
CA GLN A 171 17.15 -45.76 -15.59
C GLN A 171 18.11 -44.89 -14.77
N ARG A 172 19.18 -44.34 -15.37
CA ARG A 172 20.18 -43.55 -14.65
C ARG A 172 19.60 -42.26 -14.09
N ILE A 173 18.90 -41.47 -14.91
CA ILE A 173 18.37 -40.18 -14.45
C ILE A 173 17.43 -40.35 -13.25
N CYS A 174 16.64 -41.43 -13.23
CA CYS A 174 15.75 -41.78 -12.11
C CYS A 174 16.49 -42.31 -10.86
N LYS A 175 17.77 -42.69 -10.94
CA LYS A 175 18.55 -43.18 -9.79
C LYS A 175 19.14 -42.04 -8.96
N TYR A 176 19.40 -40.87 -9.53
CA TYR A 176 19.99 -39.75 -8.79
C TYR A 176 19.19 -39.30 -7.56
N PRO A 177 17.85 -39.15 -7.63
CA PRO A 177 17.05 -38.87 -6.43
C PRO A 177 17.18 -39.95 -5.34
N LEU A 178 17.41 -41.21 -5.71
CA LEU A 178 17.58 -42.31 -4.75
C LEU A 178 18.95 -42.24 -4.06
N ILE A 179 20.01 -42.02 -4.83
CA ILE A 179 21.39 -41.87 -4.31
C ILE A 179 21.47 -40.65 -3.40
N LEU A 180 20.93 -39.49 -3.82
CA LEU A 180 20.93 -38.26 -3.02
C LEU A 180 20.07 -38.39 -1.75
N LYS A 181 18.95 -39.12 -1.80
CA LYS A 181 18.13 -39.39 -0.62
C LYS A 181 18.88 -40.24 0.40
N GLU A 182 19.58 -41.27 -0.06
CA GLU A 182 20.40 -42.10 0.83
C GLU A 182 21.59 -41.28 1.36
N LEU A 183 22.24 -40.46 0.53
CA LEU A 183 23.32 -39.57 0.93
C LEU A 183 22.88 -38.58 2.01
N LEU A 184 21.73 -37.91 1.82
CA LEU A 184 21.16 -36.97 2.81
C LEU A 184 20.90 -37.66 4.16
N LYS A 185 20.42 -38.91 4.13
CA LYS A 185 20.19 -39.72 5.34
C LYS A 185 21.48 -40.00 6.11
N ARG A 186 22.63 -40.04 5.43
CA ARG A 186 23.96 -40.26 6.03
C ARG A 186 24.76 -38.98 6.27
N THR A 187 24.17 -37.82 5.97
CA THR A 187 24.82 -36.50 6.12
C THR A 187 24.26 -35.81 7.36
N PRO A 188 25.04 -35.63 8.45
CA PRO A 188 24.59 -34.92 9.64
C PRO A 188 24.17 -33.47 9.32
N ARG A 189 23.20 -32.91 10.05
CA ARG A 189 22.75 -31.50 9.86
C ARG A 189 23.87 -30.45 10.02
N LYS A 190 24.95 -30.79 10.72
CA LYS A 190 26.13 -29.93 10.92
C LYS A 190 27.21 -30.10 9.84
N HIS A 191 27.07 -31.08 8.95
CA HIS A 191 27.99 -31.29 7.85
C HIS A 191 27.79 -30.16 6.81
N SER A 192 28.88 -29.62 6.26
CA SER A 192 28.86 -28.52 5.29
C SER A 192 28.01 -28.82 4.05
N ASP A 193 28.15 -30.03 3.50
CA ASP A 193 27.35 -30.53 2.36
C ASP A 193 25.83 -30.71 2.63
N TYR A 194 25.33 -30.61 3.88
CA TYR A 194 23.92 -30.95 4.20
C TYR A 194 22.91 -30.12 3.40
N ALA A 195 23.14 -28.81 3.32
CA ALA A 195 22.26 -27.90 2.58
C ALA A 195 22.32 -28.16 1.06
N ALA A 196 23.52 -28.34 0.53
CA ALA A 196 23.74 -28.60 -0.90
C ALA A 196 23.15 -29.95 -1.34
N VAL A 197 23.30 -31.03 -0.55
CA VAL A 197 22.69 -32.34 -0.86
C VAL A 197 21.16 -32.28 -0.79
N MET A 198 20.61 -31.53 0.17
CA MET A 198 19.16 -31.35 0.28
C MET A 198 18.60 -30.60 -0.94
N GLU A 199 19.27 -29.54 -1.37
CA GLU A 199 18.90 -28.79 -2.58
C GLU A 199 19.07 -29.63 -3.85
N ALA A 200 20.19 -30.35 -3.98
CA ALA A 200 20.45 -31.27 -5.09
C ALA A 200 19.39 -32.36 -5.20
N LEU A 201 18.92 -32.92 -4.08
CA LEU A 201 17.83 -33.91 -4.07
C LEU A 201 16.53 -33.33 -4.65
N GLN A 202 16.20 -32.09 -4.32
CA GLN A 202 15.02 -31.44 -4.89
C GLN A 202 15.22 -31.11 -6.38
N ALA A 203 16.41 -30.66 -6.75
CA ALA A 203 16.76 -30.39 -8.15
C ALA A 203 16.61 -31.65 -9.02
N MET A 204 17.18 -32.80 -8.61
CA MET A 204 17.08 -34.03 -9.39
C MET A 204 15.67 -34.64 -9.41
N LYS A 205 14.87 -34.44 -8.35
CA LYS A 205 13.44 -34.77 -8.37
C LYS A 205 12.67 -33.91 -9.38
N ALA A 206 12.96 -32.62 -9.43
CA ALA A 206 12.36 -31.70 -10.39
C ALA A 206 12.74 -32.08 -11.82
N VAL A 207 14.02 -32.41 -12.10
CA VAL A 207 14.47 -32.90 -13.41
C VAL A 207 13.69 -34.15 -13.84
N CYS A 208 13.56 -35.16 -12.98
CA CYS A 208 12.78 -36.36 -13.29
C CYS A 208 11.29 -36.06 -13.53
N SER A 209 10.71 -35.14 -12.77
CA SER A 209 9.31 -34.72 -12.93
C SER A 209 9.07 -33.99 -14.24
N ASN A 210 10.00 -33.10 -14.63
CA ASN A 210 9.92 -32.33 -15.87
C ASN A 210 9.99 -33.24 -17.09
N ILE A 211 10.94 -34.19 -17.12
CA ILE A 211 11.05 -35.20 -18.19
C ILE A 211 9.75 -36.00 -18.34
N ASN A 212 9.17 -36.44 -17.22
CA ASN A 212 7.94 -37.23 -17.23
C ASN A 212 6.72 -36.42 -17.71
N GLU A 213 6.63 -35.15 -17.34
CA GLU A 213 5.52 -34.28 -17.76
C GLU A 213 5.69 -33.83 -19.23
N ALA A 214 6.91 -33.57 -19.69
CA ALA A 214 7.19 -33.26 -21.10
C ALA A 214 6.80 -34.41 -22.02
N LYS A 215 7.15 -35.67 -21.66
CA LYS A 215 6.72 -36.87 -22.39
C LYS A 215 5.18 -36.95 -22.46
N ARG A 216 4.51 -36.76 -21.32
CA ARG A 216 3.04 -36.80 -21.23
C ARG A 216 2.38 -35.72 -22.07
N GLN A 217 2.94 -34.50 -22.12
CA GLN A 217 2.41 -33.42 -22.96
C GLN A 217 2.58 -33.72 -24.45
N MET A 218 3.73 -34.26 -24.86
CA MET A 218 3.95 -34.65 -26.26
C MET A 218 2.98 -35.74 -26.71
N GLU A 219 2.73 -36.76 -25.87
CA GLU A 219 1.71 -37.80 -26.13
C GLU A 219 0.31 -37.21 -26.32
N LYS A 220 -0.06 -36.19 -25.52
CA LYS A 220 -1.35 -35.50 -25.68
C LYS A 220 -1.45 -34.76 -27.01
N LEU A 221 -0.39 -34.05 -27.42
CA LEU A 221 -0.38 -33.31 -28.69
C LEU A 221 -0.45 -34.25 -29.90
N GLU A 222 0.25 -35.39 -29.86
CA GLU A 222 0.17 -36.43 -30.92
C GLU A 222 -1.26 -36.97 -31.06
N VAL A 223 -1.96 -37.21 -29.94
CA VAL A 223 -3.36 -37.65 -29.94
C VAL A 223 -4.29 -36.58 -30.55
N LEU A 224 -4.05 -35.29 -30.29
CA LEU A 224 -4.84 -34.21 -30.87
C LEU A 224 -4.62 -34.09 -32.39
N GLU A 225 -3.38 -34.21 -32.85
CA GLU A 225 -3.04 -34.18 -34.28
C GLU A 225 -3.68 -35.36 -35.03
N GLU A 226 -3.59 -36.56 -34.48
CA GLU A 226 -4.27 -37.74 -35.02
C GLU A 226 -5.80 -37.53 -35.03
N TRP A 227 -6.38 -36.99 -33.96
CA TRP A 227 -7.81 -36.68 -33.90
C TRP A 227 -8.26 -35.70 -34.99
N GLN A 228 -7.53 -34.60 -35.21
CA GLN A 228 -7.86 -33.62 -36.24
C GLN A 228 -7.83 -34.26 -37.64
N SER A 229 -6.93 -35.20 -37.89
CA SER A 229 -6.84 -35.94 -39.18
C SER A 229 -8.10 -36.73 -39.54
N HIS A 230 -8.94 -37.07 -38.53
CA HIS A 230 -10.21 -37.77 -38.72
C HIS A 230 -11.40 -36.83 -39.06
N ILE A 231 -11.16 -35.52 -39.11
CA ILE A 231 -12.19 -34.49 -39.37
C ILE A 231 -12.06 -33.96 -40.80
N GLU A 232 -13.04 -34.28 -41.64
CA GLU A 232 -13.17 -33.69 -42.97
C GLU A 232 -13.70 -32.24 -42.87
N GLY A 233 -13.07 -31.32 -43.59
CA GLY A 233 -13.52 -29.93 -43.73
C GLY A 233 -13.18 -29.01 -42.55
N TRP A 234 -12.07 -29.26 -41.85
CA TRP A 234 -11.58 -28.42 -40.75
C TRP A 234 -11.51 -26.93 -41.13
N GLU A 235 -11.94 -26.05 -40.22
CA GLU A 235 -11.82 -24.59 -40.37
C GLU A 235 -11.17 -23.97 -39.12
N GLY A 236 -10.30 -22.97 -39.32
CA GLY A 236 -9.53 -22.27 -38.26
C GLY A 236 -8.12 -22.85 -38.07
N SER A 237 -7.40 -22.40 -37.02
CA SER A 237 -6.06 -22.89 -36.65
C SER A 237 -6.02 -24.39 -36.40
N ASN A 238 -4.85 -25.03 -36.48
CA ASN A 238 -4.71 -26.42 -36.08
C ASN A 238 -5.04 -26.56 -34.59
N ILE A 239 -5.53 -27.73 -34.19
CA ILE A 239 -5.92 -27.98 -32.81
C ILE A 239 -4.73 -27.81 -31.86
N THR A 240 -3.53 -28.22 -32.28
CA THR A 240 -2.28 -28.11 -31.53
C THR A 240 -1.74 -26.69 -31.41
N ASP A 241 -2.25 -25.74 -32.20
CA ASP A 241 -1.84 -24.33 -32.11
C ASP A 241 -2.50 -23.62 -30.92
N THR A 242 -3.70 -24.09 -30.50
CA THR A 242 -4.51 -23.42 -29.47
C THR A 242 -4.88 -24.30 -28.28
N CYS A 243 -4.73 -25.62 -28.41
CA CYS A 243 -5.18 -26.60 -27.44
C CYS A 243 -4.07 -27.61 -27.11
N THR A 244 -4.00 -28.03 -25.85
CA THR A 244 -3.04 -29.00 -25.32
C THR A 244 -3.68 -30.33 -24.94
N GLU A 245 -5.00 -30.37 -24.72
CA GLU A 245 -5.71 -31.60 -24.38
C GLU A 245 -7.21 -31.58 -24.74
N MET A 246 -7.78 -32.76 -24.96
CA MET A 246 -9.24 -32.94 -25.04
C MET A 246 -9.81 -33.18 -23.64
N LEU A 247 -10.72 -32.32 -23.20
CA LEU A 247 -11.35 -32.38 -21.87
C LEU A 247 -12.60 -33.26 -21.85
N MET A 248 -13.42 -33.21 -22.90
CA MET A 248 -14.64 -34.01 -22.99
C MET A 248 -15.08 -34.22 -24.45
N CYS A 249 -15.71 -35.36 -24.73
CA CYS A 249 -16.40 -35.60 -25.99
C CYS A 249 -17.74 -36.30 -25.75
N GLY A 250 -18.75 -35.99 -26.55
CA GLY A 250 -20.08 -36.58 -26.38
C GLY A 250 -21.07 -36.23 -27.49
N VAL A 251 -22.17 -36.96 -27.57
CA VAL A 251 -23.20 -36.77 -28.60
C VAL A 251 -24.37 -36.01 -28.00
N LEU A 252 -24.61 -34.79 -28.49
CA LEU A 252 -25.69 -33.92 -28.02
C LEU A 252 -26.67 -33.58 -29.15
N LEU A 253 -27.92 -33.31 -28.78
CA LEU A 253 -28.87 -32.69 -29.69
C LEU A 253 -28.64 -31.18 -29.69
N LYS A 254 -28.34 -30.61 -30.86
CA LYS A 254 -28.20 -29.16 -31.06
C LYS A 254 -29.46 -28.60 -31.70
N ILE A 255 -30.12 -27.66 -31.04
CA ILE A 255 -31.21 -26.86 -31.61
C ILE A 255 -30.66 -25.50 -32.04
N SER A 256 -30.83 -25.16 -33.32
CA SER A 256 -30.53 -23.82 -33.82
C SER A 256 -31.45 -23.47 -34.98
N SER A 257 -32.13 -22.32 -34.87
CA SER A 257 -33.04 -21.80 -35.89
C SER A 257 -34.07 -22.84 -36.35
N GLY A 258 -34.79 -23.45 -35.41
CA GLY A 258 -35.83 -24.46 -35.66
C GLY A 258 -35.33 -25.87 -36.04
N ASN A 259 -34.04 -26.06 -36.31
CA ASN A 259 -33.50 -27.37 -36.68
C ASN A 259 -32.89 -28.08 -35.47
N ILE A 260 -33.45 -29.24 -35.10
CA ILE A 260 -32.84 -30.17 -34.15
C ILE A 260 -31.91 -31.11 -34.91
N GLN A 261 -30.64 -31.16 -34.51
CA GLN A 261 -29.62 -31.95 -35.19
C GLN A 261 -28.70 -32.63 -34.18
N GLU A 262 -28.52 -33.95 -34.31
CA GLU A 262 -27.51 -34.68 -33.53
C GLU A 262 -26.10 -34.25 -33.97
N ARG A 263 -25.25 -33.86 -33.01
CA ARG A 263 -23.87 -33.44 -33.23
C ARG A 263 -22.96 -34.10 -32.21
N VAL A 264 -21.73 -34.38 -32.64
CA VAL A 264 -20.66 -34.82 -31.74
C VAL A 264 -19.90 -33.57 -31.32
N PHE A 265 -19.88 -33.28 -30.03
CA PHE A 265 -19.15 -32.17 -29.44
C PHE A 265 -17.84 -32.66 -28.85
N PHE A 266 -16.82 -31.81 -28.95
CA PHE A 266 -15.46 -32.01 -28.43
C PHE A 266 -15.05 -30.73 -27.71
N LEU A 267 -14.88 -30.79 -26.40
CA LEU A 267 -14.38 -29.71 -25.57
C LEU A 267 -12.89 -29.94 -25.34
N PHE A 268 -12.09 -28.93 -25.69
CA PHE A 268 -10.65 -28.84 -25.44
C PHE A 268 -10.40 -27.69 -24.46
N ASP A 269 -9.17 -27.58 -23.98
CA ASP A 269 -8.70 -26.31 -23.42
C ASP A 269 -8.77 -25.22 -24.51
N ASN A 270 -9.35 -24.06 -24.20
CA ASN A 270 -9.52 -22.90 -25.09
C ASN A 270 -10.53 -23.06 -26.25
N LEU A 271 -11.07 -24.26 -26.53
CA LEU A 271 -11.89 -24.48 -27.72
C LEU A 271 -13.01 -25.52 -27.56
N LEU A 272 -14.21 -25.20 -28.05
CA LEU A 272 -15.31 -26.15 -28.26
C LEU A 272 -15.50 -26.37 -29.77
N VAL A 273 -15.45 -27.63 -30.21
CA VAL A 273 -15.68 -28.04 -31.61
C VAL A 273 -16.91 -28.93 -31.69
N TYR A 274 -17.74 -28.78 -32.71
CA TYR A 274 -18.85 -29.69 -32.98
C TYR A 274 -18.88 -30.15 -34.44
N CYS A 275 -19.16 -31.44 -34.63
CA CYS A 275 -19.09 -32.14 -35.92
C CYS A 275 -20.36 -32.96 -36.18
N LYS A 276 -20.58 -33.33 -37.45
CA LYS A 276 -21.58 -34.32 -37.87
C LYS A 276 -20.89 -35.67 -38.11
N ARG A 277 -21.40 -36.76 -37.51
CA ARG A 277 -20.87 -38.12 -37.74
C ARG A 277 -21.19 -38.61 -39.17
N LYS A 278 -20.22 -39.24 -39.85
CA LYS A 278 -20.39 -39.78 -41.22
C LYS A 278 -20.65 -41.29 -41.14
N HIS A 279 -21.78 -41.77 -41.63
CA HIS A 279 -22.05 -43.21 -41.73
C HIS A 279 -21.33 -43.80 -42.96
N ARG A 280 -20.51 -44.82 -42.75
CA ARG A 280 -19.83 -45.55 -43.83
C ARG A 280 -20.84 -46.47 -44.52
N ARG A 281 -21.27 -46.12 -45.74
CA ARG A 281 -21.80 -47.09 -46.72
C ARG A 281 -20.75 -47.30 -47.81
N LEU A 282 -19.74 -48.13 -47.54
CA LEU A 282 -18.93 -48.70 -48.61
C LEU A 282 -18.58 -50.16 -48.28
N LYS A 283 -19.16 -51.06 -49.09
CA LYS A 283 -18.73 -52.45 -49.26
C LYS A 283 -17.28 -52.47 -49.78
N ASN A 284 -16.51 -53.44 -49.30
CA ASN A 284 -15.22 -53.89 -49.84
C ASN A 284 -14.02 -52.94 -49.68
N SER A 285 -13.35 -53.02 -48.51
CA SER A 285 -11.88 -53.14 -48.49
C SER A 285 -11.43 -53.61 -47.11
N LYS A 286 -10.85 -54.81 -47.04
CA LYS A 286 -10.16 -55.34 -45.87
C LYS A 286 -8.75 -54.72 -45.87
N ALA A 287 -8.46 -53.89 -44.87
CA ALA A 287 -7.15 -53.35 -44.46
C ALA A 287 -7.14 -51.80 -44.39
N SER A 288 -7.58 -51.24 -43.27
CA SER A 288 -7.13 -49.95 -42.73
C SER A 288 -7.85 -49.71 -41.40
N THR A 289 -7.10 -49.44 -40.35
CA THR A 289 -7.51 -49.08 -38.98
C THR A 289 -8.81 -48.27 -38.93
N ASP A 290 -9.78 -48.79 -38.19
CA ASP A 290 -11.20 -48.45 -38.23
C ASP A 290 -11.53 -47.29 -37.27
N GLY A 291 -11.21 -46.05 -37.65
CA GLY A 291 -11.57 -44.84 -36.92
C GLY A 291 -12.87 -44.19 -37.43
N HIS A 292 -13.73 -43.70 -36.53
CA HIS A 292 -14.92 -42.93 -36.90
C HIS A 292 -14.53 -41.61 -37.60
N ARG A 293 -15.02 -41.35 -38.82
CA ARG A 293 -14.82 -40.07 -39.53
C ARG A 293 -15.92 -39.05 -39.20
N TYR A 294 -15.51 -37.79 -39.03
CA TYR A 294 -16.39 -36.67 -38.71
C TYR A 294 -16.36 -35.60 -39.81
N LEU A 295 -17.45 -34.85 -39.95
CA LEU A 295 -17.54 -33.68 -40.81
C LEU A 295 -17.64 -32.43 -39.92
N PHE A 296 -16.70 -31.50 -40.05
CA PHE A 296 -16.66 -30.26 -39.28
C PHE A 296 -17.95 -29.44 -39.45
N ARG A 297 -18.45 -28.82 -38.36
CA ARG A 297 -19.65 -27.97 -38.39
C ARG A 297 -19.47 -26.62 -37.71
N GLY A 298 -18.57 -26.51 -36.74
CA GLY A 298 -18.21 -25.24 -36.16
C GLY A 298 -17.29 -25.38 -34.95
N ARG A 299 -16.66 -24.27 -34.59
CA ARG A 299 -15.81 -24.11 -33.42
C ARG A 299 -16.12 -22.80 -32.70
N ILE A 300 -15.88 -22.77 -31.39
CA ILE A 300 -16.10 -21.62 -30.52
C ILE A 300 -14.91 -21.56 -29.57
N ASN A 301 -14.21 -20.43 -29.51
CA ASN A 301 -13.22 -20.19 -28.46
C ASN A 301 -13.96 -20.11 -27.12
N THR A 302 -13.57 -20.92 -26.14
CA THR A 302 -14.26 -21.06 -24.84
C THR A 302 -14.20 -19.78 -24.00
N GLU A 303 -13.32 -18.84 -24.34
CA GLU A 303 -13.26 -17.52 -23.74
C GLU A 303 -14.47 -16.64 -24.10
N VAL A 304 -14.96 -16.76 -25.33
CA VAL A 304 -16.14 -16.04 -25.84
C VAL A 304 -17.37 -16.96 -25.86
N MET A 305 -17.33 -18.02 -25.06
CA MET A 305 -18.41 -18.99 -24.92
C MET A 305 -19.07 -18.83 -23.56
N GLU A 306 -20.34 -18.44 -23.57
CA GLU A 306 -21.21 -18.41 -22.39
C GLU A 306 -22.15 -19.61 -22.38
N VAL A 307 -22.52 -20.04 -21.18
CA VAL A 307 -23.31 -21.25 -20.94
C VAL A 307 -24.38 -20.93 -19.93
N GLU A 308 -25.64 -21.20 -20.28
CA GLU A 308 -26.82 -20.92 -19.45
C GLU A 308 -27.58 -22.23 -19.24
N ASN A 309 -27.87 -22.59 -17.99
CA ASN A 309 -28.69 -23.76 -17.69
C ASN A 309 -30.13 -23.55 -18.18
N VAL A 310 -30.77 -24.60 -18.71
CA VAL A 310 -32.19 -24.58 -19.06
C VAL A 310 -32.92 -25.57 -18.16
N ASP A 311 -33.96 -25.09 -17.47
CA ASP A 311 -34.82 -25.93 -16.64
C ASP A 311 -35.67 -26.86 -17.51
N ASP A 312 -35.85 -28.10 -17.04
CA ASP A 312 -36.62 -29.10 -17.76
C ASP A 312 -38.07 -28.64 -17.93
N GLY A 313 -38.59 -28.78 -19.16
CA GLY A 313 -39.93 -28.30 -19.53
C GLY A 313 -39.92 -26.92 -20.21
N THR A 314 -38.79 -26.21 -20.22
CA THR A 314 -38.69 -24.88 -20.84
C THR A 314 -38.75 -24.98 -22.37
N ALA A 315 -39.56 -24.12 -22.99
CA ALA A 315 -39.64 -23.95 -24.43
C ALA A 315 -39.61 -22.45 -24.76
N ASP A 316 -38.56 -21.99 -25.43
CA ASP A 316 -38.32 -20.57 -25.70
C ASP A 316 -37.95 -20.30 -27.17
N PHE A 317 -37.58 -19.05 -27.45
CA PHE A 317 -37.17 -18.63 -28.79
C PHE A 317 -35.95 -19.42 -29.30
N HIS A 318 -34.98 -19.71 -28.42
CA HIS A 318 -33.74 -20.41 -28.80
C HIS A 318 -33.98 -21.90 -29.03
N SER A 319 -34.88 -22.52 -28.27
CA SER A 319 -35.37 -23.87 -28.55
C SER A 319 -36.39 -23.92 -29.69
N SER A 320 -36.79 -22.76 -30.25
CA SER A 320 -37.81 -22.65 -31.30
C SER A 320 -39.13 -23.31 -30.92
N GLY A 321 -39.51 -23.20 -29.63
CA GLY A 321 -40.72 -23.80 -29.08
C GLY A 321 -40.62 -25.28 -28.75
N HIS A 322 -39.47 -25.93 -28.94
CA HIS A 322 -39.27 -27.31 -28.49
C HIS A 322 -39.06 -27.36 -26.96
N ILE A 323 -39.69 -28.34 -26.31
CA ILE A 323 -39.50 -28.61 -24.89
C ILE A 323 -38.09 -29.13 -24.67
N VAL A 324 -37.32 -28.42 -23.85
CA VAL A 324 -35.95 -28.78 -23.48
C VAL A 324 -35.98 -29.64 -22.22
N VAL A 325 -35.30 -30.78 -22.26
CA VAL A 325 -35.09 -31.69 -21.12
C VAL A 325 -33.60 -32.03 -21.09
N ASN A 326 -32.98 -32.03 -19.91
CA ASN A 326 -31.54 -32.22 -19.72
C ASN A 326 -30.70 -31.26 -20.60
N GLY A 327 -31.17 -30.03 -20.78
CA GLY A 327 -30.55 -29.08 -21.70
C GLY A 327 -29.91 -27.86 -21.06
N TRP A 328 -29.11 -27.17 -21.87
CA TRP A 328 -28.47 -25.88 -21.59
C TRP A 328 -28.30 -25.11 -22.89
N LYS A 329 -28.12 -23.79 -22.82
CA LYS A 329 -27.78 -22.96 -23.98
C LYS A 329 -26.29 -22.69 -24.01
N ILE A 330 -25.77 -22.56 -25.22
CA ILE A 330 -24.44 -22.02 -25.47
C ILE A 330 -24.59 -20.75 -26.29
N HIS A 331 -24.01 -19.66 -25.78
CA HIS A 331 -23.90 -18.39 -26.47
C HIS A 331 -22.47 -18.17 -26.94
N ASN A 332 -22.30 -17.98 -28.24
CA ASN A 332 -21.06 -17.49 -28.82
C ASN A 332 -21.15 -15.96 -28.85
N THR A 333 -20.55 -15.30 -27.85
CA THR A 333 -20.60 -13.84 -27.69
C THR A 333 -19.92 -13.14 -28.87
N ALA A 334 -18.82 -13.69 -29.39
CA ALA A 334 -18.11 -13.15 -30.55
C ALA A 334 -18.94 -13.13 -31.85
N LYS A 335 -19.89 -14.07 -32.02
CA LYS A 335 -20.80 -14.14 -33.18
C LYS A 335 -22.24 -13.72 -32.87
N ASN A 336 -22.52 -13.33 -31.62
CA ASN A 336 -23.84 -13.13 -31.05
C ASN A 336 -24.85 -14.22 -31.48
N LYS A 337 -24.47 -15.50 -31.32
CA LYS A 337 -25.28 -16.65 -31.75
C LYS A 337 -25.51 -17.62 -30.61
N TRP A 338 -26.79 -17.93 -30.39
CA TRP A 338 -27.26 -18.89 -29.41
C TRP A 338 -27.60 -20.23 -30.08
N PHE A 339 -27.40 -21.32 -29.35
CA PHE A 339 -27.99 -22.62 -29.66
C PHE A 339 -28.23 -23.41 -28.37
N VAL A 340 -29.23 -24.30 -28.39
CA VAL A 340 -29.54 -25.18 -27.26
C VAL A 340 -28.84 -26.52 -27.47
N CYS A 341 -28.23 -27.04 -26.41
CA CYS A 341 -27.73 -28.40 -26.31
C CYS A 341 -28.67 -29.20 -25.40
N MET A 342 -28.97 -30.45 -25.76
CA MET A 342 -29.68 -31.40 -24.89
C MET A 342 -28.88 -32.69 -24.80
N ALA A 343 -28.62 -33.11 -23.57
CA ALA A 343 -28.07 -34.42 -23.24
C ALA A 343 -29.18 -35.47 -23.15
N LYS A 344 -28.83 -36.75 -23.22
CA LYS A 344 -29.81 -37.83 -23.10
C LYS A 344 -30.24 -38.05 -21.66
N THR A 345 -29.33 -37.82 -20.71
CA THR A 345 -29.56 -38.04 -19.28
C THR A 345 -29.09 -36.84 -18.45
N PRO A 346 -29.61 -36.64 -17.23
CA PRO A 346 -29.13 -35.59 -16.34
C PRO A 346 -27.68 -35.78 -15.91
N GLU A 347 -27.18 -37.03 -15.85
CA GLU A 347 -25.78 -37.33 -15.57
C GLU A 347 -24.88 -36.80 -16.69
N GLU A 348 -25.23 -37.06 -17.96
CA GLU A 348 -24.48 -36.54 -19.11
C GLU A 348 -24.50 -35.00 -19.12
N LYS A 349 -25.64 -34.35 -18.78
CA LYS A 349 -25.71 -32.90 -18.57
C LYS A 349 -24.71 -32.44 -17.49
N HIS A 350 -24.68 -33.12 -16.35
CA HIS A 350 -23.79 -32.77 -15.24
C HIS A 350 -22.31 -32.93 -15.62
N GLU A 351 -21.93 -34.02 -16.31
CA GLU A 351 -20.57 -34.23 -16.80
C GLU A 351 -20.12 -33.11 -17.75
N TRP A 352 -21.01 -32.63 -18.64
CA TRP A 352 -20.71 -31.49 -19.52
C TRP A 352 -20.50 -30.19 -18.75
N PHE A 353 -21.30 -29.91 -17.72
CA PHE A 353 -21.10 -28.74 -16.87
C PHE A 353 -19.77 -28.80 -16.10
N GLU A 354 -19.46 -29.94 -15.50
CA GLU A 354 -18.19 -30.17 -14.79
C GLU A 354 -16.99 -29.98 -15.71
N ALA A 355 -17.04 -30.50 -16.94
CA ALA A 355 -15.97 -30.34 -17.92
C ALA A 355 -15.79 -28.87 -18.37
N ILE A 356 -16.89 -28.14 -18.59
CA ILE A 356 -16.85 -26.71 -18.96
C ILE A 356 -16.33 -25.85 -17.81
N LEU A 357 -16.72 -26.15 -16.56
CA LEU A 357 -16.22 -25.46 -15.37
C LEU A 357 -14.72 -25.71 -15.19
N LYS A 358 -14.27 -26.96 -15.32
CA LYS A 358 -12.86 -27.34 -15.24
C LYS A 358 -12.01 -26.68 -16.33
N GLU A 359 -12.52 -26.56 -17.55
CA GLU A 359 -11.88 -25.80 -18.64
C GLU A 359 -11.68 -24.33 -18.23
N ARG A 360 -12.75 -23.69 -17.75
CA ARG A 360 -12.73 -22.27 -17.36
C ARG A 360 -11.79 -22.02 -16.19
N GLU A 361 -11.76 -22.88 -15.19
CA GLU A 361 -10.86 -22.76 -14.04
C GLU A 361 -9.40 -22.90 -14.44
N ARG A 362 -9.06 -23.92 -15.26
CA ARG A 362 -7.68 -24.13 -15.75
C ARG A 362 -7.19 -22.94 -16.56
N ARG A 363 -8.01 -22.46 -17.50
CA ARG A 363 -7.70 -21.29 -18.32
C ARG A 363 -7.55 -20.02 -17.49
N LYS A 364 -8.38 -19.81 -16.46
CA LYS A 364 -8.21 -18.68 -15.51
C LYS A 364 -6.91 -18.78 -14.71
N GLY A 365 -6.50 -19.99 -14.30
CA GLY A 365 -5.25 -20.21 -13.57
C GLY A 365 -3.98 -19.92 -14.36
N LEU A 366 -4.01 -20.10 -15.69
CA LEU A 366 -2.90 -19.81 -16.62
C LEU A 366 -2.82 -18.31 -17.02
N LYS A 367 -3.90 -17.55 -16.84
CA LYS A 367 -4.11 -16.21 -17.40
C LYS A 367 -3.40 -15.05 -16.71
N LEU A 368 -2.74 -15.24 -15.57
CA LEU A 368 -2.19 -14.14 -14.77
C LEU A 368 -0.91 -13.46 -15.34
N GLY A 369 -0.45 -13.79 -16.56
CA GLY A 369 0.74 -13.11 -17.11
C GLY A 369 1.03 -13.18 -18.61
N MET A 370 0.49 -14.13 -19.38
CA MET A 370 0.91 -14.32 -20.79
C MET A 370 -0.18 -14.01 -21.84
N GLU A 371 -1.47 -14.12 -21.51
CA GLU A 371 -2.55 -13.97 -22.51
C GLU A 371 -3.11 -12.54 -22.62
N GLN A 372 -2.98 -11.74 -21.55
CA GLN A 372 -3.29 -10.29 -21.62
C GLN A 372 -2.41 -9.64 -22.68
N ASP A 373 -1.15 -10.07 -22.76
CA ASP A 373 -0.20 -9.66 -23.78
C ASP A 373 -0.67 -10.09 -25.18
N THR A 374 -1.21 -11.30 -25.38
CA THR A 374 -1.68 -11.73 -26.70
C THR A 374 -2.89 -10.94 -27.19
N TRP A 375 -3.94 -10.73 -26.38
CA TRP A 375 -5.09 -9.92 -26.81
C TRP A 375 -4.71 -8.46 -26.98
N VAL A 376 -3.91 -7.90 -26.07
CA VAL A 376 -3.41 -6.52 -26.20
C VAL A 376 -2.57 -6.39 -27.47
N MET A 377 -1.63 -7.31 -27.74
CA MET A 377 -0.85 -7.32 -28.98
C MET A 377 -1.73 -7.44 -30.23
N ILE A 378 -2.71 -8.35 -30.26
CA ILE A 378 -3.60 -8.51 -31.42
C ILE A 378 -4.52 -7.28 -31.59
N SER A 379 -4.99 -6.69 -30.48
CA SER A 379 -5.82 -5.48 -30.48
C SER A 379 -5.03 -4.24 -30.91
N GLU A 380 -3.83 -4.05 -30.39
CA GLU A 380 -2.89 -2.98 -30.81
C GLU A 380 -2.49 -3.14 -32.27
N GLN A 381 -2.19 -4.38 -32.70
CA GLN A 381 -1.91 -4.69 -34.09
C GLN A 381 -3.15 -4.42 -34.96
N GLY A 382 -4.34 -4.80 -34.52
CA GLY A 382 -5.60 -4.52 -35.18
C GLY A 382 -5.90 -3.03 -35.31
N GLU A 383 -5.64 -2.24 -34.27
CA GLU A 383 -5.80 -0.79 -34.25
C GLU A 383 -4.75 -0.11 -35.15
N LYS A 384 -3.50 -0.58 -35.12
CA LYS A 384 -2.41 -0.15 -36.02
C LYS A 384 -2.82 -0.38 -37.48
N LEU A 385 -3.25 -1.59 -37.83
CA LEU A 385 -3.69 -1.93 -39.18
C LEU A 385 -4.91 -1.11 -39.60
N TYR A 386 -5.91 -0.92 -38.72
CA TYR A 386 -7.06 -0.06 -38.99
C TYR A 386 -6.65 1.37 -39.31
N LYS A 387 -5.78 1.98 -38.49
CA LYS A 387 -5.25 3.34 -38.71
C LYS A 387 -4.45 3.42 -40.02
N MET A 388 -3.66 2.40 -40.33
CA MET A 388 -2.88 2.34 -41.58
C MET A 388 -3.80 2.22 -42.81
N MET A 389 -4.80 1.34 -42.78
CA MET A 389 -5.79 1.18 -43.86
C MET A 389 -6.68 2.41 -44.05
N CYS A 390 -6.95 3.18 -42.98
CA CYS A 390 -7.66 4.45 -43.09
C CYS A 390 -6.79 5.57 -43.69
N ARG A 391 -5.46 5.55 -43.46
CA ARG A 391 -4.52 6.56 -43.99
C ARG A 391 -4.05 6.26 -45.41
N GLN A 392 -3.83 4.99 -45.75
CA GLN A 392 -3.40 4.54 -47.08
C GLN A 392 -4.62 4.18 -47.93
N GLY A 393 -5.03 5.11 -48.79
CA GLY A 393 -6.34 5.15 -49.44
C GLY A 393 -6.75 3.91 -50.28
N ASN A 394 -8.05 3.62 -50.20
CA ASN A 394 -8.90 2.76 -51.05
C ASN A 394 -9.16 1.29 -50.63
N LEU A 395 -8.60 0.79 -49.53
CA LEU A 395 -8.93 -0.55 -49.03
C LEU A 395 -10.29 -0.60 -48.31
N ILE A 396 -10.55 0.32 -47.37
CA ILE A 396 -11.85 0.43 -46.69
C ILE A 396 -12.79 1.31 -47.51
N LYS A 397 -13.84 0.72 -48.08
CA LYS A 397 -14.83 1.43 -48.93
C LYS A 397 -16.16 0.71 -48.97
N ASP A 398 -17.20 1.46 -49.32
CA ASP A 398 -18.54 0.91 -49.56
C ASP A 398 -18.51 -0.01 -50.79
N ARG A 399 -19.00 -1.25 -50.64
CA ARG A 399 -19.04 -2.24 -51.73
C ARG A 399 -20.44 -2.80 -51.89
N LYS A 400 -20.91 -2.93 -53.13
CA LYS A 400 -22.24 -3.48 -53.45
C LYS A 400 -22.11 -4.96 -53.80
N ARG A 401 -22.85 -5.84 -53.11
CA ARG A 401 -22.93 -7.28 -53.39
C ARG A 401 -24.38 -7.74 -53.31
N LYS A 402 -24.87 -8.42 -54.36
CA LYS A 402 -26.27 -8.89 -54.48
C LYS A 402 -27.30 -7.77 -54.22
N LEU A 403 -27.13 -6.62 -54.88
CA LEU A 403 -27.96 -5.41 -54.74
C LEU A 403 -27.92 -4.71 -53.37
N THR A 404 -27.30 -5.29 -52.35
CA THR A 404 -27.07 -4.66 -51.04
C THR A 404 -25.73 -3.93 -51.03
N THR A 405 -25.72 -2.66 -50.62
CA THR A 405 -24.50 -1.91 -50.35
C THR A 405 -24.05 -2.18 -48.93
N PHE A 406 -22.83 -2.69 -48.76
CA PHE A 406 -22.18 -2.88 -47.47
C PHE A 406 -21.18 -1.73 -47.27
N PRO A 407 -21.45 -0.80 -46.34
CA PRO A 407 -20.55 0.34 -46.11
C PRO A 407 -19.22 -0.08 -45.48
N LYS A 408 -18.15 0.70 -45.72
CA LYS A 408 -16.83 0.58 -45.06
C LYS A 408 -16.29 -0.84 -44.93
N CYS A 409 -16.32 -1.61 -46.01
CA CYS A 409 -15.82 -2.99 -46.02
C CYS A 409 -14.39 -3.04 -46.55
N PHE A 410 -13.75 -4.19 -46.48
CA PHE A 410 -12.56 -4.58 -47.25
C PHE A 410 -12.70 -6.03 -47.74
N LEU A 411 -11.96 -6.41 -48.79
CA LEU A 411 -11.96 -7.79 -49.28
C LEU A 411 -10.84 -8.59 -48.62
N GLY A 412 -11.10 -9.84 -48.25
CA GLY A 412 -10.08 -10.70 -47.65
C GLY A 412 -8.82 -10.86 -48.53
N SER A 413 -9.00 -10.99 -49.85
CA SER A 413 -7.90 -11.05 -50.82
C SER A 413 -7.09 -9.74 -50.90
N GLU A 414 -7.75 -8.59 -50.84
CA GLU A 414 -7.08 -7.28 -50.87
C GLU A 414 -6.34 -7.03 -49.55
N PHE A 415 -6.88 -7.47 -48.42
CA PHE A 415 -6.22 -7.36 -47.11
C PHE A 415 -4.92 -8.17 -47.06
N VAL A 416 -4.94 -9.44 -47.48
CA VAL A 416 -3.73 -10.29 -47.49
C VAL A 416 -2.69 -9.76 -48.49
N SER A 417 -3.12 -9.27 -49.66
CA SER A 417 -2.21 -8.67 -50.64
C SER A 417 -1.58 -7.39 -50.10
N TRP A 418 -2.37 -6.52 -49.45
CA TRP A 418 -1.87 -5.29 -48.83
C TRP A 418 -0.90 -5.57 -47.68
N LEU A 419 -1.15 -6.58 -46.84
CA LEU A 419 -0.23 -6.99 -45.78
C LEU A 419 1.14 -7.44 -46.33
N LEU A 420 1.16 -8.16 -47.48
CA LEU A 420 2.39 -8.53 -48.18
C LEU A 420 3.13 -7.29 -48.72
N GLU A 421 2.40 -6.34 -49.33
CA GLU A 421 2.97 -5.12 -49.90
C GLU A 421 3.64 -4.22 -48.86
N ILE A 422 3.06 -4.10 -47.66
CA ILE A 422 3.63 -3.30 -46.56
C ILE A 422 4.72 -4.04 -45.77
N GLY A 423 4.93 -5.34 -46.05
CA GLY A 423 5.93 -6.17 -45.36
C GLY A 423 5.55 -6.58 -43.93
N GLU A 424 4.27 -6.52 -43.54
CA GLU A 424 3.83 -7.03 -42.22
C GLU A 424 3.69 -8.56 -42.20
N ILE A 425 3.63 -9.22 -43.36
CA ILE A 425 3.68 -10.68 -43.53
C ILE A 425 4.61 -11.06 -44.69
N HIS A 426 5.17 -12.27 -44.66
CA HIS A 426 6.07 -12.79 -45.71
C HIS A 426 5.42 -13.87 -46.56
N ARG A 427 4.35 -14.50 -46.05
CA ARG A 427 3.62 -15.57 -46.71
C ARG A 427 2.11 -15.31 -46.67
N PRO A 428 1.35 -15.62 -47.73
CA PRO A 428 -0.10 -15.42 -47.74
C PRO A 428 -0.82 -16.11 -46.57
N GLU A 429 -0.31 -17.27 -46.13
CA GLU A 429 -0.85 -18.04 -45.01
C GLU A 429 -0.77 -17.25 -43.69
N GLU A 430 0.31 -16.50 -43.47
CA GLU A 430 0.47 -15.61 -42.30
C GLU A 430 -0.62 -14.51 -42.31
N GLY A 431 -0.95 -13.98 -43.48
CA GLY A 431 -2.03 -13.00 -43.64
C GLY A 431 -3.41 -13.57 -43.34
N VAL A 432 -3.65 -14.83 -43.71
CA VAL A 432 -4.87 -15.55 -43.37
C VAL A 432 -4.94 -15.80 -41.86
N HIS A 433 -3.83 -16.19 -41.22
CA HIS A 433 -3.77 -16.39 -39.78
C HIS A 433 -4.01 -15.07 -39.02
N LEU A 434 -3.42 -13.97 -39.46
CA LEU A 434 -3.64 -12.65 -38.87
C LEU A 434 -5.08 -12.19 -39.03
N GLY A 435 -5.65 -12.30 -40.24
CA GLY A 435 -7.06 -11.99 -40.48
C GLY A 435 -8.00 -12.87 -39.65
N GLN A 436 -7.68 -14.14 -39.49
CA GLN A 436 -8.43 -15.07 -38.65
C GLN A 436 -8.31 -14.70 -37.16
N ALA A 437 -7.12 -14.35 -36.68
CA ALA A 437 -6.90 -13.90 -35.32
C ALA A 437 -7.66 -12.61 -35.00
N LEU A 438 -7.66 -11.64 -35.91
CA LEU A 438 -8.47 -10.42 -35.78
C LEU A 438 -9.97 -10.73 -35.74
N LEU A 439 -10.44 -11.71 -36.50
CA LEU A 439 -11.85 -12.13 -36.54
C LEU A 439 -12.25 -12.87 -35.26
N GLU A 440 -11.39 -13.77 -34.76
CA GLU A 440 -11.62 -14.54 -33.54
C GLU A 440 -11.56 -13.69 -32.27
N ASN A 441 -10.74 -12.61 -32.28
CA ASN A 441 -10.64 -11.65 -31.17
C ASN A 441 -11.65 -10.49 -31.28
N GLY A 442 -12.56 -10.52 -32.27
CA GLY A 442 -13.63 -9.54 -32.40
C GLY A 442 -13.18 -8.15 -32.86
N ILE A 443 -12.04 -8.03 -33.53
CA ILE A 443 -11.56 -6.75 -34.09
C ILE A 443 -12.16 -6.52 -35.48
N ILE A 444 -12.29 -7.59 -36.28
CA ILE A 444 -12.98 -7.59 -37.57
C ILE A 444 -14.10 -8.62 -37.59
N HIS A 445 -15.01 -8.51 -38.55
CA HIS A 445 -16.05 -9.51 -38.78
C HIS A 445 -16.37 -9.63 -40.27
N HIS A 446 -16.86 -10.79 -40.71
CA HIS A 446 -17.44 -10.90 -42.06
C HIS A 446 -18.79 -10.19 -42.05
N VAL A 447 -19.14 -9.42 -43.08
CA VAL A 447 -20.36 -8.57 -43.11
C VAL A 447 -21.70 -9.31 -42.93
N THR A 448 -21.69 -10.63 -42.88
CA THR A 448 -22.86 -11.48 -42.58
C THR A 448 -22.64 -12.45 -41.42
N ASP A 449 -21.51 -12.39 -40.72
CA ASP A 449 -21.10 -13.26 -39.59
C ASP A 449 -21.26 -14.76 -39.86
N LYS A 450 -21.06 -15.17 -41.12
CA LYS A 450 -21.24 -16.55 -41.59
C LYS A 450 -19.95 -17.23 -42.03
N HIS A 451 -18.88 -16.46 -42.24
CA HIS A 451 -17.64 -16.97 -42.81
C HIS A 451 -16.47 -16.65 -41.88
N GLN A 452 -15.52 -17.58 -41.79
CA GLN A 452 -14.19 -17.35 -41.25
C GLN A 452 -13.40 -16.40 -42.17
N PHE A 453 -12.22 -15.98 -41.75
CA PHE A 453 -11.34 -15.19 -42.60
C PHE A 453 -10.81 -16.06 -43.75
N LYS A 454 -10.95 -15.56 -44.97
CA LYS A 454 -10.47 -16.23 -46.19
C LYS A 454 -9.81 -15.21 -47.10
N PRO A 455 -8.71 -15.55 -47.78
CA PRO A 455 -8.05 -14.70 -48.77
C PRO A 455 -8.84 -14.65 -50.09
N GLU A 456 -10.17 -14.56 -50.03
CA GLU A 456 -11.09 -14.58 -51.16
C GLU A 456 -11.81 -13.22 -51.30
N GLN A 457 -12.67 -13.11 -52.30
CA GLN A 457 -13.56 -11.96 -52.54
C GLN A 457 -14.74 -11.93 -51.52
N MET A 458 -14.43 -12.15 -50.23
CA MET A 458 -15.36 -12.08 -49.10
C MET A 458 -15.22 -10.72 -48.42
N LEU A 459 -16.36 -10.17 -47.96
CA LEU A 459 -16.43 -8.82 -47.42
C LEU A 459 -16.27 -8.87 -45.90
N TYR A 460 -15.25 -8.20 -45.38
CA TYR A 460 -15.00 -8.00 -43.95
C TYR A 460 -15.13 -6.52 -43.61
N ARG A 461 -15.39 -6.23 -42.34
CA ARG A 461 -15.45 -4.88 -41.79
C ARG A 461 -14.78 -4.88 -40.43
N PHE A 462 -14.10 -3.78 -40.09
CA PHE A 462 -13.62 -3.57 -38.73
C PHE A 462 -14.79 -3.24 -37.82
N ARG A 463 -14.86 -3.86 -36.64
CA ARG A 463 -15.91 -3.54 -35.66
C ARG A 463 -15.83 -2.09 -35.16
N TYR A 464 -14.68 -1.42 -35.36
CA TYR A 464 -14.52 0.02 -35.16
C TYR A 464 -15.50 0.85 -36.03
N ASP A 465 -15.81 0.37 -37.25
CA ASP A 465 -16.60 1.11 -38.24
C ASP A 465 -18.11 0.90 -38.17
N ASP A 466 -18.58 -0.17 -37.53
CA ASP A 466 -20.01 -0.42 -37.29
C ASP A 466 -20.45 -0.19 -35.85
N GLY A 467 -19.53 0.24 -34.97
CA GLY A 467 -19.81 0.52 -33.56
C GLY A 467 -19.88 -0.72 -32.67
N THR A 468 -19.46 -1.90 -33.16
CA THR A 468 -19.49 -3.15 -32.39
C THR A 468 -18.14 -3.54 -31.79
N PHE A 469 -17.15 -2.64 -31.72
CA PHE A 469 -15.84 -2.91 -31.11
C PHE A 469 -15.84 -2.61 -29.61
N TYR A 470 -15.27 -3.51 -28.81
CA TYR A 470 -15.26 -3.44 -27.35
C TYR A 470 -13.83 -3.67 -26.81
N PRO A 471 -13.15 -2.63 -26.28
CA PRO A 471 -11.86 -2.83 -25.63
C PRO A 471 -12.04 -3.61 -24.32
N ARG A 472 -11.40 -4.77 -24.16
CA ARG A 472 -11.49 -5.58 -22.93
C ARG A 472 -11.06 -4.84 -21.66
N ASN A 473 -10.20 -3.82 -21.79
CA ASN A 473 -9.73 -3.04 -20.65
C ASN A 473 -10.82 -2.20 -19.97
N GLU A 474 -11.96 -1.92 -20.62
CA GLU A 474 -13.05 -1.17 -19.99
C GLU A 474 -14.01 -2.03 -19.15
N MET A 475 -14.01 -3.36 -19.34
CA MET A 475 -14.84 -4.31 -18.60
C MET A 475 -14.19 -4.83 -17.30
N GLN A 476 -12.87 -4.67 -17.11
CA GLN A 476 -12.20 -5.18 -15.90
C GLN A 476 -12.56 -4.40 -14.62
N ASP A 477 -13.18 -3.22 -14.73
CA ASP A 477 -13.59 -2.39 -13.57
C ASP A 477 -15.12 -2.28 -13.40
N VAL A 478 -15.92 -3.20 -13.97
CA VAL A 478 -17.39 -3.16 -13.86
C VAL A 478 -17.86 -3.15 -12.40
N ILE A 479 -17.15 -3.86 -11.50
CA ILE A 479 -17.48 -3.89 -10.07
C ILE A 479 -17.28 -2.51 -9.44
N SER A 480 -16.13 -1.86 -9.62
CA SER A 480 -15.92 -0.53 -9.05
C SER A 480 -16.86 0.51 -9.67
N LYS A 481 -17.06 0.46 -11.00
CA LYS A 481 -18.02 1.33 -11.69
C LYS A 481 -19.44 1.10 -11.21
N GLY A 482 -19.84 -0.14 -10.97
CA GLY A 482 -21.16 -0.51 -10.45
C GLY A 482 -21.38 -0.04 -9.01
N VAL A 483 -20.39 -0.23 -8.13
CA VAL A 483 -20.44 0.29 -6.74
C VAL A 483 -20.52 1.82 -6.75
N ARG A 484 -19.71 2.48 -7.59
CA ARG A 484 -19.70 3.94 -7.77
C ARG A 484 -21.04 4.46 -8.30
N LEU A 485 -21.60 3.79 -9.31
CA LEU A 485 -22.92 4.12 -9.87
C LEU A 485 -24.00 3.99 -8.80
N TYR A 486 -24.04 2.85 -8.09
CA TYR A 486 -24.99 2.61 -7.00
C TYR A 486 -24.92 3.73 -5.96
N CYS A 487 -23.71 4.04 -5.48
CA CYS A 487 -23.51 5.11 -4.50
C CYS A 487 -24.00 6.47 -5.02
N ARG A 488 -23.73 6.81 -6.29
CA ARG A 488 -24.16 8.07 -6.89
C ARG A 488 -25.68 8.17 -7.05
N LEU A 489 -26.33 7.12 -7.53
CA LEU A 489 -27.79 7.09 -7.70
C LEU A 489 -28.53 7.23 -6.36
N HIS A 490 -28.07 6.53 -5.31
CA HIS A 490 -28.66 6.59 -3.97
C HIS A 490 -28.22 7.80 -3.13
N SER A 491 -27.31 8.62 -3.65
CA SER A 491 -26.86 9.89 -3.05
C SER A 491 -27.59 11.12 -3.63
N LEU A 492 -28.52 10.94 -4.56
CA LEU A 492 -29.31 12.03 -5.12
C LEU A 492 -30.35 12.57 -4.12
N PHE A 493 -30.50 13.89 -4.05
CA PHE A 493 -31.58 14.52 -3.26
C PHE A 493 -32.96 14.22 -3.86
N THR A 494 -33.05 14.25 -5.20
CA THR A 494 -34.22 13.79 -5.96
C THR A 494 -33.87 12.45 -6.60
N PRO A 495 -34.27 11.32 -6.02
CA PRO A 495 -33.79 10.02 -6.45
C PRO A 495 -34.36 9.65 -7.83
N VAL A 496 -33.50 9.17 -8.72
CA VAL A 496 -33.89 8.57 -10.01
C VAL A 496 -34.56 7.21 -9.78
N ILE A 497 -34.13 6.50 -8.75
CA ILE A 497 -34.72 5.25 -8.26
C ILE A 497 -35.90 5.59 -7.36
N ARG A 498 -37.11 5.21 -7.77
CA ARG A 498 -38.35 5.54 -7.04
C ARG A 498 -39.39 4.47 -7.24
N ASP A 499 -40.41 4.49 -6.39
CA ASP A 499 -41.57 3.63 -6.54
C ASP A 499 -42.32 4.02 -7.81
N LYS A 500 -42.72 3.02 -8.60
CA LYS A 500 -43.42 3.25 -9.86
C LYS A 500 -44.53 2.24 -10.07
N ASP A 501 -45.69 2.75 -10.46
CA ASP A 501 -46.82 1.92 -10.85
C ASP A 501 -46.62 1.39 -12.27
N TYR A 502 -46.77 0.08 -12.42
CA TYR A 502 -46.74 -0.62 -13.70
C TYR A 502 -47.79 -1.72 -13.69
N HIS A 503 -48.73 -1.68 -14.65
CA HIS A 503 -49.90 -2.58 -14.70
C HIS A 503 -50.69 -2.63 -13.39
N LEU A 504 -51.00 -1.46 -12.81
CA LEU A 504 -51.74 -1.31 -11.54
C LEU A 504 -51.06 -1.96 -10.32
N ARG A 505 -49.78 -2.31 -10.42
CA ARG A 505 -48.95 -2.79 -9.33
C ARG A 505 -47.82 -1.80 -9.07
N THR A 506 -47.67 -1.36 -7.84
CA THR A 506 -46.55 -0.52 -7.41
C THR A 506 -45.31 -1.37 -7.25
N TYR A 507 -44.25 -1.05 -7.98
CA TYR A 507 -42.94 -1.64 -7.80
C TYR A 507 -42.05 -0.67 -7.02
N LYS A 508 -41.69 -1.05 -5.79
CA LYS A 508 -40.83 -0.25 -4.91
C LYS A 508 -39.38 -0.19 -5.41
N SER A 509 -38.72 0.96 -5.25
CA SER A 509 -37.30 1.21 -5.56
C SER A 509 -36.84 0.70 -6.94
N VAL A 510 -37.42 1.26 -8.02
CA VAL A 510 -37.09 0.85 -9.41
C VAL A 510 -36.52 2.01 -10.25
N VAL A 511 -35.77 1.65 -11.30
CA VAL A 511 -35.29 2.58 -12.34
C VAL A 511 -35.73 2.09 -13.72
N MET A 512 -36.11 3.01 -14.60
CA MET A 512 -36.37 2.66 -16.01
C MET A 512 -35.05 2.58 -16.78
N ALA A 513 -34.84 1.55 -17.60
CA ALA A 513 -33.59 1.35 -18.34
C ALA A 513 -33.24 2.54 -19.25
N ASN A 514 -34.19 3.02 -20.07
CA ASN A 514 -33.98 4.21 -20.89
C ASN A 514 -33.64 5.49 -20.08
N LYS A 515 -34.23 5.67 -18.90
CA LYS A 515 -33.90 6.79 -18.00
C LYS A 515 -32.55 6.65 -17.33
N LEU A 516 -32.13 5.43 -17.02
CA LEU A 516 -30.77 5.18 -16.55
C LEU A 516 -29.75 5.48 -17.65
N ILE A 517 -30.02 5.08 -18.89
CA ILE A 517 -29.18 5.41 -20.06
C ILE A 517 -29.10 6.92 -20.26
N ASP A 518 -30.23 7.62 -20.26
CA ASP A 518 -30.28 9.10 -20.35
C ASP A 518 -29.41 9.75 -19.25
N TRP A 519 -29.51 9.23 -18.01
CA TRP A 519 -28.75 9.73 -16.87
C TRP A 519 -27.25 9.44 -17.02
N LEU A 520 -26.84 8.24 -17.40
CA LEU A 520 -25.44 7.86 -17.62
C LEU A 520 -24.76 8.76 -18.66
N ILE A 521 -25.46 9.08 -19.75
CA ILE A 521 -24.95 9.98 -20.79
C ILE A 521 -24.88 11.41 -20.29
N ALA A 522 -25.93 11.90 -19.62
CA ALA A 522 -25.96 13.26 -19.07
C ALA A 522 -24.84 13.50 -18.04
N GLN A 523 -24.47 12.48 -17.28
CA GLN A 523 -23.38 12.52 -16.31
C GLN A 523 -21.99 12.27 -16.94
N GLY A 524 -21.96 11.92 -18.23
CA GLY A 524 -20.75 11.62 -18.99
C GLY A 524 -20.06 10.31 -18.60
N ASP A 525 -20.75 9.41 -17.89
CA ASP A 525 -20.28 8.05 -17.61
C ASP A 525 -20.13 7.23 -18.88
N CYS A 526 -21.06 7.41 -19.81
CA CYS A 526 -21.06 6.82 -21.14
C CYS A 526 -21.17 7.94 -22.17
N ARG A 527 -20.48 7.81 -23.31
CA ARG A 527 -20.52 8.77 -24.41
C ARG A 527 -21.68 8.52 -25.36
N THR A 528 -22.08 7.25 -25.49
CA THR A 528 -23.15 6.80 -26.38
C THR A 528 -24.22 6.00 -25.63
N ARG A 529 -25.40 5.85 -26.24
CA ARG A 529 -26.49 5.03 -25.68
C ARG A 529 -26.10 3.55 -25.69
N GLU A 530 -25.36 3.13 -26.70
CA GLU A 530 -24.82 1.79 -26.84
C GLU A 530 -23.89 1.49 -25.67
N GLU A 531 -22.90 2.34 -25.38
CA GLU A 531 -21.98 2.20 -24.23
C GLU A 531 -22.76 2.07 -22.91
N ALA A 532 -23.81 2.86 -22.72
CA ALA A 532 -24.67 2.81 -21.55
C ALA A 532 -25.50 1.51 -21.46
N MET A 533 -25.98 0.98 -22.59
CA MET A 533 -26.66 -0.31 -22.64
C MET A 533 -25.71 -1.45 -22.26
N ILE A 534 -24.49 -1.45 -22.80
CA ILE A 534 -23.45 -2.45 -22.54
C ILE A 534 -23.07 -2.43 -21.06
N PHE A 535 -22.89 -1.22 -20.51
CA PHE A 535 -22.63 -1.06 -19.08
C PHE A 535 -23.80 -1.60 -18.25
N GLY A 536 -25.05 -1.29 -18.64
CA GLY A 536 -26.24 -1.83 -17.99
C GLY A 536 -26.34 -3.36 -18.04
N VAL A 537 -25.98 -4.00 -19.15
CA VAL A 537 -25.87 -5.46 -19.26
C VAL A 537 -24.78 -5.98 -18.32
N GLY A 538 -23.60 -5.37 -18.33
CA GLY A 538 -22.51 -5.73 -17.41
C GLY A 538 -22.90 -5.62 -15.93
N LEU A 539 -23.72 -4.63 -15.55
CA LEU A 539 -24.26 -4.52 -14.20
C LEU A 539 -25.24 -5.66 -13.86
N CYS A 540 -26.06 -6.09 -14.82
CA CYS A 540 -26.93 -7.25 -14.65
C CYS A 540 -26.12 -8.54 -14.47
N ASP A 541 -25.12 -8.78 -15.34
CA ASP A 541 -24.30 -9.99 -15.31
C ASP A 541 -23.46 -10.10 -14.03
N ASN A 542 -23.03 -8.95 -13.49
CA ASN A 542 -22.26 -8.90 -12.23
C ASN A 542 -23.14 -8.78 -10.97
N GLY A 543 -24.46 -8.98 -11.09
CA GLY A 543 -25.36 -9.08 -9.94
C GLY A 543 -25.62 -7.77 -9.19
N PHE A 544 -25.55 -6.61 -9.87
CA PHE A 544 -25.95 -5.32 -9.30
C PHE A 544 -27.46 -5.11 -9.40
N MET A 545 -28.05 -5.38 -10.56
CA MET A 545 -29.46 -5.11 -10.84
C MET A 545 -30.10 -6.17 -11.74
N HIS A 546 -31.42 -6.30 -11.67
CA HIS A 546 -32.20 -7.25 -12.46
C HIS A 546 -33.49 -6.59 -12.97
N HIS A 547 -34.04 -7.13 -14.05
CA HIS A 547 -35.37 -6.73 -14.50
C HIS A 547 -36.41 -7.21 -13.47
N VAL A 548 -37.37 -6.37 -13.09
CA VAL A 548 -38.32 -6.67 -12.00
C VAL A 548 -39.21 -7.90 -12.22
N LEU A 549 -39.30 -8.37 -13.46
CA LEU A 549 -40.00 -9.61 -13.84
C LEU A 549 -39.04 -10.74 -14.22
N GLU A 550 -37.72 -10.50 -14.21
CA GLU A 550 -36.64 -11.44 -14.57
C GLU A 550 -36.75 -12.05 -15.99
N LYS A 551 -37.54 -11.41 -16.86
CA LYS A 551 -37.84 -11.87 -18.22
C LYS A 551 -37.12 -11.14 -19.33
N SER A 552 -36.32 -10.13 -19.03
CA SER A 552 -35.78 -9.22 -20.05
C SER A 552 -34.37 -8.77 -19.69
N GLU A 553 -33.50 -8.76 -20.70
CA GLU A 553 -32.16 -8.16 -20.62
C GLU A 553 -32.25 -6.63 -20.58
N PHE A 554 -31.16 -5.99 -20.15
CA PHE A 554 -31.07 -4.53 -20.15
C PHE A 554 -31.04 -3.98 -21.58
N LYS A 555 -32.07 -3.23 -21.94
CA LYS A 555 -32.25 -2.62 -23.28
C LYS A 555 -32.71 -1.18 -23.13
N ASP A 556 -32.47 -0.38 -24.16
CA ASP A 556 -32.93 1.01 -24.22
C ASP A 556 -34.43 1.14 -24.46
N GLU A 557 -35.20 0.66 -23.49
CA GLU A 557 -36.65 0.63 -23.46
C GLU A 557 -37.14 1.09 -22.07
N PRO A 558 -38.41 1.49 -21.91
CA PRO A 558 -38.96 1.89 -20.61
C PRO A 558 -39.22 0.70 -19.65
N LEU A 559 -38.34 -0.30 -19.66
CA LEU A 559 -38.36 -1.49 -18.82
C LEU A 559 -37.90 -1.15 -17.39
N LEU A 560 -38.48 -1.82 -16.39
CA LEU A 560 -38.19 -1.57 -14.98
C LEU A 560 -37.12 -2.50 -14.45
N PHE A 561 -36.05 -1.92 -13.92
CA PHE A 561 -34.95 -2.60 -13.27
C PHE A 561 -34.89 -2.23 -11.79
N ARG A 562 -34.42 -3.15 -10.97
CA ARG A 562 -34.23 -2.98 -9.53
C ARG A 562 -32.81 -3.43 -9.16
N PHE A 563 -32.17 -2.71 -8.25
CA PHE A 563 -30.91 -3.18 -7.66
C PHE A 563 -31.17 -4.28 -6.64
N PHE A 564 -30.37 -5.34 -6.65
CA PHE A 564 -30.51 -6.43 -5.69
C PHE A 564 -30.36 -5.93 -4.24
N SER A 565 -29.54 -4.90 -4.02
CA SER A 565 -29.38 -4.32 -2.69
C SER A 565 -30.64 -3.63 -2.17
N ASP A 566 -31.41 -2.98 -3.05
CA ASP A 566 -32.72 -2.45 -2.68
C ASP A 566 -33.73 -3.58 -2.46
N GLU A 567 -33.75 -4.59 -3.32
CA GLU A 567 -34.67 -5.73 -3.19
C GLU A 567 -34.52 -6.43 -1.83
N GLU A 568 -33.27 -6.65 -1.42
CA GLU A 568 -32.95 -7.25 -0.13
C GLU A 568 -33.37 -6.37 1.04
N MET A 569 -33.21 -5.04 0.95
CA MET A 569 -33.62 -4.14 2.03
C MET A 569 -35.15 -3.98 2.13
N GLU A 570 -35.87 -4.01 1.01
CA GLU A 570 -37.34 -3.89 0.97
C GLU A 570 -38.07 -5.20 1.36
N GLY A 571 -37.40 -6.35 1.33
CA GLY A 571 -38.00 -7.66 1.63
C GLY A 571 -39.04 -8.14 0.60
N SER A 572 -39.04 -7.56 -0.60
CA SER A 572 -40.18 -7.62 -1.54
C SER A 572 -40.48 -8.98 -2.21
N ASN A 573 -39.74 -10.05 -1.92
CA ASN A 573 -39.94 -11.41 -2.44
C ASN A 573 -39.91 -12.53 -1.37
N MET A 574 -40.15 -12.18 -0.11
CA MET A 574 -39.82 -13.03 1.04
C MET A 574 -40.82 -14.14 1.43
N LYS A 575 -41.75 -14.56 0.56
CA LYS A 575 -42.76 -15.57 0.94
C LYS A 575 -42.17 -16.94 1.37
N HIS A 576 -40.89 -17.26 1.11
CA HIS A 576 -40.29 -18.57 1.48
C HIS A 576 -38.79 -18.64 1.86
N ARG A 577 -38.07 -17.52 2.12
CA ARG A 577 -36.64 -17.57 2.52
C ARG A 577 -36.38 -16.61 3.68
N LEU A 578 -35.99 -17.08 4.87
CA LEU A 578 -35.48 -16.24 5.96
C LEU A 578 -34.38 -15.30 5.41
N MET A 579 -34.39 -14.01 5.80
CA MET A 579 -33.27 -13.11 5.54
C MET A 579 -32.03 -13.73 6.19
N LYS A 580 -31.18 -14.36 5.37
CA LYS A 580 -29.82 -14.67 5.79
C LYS A 580 -29.08 -13.35 5.63
N HIS A 581 -28.76 -12.69 6.73
CA HIS A 581 -27.72 -11.68 6.73
C HIS A 581 -26.43 -12.38 6.33
N ASP A 582 -25.87 -12.03 5.17
CA ASP A 582 -24.62 -12.63 4.73
C ASP A 582 -23.42 -11.92 5.36
N LEU A 583 -23.55 -10.64 5.75
CA LEU A 583 -22.65 -10.03 6.73
C LEU A 583 -23.15 -10.34 8.15
N LYS A 584 -22.60 -11.40 8.76
CA LYS A 584 -23.00 -11.88 10.09
C LYS A 584 -22.11 -11.28 11.17
N VAL A 585 -22.72 -10.76 12.23
CA VAL A 585 -21.99 -10.39 13.46
C VAL A 585 -21.58 -11.68 14.16
N VAL A 586 -20.28 -11.90 14.31
CA VAL A 586 -19.69 -13.10 14.95
C VAL A 586 -19.44 -12.86 16.43
N GLU A 587 -18.81 -11.74 16.78
CA GLU A 587 -18.34 -11.46 18.13
C GLU A 587 -18.24 -9.95 18.36
N ASN A 588 -18.61 -9.49 19.56
CA ASN A 588 -18.35 -8.13 20.00
C ASN A 588 -17.02 -8.08 20.75
N VAL A 589 -16.13 -7.18 20.34
CA VAL A 589 -14.77 -7.06 20.86
C VAL A 589 -14.67 -5.82 21.74
N ILE A 590 -14.40 -6.01 23.02
CA ILE A 590 -13.92 -4.93 23.89
C ILE A 590 -12.56 -5.37 24.40
N ALA A 591 -11.53 -4.69 23.93
CA ALA A 591 -10.17 -5.19 24.06
C ALA A 591 -9.15 -4.07 24.26
N LYS A 592 -7.93 -4.46 24.61
CA LYS A 592 -6.77 -3.60 24.68
C LYS A 592 -5.67 -4.21 23.80
N SER A 593 -5.07 -3.39 22.93
CA SER A 593 -3.88 -3.82 22.18
C SER A 593 -2.64 -3.73 23.06
N LEU A 594 -1.98 -4.89 23.22
CA LEU A 594 -0.75 -5.07 23.97
C LEU A 594 0.42 -5.23 23.00
N LEU A 595 1.54 -4.58 23.27
CA LEU A 595 2.78 -4.74 22.49
C LEU A 595 3.80 -5.50 23.32
N ILE A 596 4.08 -6.74 22.94
CA ILE A 596 4.98 -7.65 23.67
C ILE A 596 6.25 -7.87 22.85
N LYS A 597 7.38 -7.38 23.38
CA LYS A 597 8.71 -7.65 22.83
C LYS A 597 9.23 -8.98 23.38
N SER A 598 9.84 -9.80 22.53
CA SER A 598 10.52 -11.03 22.96
C SER A 598 11.72 -10.67 23.84
N ASN A 599 11.93 -11.40 24.94
CA ASN A 599 13.14 -11.35 25.74
C ASN A 599 13.66 -12.78 25.96
N GLU A 600 14.98 -12.99 25.85
CA GLU A 600 15.63 -14.28 26.13
C GLU A 600 15.00 -15.51 25.42
N GLY A 601 14.38 -15.33 24.25
CA GLY A 601 13.73 -16.42 23.50
C GLY A 601 12.35 -16.81 24.03
N SER A 602 11.69 -15.98 24.84
CA SER A 602 10.28 -16.11 25.23
C SER A 602 9.53 -14.78 25.07
N TYR A 603 8.21 -14.82 24.95
CA TYR A 603 7.37 -13.62 25.10
C TYR A 603 6.86 -13.44 26.53
N GLY A 604 7.10 -14.40 27.43
CA GLY A 604 6.69 -14.32 28.84
C GLY A 604 5.28 -14.80 29.15
N PHE A 605 4.65 -15.60 28.27
CA PHE A 605 3.30 -16.11 28.48
C PHE A 605 3.05 -17.46 27.78
N GLY A 606 2.03 -18.18 28.25
CA GLY A 606 1.54 -19.41 27.64
C GLY A 606 0.03 -19.41 27.46
N LEU A 607 -0.46 -20.14 26.45
CA LEU A 607 -1.87 -20.26 26.13
C LEU A 607 -2.43 -21.64 26.50
N GLU A 608 -3.73 -21.69 26.75
CA GLU A 608 -4.52 -22.91 26.83
C GLU A 608 -5.76 -22.79 25.94
N ASP A 609 -6.23 -23.92 25.42
CA ASP A 609 -7.52 -24.00 24.75
C ASP A 609 -8.62 -24.22 25.80
N LYS A 610 -9.53 -23.25 25.93
CA LYS A 610 -10.74 -23.36 26.75
C LYS A 610 -11.93 -23.00 25.89
N ASN A 611 -12.81 -23.97 25.63
CA ASN A 611 -13.99 -23.82 24.77
C ASN A 611 -13.67 -23.40 23.32
N LYS A 612 -12.58 -23.91 22.73
CA LYS A 612 -12.10 -23.58 21.37
C LYS A 612 -11.66 -22.12 21.22
N VAL A 613 -11.18 -21.53 22.30
CA VAL A 613 -10.75 -20.14 22.35
C VAL A 613 -9.38 -20.09 23.04
N PRO A 614 -8.39 -19.36 22.48
CA PRO A 614 -7.10 -19.18 23.13
C PRO A 614 -7.25 -18.28 24.36
N ILE A 615 -7.00 -18.87 25.53
CA ILE A 615 -7.01 -18.19 26.84
C ILE A 615 -5.58 -18.16 27.39
N ILE A 616 -5.21 -17.06 28.07
CA ILE A 616 -3.91 -16.94 28.71
C ILE A 616 -3.87 -17.84 29.94
N LYS A 617 -2.99 -18.85 29.92
CA LYS A 617 -2.81 -19.84 30.98
C LYS A 617 -1.86 -19.37 32.07
N LEU A 618 -0.74 -18.76 31.65
CA LEU A 618 0.32 -18.30 32.54
C LEU A 618 0.93 -17.02 31.98
N VAL A 619 1.38 -16.16 32.89
CA VAL A 619 2.17 -14.96 32.61
C VAL A 619 3.38 -14.99 33.54
N GLU A 620 4.57 -14.88 32.97
CA GLU A 620 5.82 -14.93 33.73
C GLU A 620 6.02 -13.61 34.49
N LYS A 621 6.28 -13.71 35.80
CA LYS A 621 6.48 -12.56 36.68
C LYS A 621 7.70 -11.73 36.24
N GLY A 622 7.54 -10.42 36.11
CA GLY A 622 8.58 -9.50 35.65
C GLY A 622 8.84 -9.52 34.14
N SER A 623 8.11 -10.33 33.37
CA SER A 623 8.25 -10.38 31.91
C SER A 623 7.68 -9.14 31.21
N ASN A 624 8.01 -8.97 29.93
CA ASN A 624 7.40 -7.92 29.11
C ASN A 624 5.89 -8.15 28.88
N ALA A 625 5.41 -9.40 28.97
CA ALA A 625 3.98 -9.70 28.88
C ALA A 625 3.22 -9.18 30.12
N GLU A 626 3.75 -9.39 31.34
CA GLU A 626 3.17 -8.85 32.58
C GLU A 626 3.08 -7.32 32.48
N MET A 627 4.20 -6.67 32.14
CA MET A 627 4.24 -5.20 32.05
C MET A 627 3.40 -4.64 30.90
N ALA A 628 3.17 -5.42 29.84
CA ALA A 628 2.29 -5.02 28.76
C ALA A 628 0.81 -5.01 29.17
N GLY A 629 0.35 -5.73 30.19
CA GLY A 629 -1.09 -5.85 30.44
C GLY A 629 -1.63 -7.27 30.42
N MET A 630 -0.77 -8.28 30.30
CA MET A 630 -1.24 -9.65 30.11
C MET A 630 -1.68 -10.24 31.45
N GLU A 631 -2.90 -10.76 31.50
CA GLU A 631 -3.49 -11.35 32.71
C GLU A 631 -3.98 -12.78 32.43
N VAL A 632 -3.77 -13.67 33.39
CA VAL A 632 -4.25 -15.05 33.33
C VAL A 632 -5.78 -15.08 33.25
N GLY A 633 -6.32 -15.91 32.36
CA GLY A 633 -7.76 -16.11 32.18
C GLY A 633 -8.43 -15.15 31.18
N LYS A 634 -7.71 -14.18 30.59
CA LYS A 634 -8.27 -13.33 29.52
C LYS A 634 -8.25 -14.04 28.16
N LYS A 635 -9.24 -13.74 27.32
CA LYS A 635 -9.37 -14.23 25.93
C LYS A 635 -8.47 -13.42 25.01
N ILE A 636 -7.77 -14.08 24.09
CA ILE A 636 -7.06 -13.41 22.98
C ILE A 636 -7.96 -13.42 21.75
N PHE A 637 -8.24 -12.25 21.19
CA PHE A 637 -8.95 -12.11 19.92
C PHE A 637 -8.00 -12.21 18.73
N ALA A 638 -6.93 -11.41 18.73
CA ALA A 638 -6.02 -11.34 17.60
C ALA A 638 -4.55 -11.26 18.01
N ILE A 639 -3.66 -11.76 17.16
CA ILE A 639 -2.20 -11.63 17.29
C ILE A 639 -1.65 -11.14 15.95
N ASN A 640 -1.00 -9.97 15.94
CA ASN A 640 -0.46 -9.32 14.74
C ASN A 640 -1.50 -9.13 13.60
N GLY A 641 -2.76 -8.88 13.96
CA GLY A 641 -3.88 -8.74 13.02
C GLY A 641 -4.61 -10.06 12.69
N ASP A 642 -4.05 -11.20 13.08
CA ASP A 642 -4.65 -12.50 12.83
C ASP A 642 -5.68 -12.87 13.91
N LEU A 643 -6.93 -13.16 13.52
CA LEU A 643 -8.02 -13.53 14.43
C LEU A 643 -7.84 -14.96 14.97
N VAL A 644 -6.87 -15.14 15.87
CA VAL A 644 -6.49 -16.43 16.43
C VAL A 644 -7.63 -17.17 17.14
N PHE A 645 -8.67 -16.46 17.60
CA PHE A 645 -9.85 -17.09 18.21
C PHE A 645 -10.73 -17.86 17.21
N MET A 646 -10.56 -17.62 15.91
CA MET A 646 -11.23 -18.36 14.84
C MET A 646 -10.34 -19.41 14.21
N ARG A 647 -9.08 -19.53 14.64
CA ARG A 647 -8.14 -20.55 14.18
C ARG A 647 -8.18 -21.80 15.07
N PRO A 648 -7.89 -22.98 14.50
CA PRO A 648 -7.54 -24.15 15.30
C PRO A 648 -6.35 -23.85 16.24
N PHE A 649 -6.44 -24.25 17.51
CA PHE A 649 -5.43 -23.92 18.54
C PHE A 649 -4.02 -24.41 18.19
N ASN A 650 -3.89 -25.54 17.49
CA ASN A 650 -2.60 -26.07 17.02
C ASN A 650 -1.91 -25.15 15.98
N GLU A 651 -2.67 -24.43 15.15
CA GLU A 651 -2.11 -23.42 14.23
C GLU A 651 -1.62 -22.18 14.99
N VAL A 652 -2.31 -21.79 16.07
CA VAL A 652 -1.94 -20.63 16.91
C VAL A 652 -0.57 -20.83 17.59
N ASP A 653 -0.30 -22.03 18.12
CA ASP A 653 1.00 -22.36 18.73
C ASP A 653 2.13 -22.34 17.68
N CYS A 654 1.87 -22.87 16.47
CA CYS A 654 2.83 -22.80 15.36
C CYS A 654 3.09 -21.35 14.93
N PHE A 655 2.05 -20.51 14.89
CA PHE A 655 2.15 -19.09 14.56
C PHE A 655 3.02 -18.31 15.57
N LEU A 656 2.82 -18.55 16.87
CA LEU A 656 3.62 -17.93 17.94
C LEU A 656 5.10 -18.32 17.85
N LYS A 657 5.39 -19.60 17.61
CA LYS A 657 6.77 -20.10 17.40
C LYS A 657 7.42 -19.46 16.16
N SER A 658 6.67 -19.31 15.07
CA SER A 658 7.15 -18.61 13.86
C SER A 658 7.48 -17.14 14.15
N CYS A 659 6.60 -16.43 14.86
CA CYS A 659 6.84 -15.04 15.26
C CYS A 659 8.08 -14.91 16.14
N LEU A 660 8.24 -15.80 17.12
CA LEU A 660 9.41 -15.84 18.02
C LEU A 660 10.72 -16.06 17.25
N ASN A 661 10.74 -16.98 16.28
CA ASN A 661 11.91 -17.22 15.42
C ASN A 661 12.30 -15.99 14.59
N SER A 662 11.31 -15.18 14.18
CA SER A 662 11.53 -13.93 13.44
C SER A 662 11.86 -12.72 14.33
N ARG A 663 11.86 -12.88 15.66
CA ARG A 663 12.00 -11.79 16.66
C ARG A 663 11.03 -10.61 16.45
N LYS A 664 9.87 -10.88 15.84
CA LYS A 664 8.85 -9.87 15.55
C LYS A 664 8.10 -9.52 16.84
N PRO A 665 7.93 -8.23 17.21
CA PRO A 665 7.10 -7.87 18.36
C PRO A 665 5.66 -8.36 18.14
N LEU A 666 5.00 -8.85 19.19
CA LEU A 666 3.61 -9.29 19.14
C LEU A 666 2.67 -8.16 19.50
N ARG A 667 1.74 -7.83 18.60
CA ARG A 667 0.56 -7.03 18.90
C ARG A 667 -0.60 -7.96 19.25
N VAL A 668 -0.98 -8.01 20.51
CA VAL A 668 -2.01 -8.92 21.01
C VAL A 668 -3.26 -8.12 21.38
N LEU A 669 -4.41 -8.48 20.80
CA LEU A 669 -5.70 -7.90 21.15
C LEU A 669 -6.37 -8.77 22.21
N VAL A 670 -6.32 -8.33 23.47
CA VAL A 670 -6.79 -9.10 24.63
C VAL A 670 -8.11 -8.55 25.15
N SER A 671 -9.04 -9.44 25.53
CA SER A 671 -10.32 -9.04 26.14
C SER A 671 -10.09 -8.24 27.42
N THR A 672 -10.69 -7.06 27.54
CA THR A 672 -10.53 -6.20 28.71
C THR A 672 -11.86 -5.54 29.03
N LYS A 673 -12.35 -5.66 30.27
CA LYS A 673 -13.62 -4.99 30.64
C LYS A 673 -13.36 -3.50 30.89
N PRO A 674 -14.33 -2.61 30.58
CA PRO A 674 -14.20 -1.18 30.85
C PRO A 674 -13.90 -0.83 32.30
N ARG A 675 -14.47 -1.59 33.25
CA ARG A 675 -14.29 -1.42 34.68
C ARG A 675 -14.02 -2.77 35.32
N GLU A 676 -12.96 -2.84 36.13
CA GLU A 676 -12.54 -4.07 36.82
C GLU A 676 -12.14 -3.77 38.28
N THR A 677 -12.27 -4.76 39.15
CA THR A 677 -11.81 -4.65 40.54
C THR A 677 -10.54 -5.48 40.71
N VAL A 678 -9.42 -4.79 40.89
CA VAL A 678 -8.08 -5.33 41.12
C VAL A 678 -7.89 -5.55 42.62
N LYS A 679 -7.57 -6.78 43.03
CA LYS A 679 -7.29 -7.12 44.43
C LYS A 679 -5.78 -7.28 44.62
N ILE A 680 -5.14 -6.28 45.24
CA ILE A 680 -3.70 -6.25 45.46
C ILE A 680 -3.40 -6.85 46.84
N PRO A 681 -2.66 -7.97 46.94
CA PRO A 681 -2.22 -8.52 48.22
C PRO A 681 -1.41 -7.49 49.01
N ASP A 682 -1.65 -7.35 50.31
CA ASP A 682 -0.79 -6.48 51.13
C ASP A 682 0.59 -7.13 51.31
N SER A 683 1.65 -6.31 51.24
CA SER A 683 3.04 -6.78 51.25
C SER A 683 3.92 -5.90 52.14
N ALA A 684 4.88 -6.53 52.83
CA ALA A 684 5.90 -5.85 53.62
C ALA A 684 6.85 -5.00 52.75
N ASP A 685 7.07 -5.41 51.50
CA ASP A 685 7.91 -4.69 50.52
C ASP A 685 7.18 -3.51 49.86
N GLY A 686 5.93 -3.25 50.25
CA GLY A 686 5.07 -2.24 49.62
C GLY A 686 4.20 -2.79 48.50
N LEU A 687 3.20 -2.00 48.08
CA LEU A 687 2.25 -2.42 47.05
C LEU A 687 2.82 -2.32 45.63
N GLY A 688 3.81 -1.44 45.40
CA GLY A 688 4.54 -1.36 44.14
C GLY A 688 3.88 -0.52 43.03
N PHE A 689 3.11 0.52 43.36
CA PHE A 689 2.51 1.44 42.38
C PHE A 689 2.53 2.89 42.86
N GLN A 690 2.47 3.84 41.93
CA GLN A 690 2.36 5.27 42.17
C GLN A 690 1.07 5.82 41.57
N ILE A 691 0.50 6.86 42.18
CA ILE A 691 -0.72 7.52 41.69
C ILE A 691 -0.51 9.03 41.58
N ARG A 692 -1.14 9.64 40.57
CA ARG A 692 -1.17 11.10 40.38
C ARG A 692 -2.57 11.54 39.91
N GLY A 693 -2.83 12.84 39.91
CA GLY A 693 -4.05 13.43 39.36
C GLY A 693 -5.02 13.97 40.41
N PHE A 694 -6.09 14.59 39.90
CA PHE A 694 -7.13 15.26 40.68
C PHE A 694 -8.48 14.91 40.04
N GLY A 695 -9.21 13.96 40.64
CA GLY A 695 -10.57 13.57 40.24
C GLY A 695 -10.78 13.19 38.76
N PRO A 696 -10.50 11.94 38.32
CA PRO A 696 -10.06 10.79 39.12
C PRO A 696 -8.52 10.74 39.29
N SER A 697 -8.08 10.02 40.32
CA SER A 697 -6.66 9.66 40.46
C SER A 697 -6.29 8.55 39.48
N VAL A 698 -5.09 8.59 38.93
CA VAL A 698 -4.61 7.68 37.88
C VAL A 698 -3.35 6.96 38.33
N VAL A 699 -3.24 5.68 38.00
CA VAL A 699 -2.04 4.89 38.20
C VAL A 699 -0.94 5.46 37.31
N HIS A 700 0.03 6.13 37.92
CA HIS A 700 1.10 6.83 37.22
C HIS A 700 2.21 5.89 36.78
N ALA A 701 2.61 4.99 37.69
CA ALA A 701 3.64 4.01 37.46
C ALA A 701 3.36 2.71 38.24
N VAL A 702 3.83 1.59 37.71
CA VAL A 702 3.76 0.28 38.36
C VAL A 702 5.14 -0.35 38.32
N GLY A 703 5.59 -0.88 39.45
CA GLY A 703 6.90 -1.53 39.56
C GLY A 703 6.89 -2.91 38.91
N ARG A 704 7.92 -3.20 38.10
CA ARG A 704 8.11 -4.50 37.45
C ARG A 704 8.22 -5.62 38.48
N GLY A 705 7.46 -6.70 38.30
CA GLY A 705 7.47 -7.87 39.20
C GLY A 705 6.93 -7.61 40.62
N THR A 706 6.23 -6.48 40.85
CA THR A 706 5.61 -6.18 42.15
C THR A 706 4.26 -6.87 42.33
N VAL A 707 3.73 -6.87 43.56
CA VAL A 707 2.39 -7.42 43.85
C VAL A 707 1.26 -6.66 43.11
N ALA A 708 1.45 -5.38 42.80
CA ALA A 708 0.52 -4.62 41.96
C ALA A 708 0.52 -5.08 40.51
N ALA A 709 1.68 -5.30 39.90
CA ALA A 709 1.79 -5.80 38.53
C ALA A 709 1.13 -7.18 38.41
N ALA A 710 1.47 -8.11 39.32
CA ALA A 710 0.89 -9.46 39.34
C ALA A 710 -0.63 -9.48 39.60
N ALA A 711 -1.18 -8.46 40.28
CA ALA A 711 -2.61 -8.32 40.51
C ALA A 711 -3.38 -7.79 39.30
N GLY A 712 -2.70 -7.29 38.26
CA GLY A 712 -3.32 -6.69 37.07
C GLY A 712 -3.45 -5.17 37.12
N LEU A 713 -2.71 -4.48 38.00
CA LEU A 713 -2.64 -3.02 37.98
C LEU A 713 -1.66 -2.54 36.93
N HIS A 714 -2.07 -1.58 36.10
CA HIS A 714 -1.27 -1.08 34.98
C HIS A 714 -1.28 0.45 34.92
N PRO A 715 -0.18 1.08 34.44
CA PRO A 715 -0.14 2.51 34.24
C PRO A 715 -1.29 3.01 33.35
N GLY A 716 -1.83 4.18 33.70
CA GLY A 716 -2.95 4.84 33.02
C GLY A 716 -4.34 4.48 33.55
N GLN A 717 -4.50 3.39 34.32
CA GLN A 717 -5.79 3.01 34.89
C GLN A 717 -6.32 4.09 35.86
N CYS A 718 -7.60 4.44 35.74
CA CYS A 718 -8.24 5.46 36.57
C CYS A 718 -8.88 4.83 37.80
N ILE A 719 -8.53 5.27 39.00
CA ILE A 719 -9.04 4.74 40.26
C ILE A 719 -10.41 5.38 40.56
N ILE A 720 -11.44 4.54 40.61
CA ILE A 720 -12.83 4.96 40.86
C ILE A 720 -13.24 4.63 42.28
N LYS A 721 -12.86 3.46 42.80
CA LYS A 721 -13.14 3.08 44.19
C LYS A 721 -11.93 2.45 44.86
N VAL A 722 -11.79 2.70 46.17
CA VAL A 722 -10.83 2.02 47.05
C VAL A 722 -11.63 1.33 48.14
N ASN A 723 -11.51 0.01 48.26
CA ASN A 723 -12.22 -0.82 49.24
C ASN A 723 -13.74 -0.58 49.29
N GLY A 724 -14.35 -0.28 48.13
CA GLY A 724 -15.78 0.02 47.99
C GLY A 724 -16.15 1.49 48.12
N ILE A 725 -15.26 2.34 48.63
CA ILE A 725 -15.45 3.79 48.79
C ILE A 725 -15.19 4.47 47.44
N ASN A 726 -16.10 5.32 46.98
CA ASN A 726 -15.96 6.06 45.74
C ASN A 726 -15.00 7.24 45.91
N VAL A 727 -13.87 7.21 45.19
CA VAL A 727 -12.82 8.23 45.22
C VAL A 727 -12.67 8.98 43.89
N SER A 728 -13.61 8.81 42.96
CA SER A 728 -13.52 9.34 41.59
C SER A 728 -13.38 10.86 41.48
N LYS A 729 -13.73 11.61 42.54
CA LYS A 729 -13.62 13.07 42.60
C LYS A 729 -12.55 13.55 43.58
N GLU A 730 -11.82 12.62 44.20
CA GLU A 730 -10.86 12.95 45.24
C GLU A 730 -9.46 13.22 44.68
N THR A 731 -8.63 13.88 45.50
CA THR A 731 -7.21 14.10 45.20
C THR A 731 -6.43 12.81 45.40
N HIS A 732 -5.31 12.66 44.69
CA HIS A 732 -4.43 11.50 44.91
C HIS A 732 -3.96 11.37 46.37
N ALA A 733 -3.78 12.48 47.11
CA ALA A 733 -3.46 12.44 48.54
C ALA A 733 -4.56 11.75 49.37
N SER A 734 -5.83 12.05 49.09
CA SER A 734 -6.99 11.39 49.73
C SER A 734 -7.07 9.91 49.35
N VAL A 735 -6.83 9.58 48.08
CA VAL A 735 -6.79 8.18 47.61
C VAL A 735 -5.68 7.39 48.31
N ILE A 736 -4.50 7.98 48.50
CA ILE A 736 -3.39 7.37 49.26
C ILE A 736 -3.82 7.09 50.71
N ALA A 737 -4.53 8.03 51.35
CA ALA A 737 -5.03 7.83 52.71
C ALA A 737 -6.02 6.65 52.78
N HIS A 738 -6.96 6.56 51.83
CA HIS A 738 -7.89 5.42 51.71
C HIS A 738 -7.18 4.08 51.48
N VAL A 739 -6.13 4.06 50.65
CA VAL A 739 -5.32 2.85 50.40
C VAL A 739 -4.57 2.44 51.68
N THR A 740 -4.02 3.41 52.41
CA THR A 740 -3.14 3.16 53.57
C THR A 740 -3.92 2.76 54.83
N ALA A 741 -5.14 3.28 55.02
CA ALA A 741 -5.95 3.05 56.21
C ALA A 741 -6.22 1.56 56.50
N CYS A 742 -6.30 0.72 55.47
CA CYS A 742 -6.60 -0.72 55.61
C CYS A 742 -5.37 -1.64 55.59
N ARG A 743 -4.15 -1.11 55.47
CA ARG A 743 -2.93 -1.92 55.36
C ARG A 743 -2.44 -2.44 56.70
N LYS A 744 -1.94 -3.67 56.71
CA LYS A 744 -1.20 -4.27 57.83
C LYS A 744 0.22 -3.70 57.92
N TYR A 745 0.85 -3.41 56.78
CA TYR A 745 2.21 -2.87 56.69
C TYR A 745 2.20 -1.38 56.29
N ARG A 746 2.55 -0.49 57.22
CA ARG A 746 2.49 0.98 56.99
C ARG A 746 3.66 1.56 56.21
N ARG A 747 4.84 0.91 56.15
CA ARG A 747 6.02 1.41 55.43
C ARG A 747 6.81 0.29 54.74
N PRO A 748 7.16 0.42 53.44
CA PRO A 748 8.11 -0.47 52.76
C PRO A 748 9.53 -0.28 53.31
N THR A 749 10.31 -1.36 53.42
CA THR A 749 11.73 -1.33 53.84
C THR A 749 12.70 -1.09 52.68
N LYS A 750 12.26 -1.18 51.41
CA LYS A 750 13.10 -1.02 50.21
C LYS A 750 12.33 -0.36 49.06
N GLN A 751 12.33 0.97 48.97
CA GLN A 751 11.62 1.69 47.90
C GLN A 751 12.56 2.08 46.73
N ASP A 752 13.87 2.12 46.96
CA ASP A 752 14.88 2.63 46.01
C ASP A 752 15.33 1.64 44.93
N SER A 753 14.88 0.38 44.96
CA SER A 753 15.28 -0.67 43.99
C SER A 753 14.19 -1.06 42.98
N ILE A 754 13.07 -0.36 42.92
CA ILE A 754 11.94 -0.71 42.05
C ILE A 754 12.16 -0.18 40.63
N GLN A 755 12.11 -1.05 39.64
CA GLN A 755 12.07 -0.65 38.23
C GLN A 755 10.64 -0.20 37.86
N TRP A 756 10.44 1.11 37.74
CA TRP A 756 9.14 1.71 37.44
C TRP A 756 8.81 1.68 35.95
N VAL A 757 7.59 1.24 35.61
CA VAL A 757 7.02 1.39 34.27
C VAL A 757 5.91 2.44 34.35
N TYR A 758 5.99 3.45 33.48
CA TYR A 758 5.17 4.65 33.47
C TYR A 758 4.10 4.62 32.36
N ASN A 759 3.10 5.50 32.50
CA ASN A 759 2.06 5.68 31.48
C ASN A 759 2.54 6.51 30.26
N SER A 760 3.59 7.33 30.42
CA SER A 760 4.06 8.23 29.37
C SER A 760 5.57 8.46 29.47
N ILE A 761 6.22 8.76 28.34
CA ILE A 761 7.67 8.98 28.30
C ILE A 761 8.03 10.24 29.08
N GLU A 762 7.16 11.25 29.02
CA GLU A 762 7.35 12.51 29.74
C GLU A 762 7.38 12.28 31.25
N SER A 763 6.49 11.41 31.76
CA SER A 763 6.50 11.01 33.16
C SER A 763 7.79 10.30 33.56
N ALA A 764 8.30 9.42 32.69
CA ALA A 764 9.56 8.73 32.92
C ALA A 764 10.75 9.73 32.92
N GLN A 765 10.78 10.65 31.95
CA GLN A 765 11.83 11.67 31.81
C GLN A 765 11.82 12.70 32.95
N GLU A 766 10.64 13.15 33.40
CA GLU A 766 10.50 14.08 34.53
C GLU A 766 11.05 13.47 35.83
N ASP A 767 10.80 12.18 36.07
CA ASP A 767 11.31 11.49 37.26
C ASP A 767 12.81 11.19 37.16
N LEU A 768 13.33 10.87 35.95
CA LEU A 768 14.77 10.75 35.68
C LEU A 768 15.50 12.09 35.90
N GLN A 769 14.91 13.22 35.47
CA GLN A 769 15.50 14.53 35.73
C GLN A 769 15.54 14.85 37.23
N LYS A 770 14.47 14.54 37.97
CA LYS A 770 14.41 14.73 39.44
C LYS A 770 15.37 13.81 40.21
N SER A 771 15.65 12.59 39.72
CA SER A 771 16.63 11.71 40.34
C SER A 771 18.07 12.16 40.09
N HIS A 772 18.33 12.79 38.94
CA HIS A 772 19.64 13.37 38.61
C HIS A 772 19.89 14.78 39.18
N SER A 773 18.84 15.50 39.63
CA SER A 773 18.95 16.87 40.13
C SER A 773 18.98 17.01 41.66
N LYS A 774 19.20 15.94 42.43
CA LYS A 774 19.41 16.04 43.90
C LYS A 774 20.91 16.27 44.20
N PRO A 775 21.33 17.45 44.68
CA PRO A 775 22.65 17.63 45.26
C PRO A 775 22.70 16.90 46.61
N PRO A 776 23.85 16.32 47.03
CA PRO A 776 23.99 15.75 48.36
C PRO A 776 24.18 16.88 49.36
N GLY A 777 23.12 17.23 50.08
CA GLY A 777 23.16 18.20 51.19
C GLY A 777 22.54 19.54 50.83
N ASP A 778 21.24 19.66 51.08
CA ASP A 778 20.63 20.90 51.54
C ASP A 778 19.29 20.53 52.17
N GLU A 779 19.31 20.44 53.50
CA GLU A 779 18.13 20.52 54.35
C GLU A 779 17.67 21.99 54.34
N ALA A 780 16.36 22.20 54.17
CA ALA A 780 15.63 23.47 54.20
C ALA A 780 15.36 24.13 52.83
N GLY A 781 14.06 24.20 52.46
CA GLY A 781 13.59 25.08 51.38
C GLY A 781 12.28 24.63 50.71
N ASP A 782 11.15 24.97 51.33
CA ASP A 782 9.80 25.13 50.76
C ASP A 782 9.34 24.19 49.63
N ALA A 783 8.73 23.06 49.99
CA ALA A 783 7.96 22.24 49.06
C ALA A 783 6.66 21.73 49.70
N PHE A 784 5.55 22.45 49.48
CA PHE A 784 4.15 21.97 49.54
C PHE A 784 3.86 20.77 50.48
N ASP A 785 4.14 20.92 51.77
CA ASP A 785 3.83 19.92 52.79
C ASP A 785 2.35 20.03 53.22
N CYS A 786 1.45 19.52 52.37
CA CYS A 786 0.01 19.59 52.63
C CYS A 786 -0.49 18.36 53.41
N LYS A 787 -0.53 18.46 54.75
CA LYS A 787 -1.50 17.81 55.68
C LYS A 787 -1.79 16.30 55.54
N VAL A 788 -0.84 15.46 55.11
CA VAL A 788 -1.09 14.01 55.01
C VAL A 788 -1.31 13.38 56.40
N GLU A 789 -0.62 13.84 57.44
CA GLU A 789 -0.77 13.32 58.82
C GLU A 789 -2.14 13.64 59.45
N GLU A 790 -2.65 14.88 59.32
CA GLU A 790 -3.99 15.26 59.83
C GLU A 790 -5.13 14.47 59.17
N VAL A 791 -4.94 14.06 57.91
CA VAL A 791 -5.93 13.28 57.15
C VAL A 791 -5.90 11.80 57.56
N ILE A 792 -4.72 11.25 57.85
CA ILE A 792 -4.54 9.85 58.27
C ILE A 792 -5.26 9.56 59.60
N ASP A 793 -5.24 10.48 60.57
CA ASP A 793 -5.90 10.26 61.86
C ASP A 793 -7.43 10.22 61.78
N LYS A 794 -8.02 10.98 60.85
CA LYS A 794 -9.48 10.96 60.59
C LYS A 794 -9.94 9.63 59.97
N PHE A 795 -9.07 8.98 59.18
CA PHE A 795 -9.35 7.70 58.52
C PHE A 795 -8.96 6.47 59.35
N ASN A 796 -8.01 6.61 60.28
CA ASN A 796 -7.68 5.57 61.25
C ASN A 796 -8.90 5.17 62.10
N THR A 797 -9.83 6.09 62.38
CA THR A 797 -11.09 5.79 63.10
C THR A 797 -12.05 4.92 62.28
N MET A 798 -12.05 5.02 60.95
CA MET A 798 -12.88 4.18 60.07
C MET A 798 -12.32 2.77 59.89
N ALA A 799 -10.98 2.61 59.87
CA ALA A 799 -10.33 1.30 59.73
C ALA A 799 -10.53 0.38 60.94
N ILE A 800 -10.89 0.92 62.11
CA ILE A 800 -11.15 0.18 63.34
C ILE A 800 -12.50 -0.56 63.28
N ILE A 801 -13.43 -0.15 62.40
CA ILE A 801 -14.80 -0.70 62.33
C ILE A 801 -14.89 -1.94 61.42
N ASP A 802 -13.97 -2.11 60.45
CA ASP A 802 -14.12 -3.10 59.35
C ASP A 802 -13.02 -4.19 59.30
N GLY A 803 -12.15 -4.25 60.33
CA GLY A 803 -11.07 -5.23 60.44
C GLY A 803 -9.92 -5.03 59.43
N LYS A 804 -8.71 -5.52 59.78
CA LYS A 804 -7.56 -5.49 58.85
C LYS A 804 -7.80 -6.47 57.70
N LYS A 805 -7.78 -5.98 56.45
CA LYS A 805 -7.98 -6.80 55.25
C LYS A 805 -6.64 -7.32 54.73
N GLU A 806 -6.62 -8.56 54.24
CA GLU A 806 -5.41 -9.18 53.65
C GLU A 806 -5.02 -8.60 52.27
N HIS A 807 -5.88 -7.74 51.69
CA HIS A 807 -5.71 -7.15 50.37
C HIS A 807 -6.34 -5.76 50.29
N VAL A 808 -5.82 -4.93 49.38
CA VAL A 808 -6.41 -3.65 48.96
C VAL A 808 -7.20 -3.87 47.66
N SER A 809 -8.49 -3.57 47.67
CA SER A 809 -9.36 -3.69 46.50
C SER A 809 -9.49 -2.33 45.79
N LEU A 810 -9.02 -2.24 44.55
CA LEU A 810 -9.15 -1.05 43.71
C LEU A 810 -10.12 -1.32 42.57
N THR A 811 -11.23 -0.57 42.48
CA THR A 811 -12.04 -0.56 41.26
C THR A 811 -11.49 0.48 40.31
N VAL A 812 -11.02 0.04 39.15
CA VAL A 812 -10.36 0.87 38.15
C VAL A 812 -11.12 0.86 36.82
N ASP A 813 -11.11 2.00 36.15
CA ASP A 813 -11.53 2.13 34.75
C ASP A 813 -10.31 1.97 33.84
N ASN A 814 -10.42 1.04 32.89
CA ASN A 814 -9.40 0.79 31.88
C ASN A 814 -9.47 1.88 30.79
N VAL A 815 -8.32 2.47 30.48
CA VAL A 815 -8.18 3.54 29.48
C VAL A 815 -7.66 3.00 28.14
N HIS A 816 -7.91 3.74 27.05
CA HIS A 816 -7.46 3.40 25.69
C HIS A 816 -7.95 2.03 25.22
N LEU A 817 -9.24 1.75 25.46
CA LEU A 817 -9.90 0.54 24.99
C LEU A 817 -10.25 0.65 23.51
N GLU A 818 -10.16 -0.48 22.83
CA GLU A 818 -10.61 -0.66 21.46
C GLU A 818 -11.98 -1.35 21.50
N TYR A 819 -12.97 -0.68 20.91
CA TYR A 819 -14.32 -1.20 20.77
C TYR A 819 -14.47 -1.69 19.34
N GLY A 820 -14.78 -2.95 19.14
CA GLY A 820 -14.90 -3.50 17.82
C GLY A 820 -15.97 -4.57 17.68
N VAL A 821 -16.23 -4.94 16.44
CA VAL A 821 -17.19 -5.98 16.05
C VAL A 821 -16.54 -6.81 14.94
N VAL A 822 -16.60 -8.13 15.10
CA VAL A 822 -16.15 -9.08 14.08
C VAL A 822 -17.33 -9.48 13.21
N TYR A 823 -17.19 -9.31 11.90
CA TYR A 823 -18.12 -9.73 10.89
C TYR A 823 -17.54 -10.87 10.05
N GLU A 824 -18.42 -11.74 9.54
CA GLU A 824 -18.09 -12.78 8.56
C GLU A 824 -19.02 -12.62 7.35
N TYR A 825 -18.48 -12.73 6.13
CA TYR A 825 -19.27 -12.84 4.90
C TYR A 825 -18.61 -13.76 3.87
N ASP A 826 -19.42 -14.32 2.98
CA ASP A 826 -18.91 -15.04 1.82
C ASP A 826 -18.69 -14.02 0.69
N SER A 827 -17.44 -13.91 0.24
CA SER A 827 -17.10 -13.07 -0.91
C SER A 827 -17.78 -13.59 -2.17
N THR A 828 -17.76 -12.79 -3.23
CA THR A 828 -18.37 -13.22 -4.49
C THR A 828 -17.62 -14.35 -5.20
N ALA A 829 -16.38 -14.64 -4.78
CA ALA A 829 -15.63 -15.83 -5.17
C ALA A 829 -15.96 -17.06 -4.32
N GLY A 830 -16.93 -16.98 -3.38
CA GLY A 830 -17.25 -18.05 -2.43
C GLY A 830 -16.22 -18.22 -1.31
N ILE A 831 -15.24 -17.32 -1.20
CA ILE A 831 -14.23 -17.33 -0.14
C ILE A 831 -14.81 -16.63 1.09
N LYS A 832 -14.82 -17.34 2.22
CA LYS A 832 -15.21 -16.77 3.52
C LYS A 832 -14.19 -15.72 3.98
N CYS A 833 -14.67 -14.50 4.18
CA CYS A 833 -13.90 -13.34 4.59
C CYS A 833 -14.33 -12.88 5.99
N ASN A 834 -13.37 -12.42 6.78
CA ASN A 834 -13.62 -11.88 8.12
C ASN A 834 -13.23 -10.41 8.17
N VAL A 835 -14.02 -9.60 8.87
CA VAL A 835 -13.80 -8.16 9.04
C VAL A 835 -13.83 -7.82 10.52
N VAL A 836 -12.83 -7.11 11.03
CA VAL A 836 -12.86 -6.51 12.36
C VAL A 836 -12.98 -5.00 12.20
N GLU A 837 -14.15 -4.46 12.50
CA GLU A 837 -14.32 -3.00 12.63
C GLU A 837 -13.98 -2.61 14.06
N LYS A 838 -13.06 -1.65 14.26
CA LYS A 838 -12.66 -1.13 15.58
C LYS A 838 -12.74 0.40 15.60
N MET A 839 -13.24 0.95 16.70
CA MET A 839 -13.14 2.36 17.05
C MET A 839 -12.07 2.51 18.14
N ILE A 840 -11.00 3.21 17.81
CA ILE A 840 -9.81 3.38 18.65
C ILE A 840 -9.74 4.82 19.17
N GLU A 841 -9.53 4.96 20.48
CA GLU A 841 -9.22 6.24 21.11
C GLU A 841 -7.71 6.53 20.96
N PRO A 842 -7.32 7.64 20.29
CA PRO A 842 -5.91 7.90 19.98
C PRO A 842 -5.08 8.12 21.26
N LYS A 843 -3.98 7.36 21.39
CA LYS A 843 -3.05 7.47 22.52
C LYS A 843 -2.17 8.72 22.38
N GLY A 844 -1.90 9.39 23.51
CA GLY A 844 -0.93 10.49 23.59
C GLY A 844 -1.38 11.83 22.98
N PHE A 845 -2.62 11.98 22.54
CA PHE A 845 -3.05 13.20 21.82
C PHE A 845 -3.08 14.47 22.71
N PHE A 846 -3.34 14.34 24.03
CA PHE A 846 -3.18 15.44 24.99
C PHE A 846 -1.71 15.86 25.14
N SER A 847 -0.79 14.89 25.24
CA SER A 847 0.66 15.15 25.31
C SER A 847 1.14 15.83 24.02
N LEU A 848 0.69 15.36 22.86
CA LEU A 848 1.00 16.00 21.58
C LEU A 848 0.48 17.44 21.53
N THR A 849 -0.75 17.68 21.96
CA THR A 849 -1.31 19.04 22.04
C THR A 849 -0.46 19.94 22.94
N ALA A 850 -0.04 19.43 24.10
CA ALA A 850 0.83 20.16 25.02
C ALA A 850 2.19 20.53 24.37
N LYS A 851 2.80 19.60 23.64
CA LYS A 851 4.06 19.83 22.91
C LYS A 851 3.92 20.86 21.79
N ILE A 852 2.79 20.85 21.08
CA ILE A 852 2.50 21.87 20.06
C ILE A 852 2.35 23.24 20.72
N LEU A 853 1.59 23.34 21.83
CA LEU A 853 1.47 24.59 22.60
C LEU A 853 2.81 25.11 23.11
N GLU A 854 3.71 24.21 23.52
CA GLU A 854 5.08 24.59 23.92
C GLU A 854 5.92 25.10 22.74
N ALA A 855 5.78 24.51 21.56
CA ALA A 855 6.41 25.02 20.35
C ALA A 855 5.86 26.40 19.95
N LEU A 856 4.54 26.61 20.05
CA LEU A 856 3.89 27.90 19.79
C LEU A 856 4.31 28.97 20.81
N ALA A 857 4.38 28.61 22.10
CA ALA A 857 4.89 29.50 23.15
C ALA A 857 6.34 29.93 22.89
N LYS A 858 7.23 28.97 22.53
CA LYS A 858 8.61 29.27 22.15
C LYS A 858 8.70 30.15 20.89
N SER A 859 7.81 29.94 19.92
CA SER A 859 7.73 30.77 18.72
C SER A 859 7.34 32.21 19.06
N ASP A 860 6.38 32.40 19.97
CA ASP A 860 5.98 33.73 20.45
C ASP A 860 7.08 34.39 21.29
N GLU A 861 7.76 33.65 22.17
CA GLU A 861 8.91 34.15 22.94
C GLU A 861 10.02 34.67 22.01
N HIS A 862 10.33 33.92 20.96
CA HIS A 862 11.32 34.36 19.98
C HIS A 862 10.86 35.60 19.20
N PHE A 863 9.56 35.70 18.88
CA PHE A 863 9.01 36.89 18.24
C PHE A 863 9.05 38.12 19.17
N VAL A 864 8.72 37.97 20.46
CA VAL A 864 8.85 39.03 21.47
C VAL A 864 10.31 39.46 21.61
N GLN A 865 11.25 38.50 21.67
CA GLN A 865 12.70 38.80 21.68
C GLN A 865 13.11 39.61 20.45
N ASN A 866 12.66 39.24 19.25
CA ASN A 866 12.95 40.01 18.04
C ASN A 866 12.32 41.42 18.09
N CYS A 867 11.11 41.56 18.66
CA CYS A 867 10.46 42.85 18.82
C CYS A 867 11.21 43.79 19.78
N THR A 868 12.02 43.27 20.72
CA THR A 868 12.88 44.14 21.55
C THR A 868 13.91 44.94 20.72
N SER A 869 14.26 44.44 19.52
CA SER A 869 15.14 45.16 18.58
C SER A 869 14.47 46.34 17.88
N LEU A 870 13.13 46.45 17.94
CA LEU A 870 12.38 47.57 17.35
C LEU A 870 12.74 48.92 17.96
N ASN A 871 13.34 48.94 19.17
CA ASN A 871 13.88 50.15 19.76
C ASN A 871 14.92 50.85 18.86
N SER A 872 15.56 50.12 17.94
CA SER A 872 16.47 50.70 16.93
C SER A 872 15.77 51.58 15.88
N LEU A 873 14.46 51.42 15.64
CA LEU A 873 13.68 52.30 14.76
C LEU A 873 13.42 53.68 15.37
N ASN A 874 13.65 53.88 16.67
CA ASN A 874 13.42 55.18 17.31
C ASN A 874 14.21 56.31 16.63
N GLU A 875 15.36 56.01 16.03
CA GLU A 875 16.16 56.99 15.28
C GLU A 875 15.50 57.44 13.96
N VAL A 876 14.57 56.66 13.41
CA VAL A 876 13.93 56.88 12.10
C VAL A 876 12.50 57.40 12.23
N ILE A 877 11.87 57.20 13.40
CA ILE A 877 10.50 57.63 13.67
C ILE A 877 10.50 59.09 14.12
N PRO A 878 9.72 59.98 13.48
CA PRO A 878 9.56 61.36 13.92
C PRO A 878 9.19 61.45 15.41
N THR A 879 9.76 62.41 16.14
CA THR A 879 9.60 62.54 17.60
C THR A 879 8.15 62.65 18.05
N ASP A 880 7.27 63.20 17.22
CA ASP A 880 5.82 63.30 17.43
C ASP A 880 5.08 61.95 17.34
N LEU A 881 5.66 60.96 16.66
CA LEU A 881 5.08 59.61 16.50
C LEU A 881 5.70 58.57 17.44
N GLN A 882 6.85 58.86 18.05
CA GLN A 882 7.57 57.92 18.93
C GLN A 882 6.69 57.44 20.11
N SER A 883 5.92 58.33 20.75
CA SER A 883 5.03 57.96 21.85
C SER A 883 3.92 56.98 21.40
N LYS A 884 3.35 57.21 20.22
CA LYS A 884 2.33 56.35 19.62
C LYS A 884 2.90 54.99 19.22
N PHE A 885 4.12 54.97 18.68
CA PHE A 885 4.85 53.74 18.35
C PHE A 885 5.14 52.91 19.62
N SER A 886 5.72 53.53 20.66
CA SER A 886 6.03 52.85 21.91
C SER A 886 4.78 52.29 22.59
N ALA A 887 3.66 53.04 22.59
CA ALA A 887 2.39 52.57 23.13
C ALA A 887 1.87 51.35 22.36
N LEU A 888 1.83 51.43 21.02
CA LEU A 888 1.36 50.33 20.15
C LEU A 888 2.20 49.06 20.32
N CYS A 889 3.53 49.19 20.35
CA CYS A 889 4.42 48.05 20.57
C CYS A 889 4.23 47.46 21.98
N SER A 890 4.14 48.30 23.02
CA SER A 890 3.99 47.84 24.41
C SER A 890 2.69 47.06 24.61
N GLU A 891 1.57 47.59 24.12
CA GLU A 891 0.25 46.94 24.19
C GLU A 891 0.25 45.57 23.47
N ARG A 892 0.77 45.52 22.23
CA ARG A 892 0.83 44.28 21.45
C ARG A 892 1.76 43.24 22.07
N ILE A 893 2.91 43.67 22.61
CA ILE A 893 3.85 42.79 23.31
C ILE A 893 3.24 42.25 24.60
N GLU A 894 2.50 43.06 25.35
CA GLU A 894 1.81 42.60 26.57
C GLU A 894 0.80 41.48 26.24
N HIS A 895 -0.01 41.67 25.19
CA HIS A 895 -0.95 40.63 24.73
C HIS A 895 -0.25 39.33 24.30
N LEU A 896 0.91 39.42 23.65
CA LEU A 896 1.73 38.25 23.31
C LEU A 896 2.25 37.55 24.57
N CYS A 897 2.74 38.29 25.56
CA CYS A 897 3.20 37.75 26.85
C CYS A 897 2.06 37.03 27.60
N GLN A 898 0.84 37.60 27.60
CA GLN A 898 -0.34 36.95 28.17
C GLN A 898 -0.68 35.63 27.45
N ARG A 899 -0.56 35.59 26.12
CA ARG A 899 -0.76 34.37 25.32
C ARG A 899 0.29 33.30 25.62
N ILE A 900 1.57 33.68 25.71
CA ILE A 900 2.68 32.78 26.10
C ILE A 900 2.41 32.13 27.47
N SER A 901 2.02 32.94 28.46
CA SER A 901 1.66 32.47 29.80
C SER A 901 0.49 31.48 29.75
N SER A 902 -0.53 31.79 28.95
CA SER A 902 -1.70 30.93 28.72
C SER A 902 -1.30 29.58 28.09
N TYR A 903 -0.48 29.58 27.03
CA TYR A 903 0.01 28.35 26.40
C TYR A 903 0.82 27.48 27.35
N LYS A 904 1.73 28.06 28.15
CA LYS A 904 2.49 27.32 29.16
C LYS A 904 1.57 26.72 30.22
N LYS A 905 0.57 27.48 30.70
CA LYS A 905 -0.43 26.99 31.65
C LYS A 905 -1.24 25.84 31.07
N PHE A 906 -1.75 25.99 29.84
CA PHE A 906 -2.53 24.96 29.16
C PHE A 906 -1.71 23.70 28.89
N SER A 907 -0.45 23.83 28.45
CA SER A 907 0.46 22.70 28.28
C SER A 907 0.61 21.89 29.58
N ARG A 908 0.89 22.55 30.71
CA ARG A 908 1.04 21.87 32.02
C ARG A 908 -0.22 21.09 32.42
N VAL A 909 -1.41 21.63 32.14
CA VAL A 909 -2.68 20.95 32.42
C VAL A 909 -2.86 19.73 31.51
N LEU A 910 -2.54 19.85 30.22
CA LEU A 910 -2.69 18.77 29.25
C LEU A 910 -1.70 17.62 29.46
N LYS A 911 -0.44 17.90 29.86
CA LYS A 911 0.56 16.86 30.21
C LYS A 911 0.09 15.95 31.35
N ASN A 912 -0.62 16.51 32.32
CA ASN A 912 -1.13 15.78 33.49
C ASN A 912 -2.52 15.16 33.27
N ARG A 913 -3.10 15.29 32.08
CA ARG A 913 -4.47 14.84 31.80
C ARG A 913 -4.47 13.41 31.26
N ALA A 914 -4.94 12.49 32.10
CA ALA A 914 -5.15 11.09 31.72
C ALA A 914 -6.63 10.71 31.55
N TRP A 915 -7.57 11.55 32.00
CA TRP A 915 -9.00 11.32 31.89
C TRP A 915 -9.80 12.62 31.62
N PRO A 916 -10.88 12.61 30.82
CA PRO A 916 -11.26 11.56 29.86
C PRO A 916 -10.14 11.31 28.84
N THR A 917 -10.13 10.14 28.19
CA THR A 917 -9.11 9.72 27.21
C THR A 917 -9.19 10.43 25.87
N PHE A 918 -10.28 11.16 25.62
CA PHE A 918 -10.49 12.05 24.49
C PHE A 918 -11.38 13.24 24.91
N LYS A 919 -11.45 14.29 24.08
CA LYS A 919 -12.36 15.42 24.34
C LYS A 919 -13.77 15.10 23.82
N GLN A 920 -14.72 14.84 24.71
CA GLN A 920 -16.12 14.62 24.34
C GLN A 920 -16.78 15.86 23.73
N ALA A 921 -17.75 15.64 22.83
CA ALA A 921 -18.60 16.70 22.32
C ALA A 921 -19.62 17.13 23.40
N LYS A 922 -19.84 18.45 23.53
CA LYS A 922 -20.76 19.03 24.53
C LYS A 922 -21.80 19.92 23.85
N SER A 923 -22.98 20.03 24.44
CA SER A 923 -24.07 20.87 23.95
C SER A 923 -23.96 22.35 24.35
N LYS A 924 -23.23 22.67 25.43
CA LYS A 924 -23.01 24.04 25.91
C LYS A 924 -21.59 24.51 25.59
N ILE A 925 -21.48 25.71 25.04
CA ILE A 925 -20.20 26.41 24.88
C ILE A 925 -19.64 26.69 26.29
N SER A 926 -18.45 26.18 26.58
CA SER A 926 -17.73 26.46 27.82
C SER A 926 -16.77 27.64 27.65
N PRO A 927 -16.44 28.37 28.73
CA PRO A 927 -15.33 29.32 28.68
C PRO A 927 -14.03 28.61 28.26
N LEU A 928 -13.12 29.36 27.63
CA LEU A 928 -11.85 28.87 27.11
C LEU A 928 -11.13 27.96 28.13
N HIS A 929 -10.87 26.72 27.72
CA HIS A 929 -10.23 25.71 28.55
C HIS A 929 -9.06 25.06 27.78
N SER A 930 -8.07 24.50 28.48
CA SER A 930 -6.89 23.88 27.83
C SER A 930 -7.24 22.75 26.85
N SER A 931 -8.32 22.01 27.14
CA SER A 931 -8.86 20.99 26.24
C SER A 931 -9.39 21.55 24.92
N ASP A 932 -9.62 22.85 24.80
CA ASP A 932 -10.12 23.43 23.56
C ASP A 932 -9.10 23.39 22.42
N PHE A 933 -7.81 23.23 22.72
CA PHE A 933 -6.77 22.97 21.73
C PHE A 933 -6.74 21.52 21.22
N CYS A 934 -7.50 20.62 21.84
CA CYS A 934 -7.56 19.21 21.47
C CYS A 934 -8.74 18.97 20.52
N PRO A 935 -8.59 18.08 19.51
CA PRO A 935 -9.68 17.77 18.59
C PRO A 935 -10.85 17.14 19.35
N THR A 936 -12.04 17.70 19.15
CA THR A 936 -13.27 17.20 19.78
C THR A 936 -13.71 15.91 19.10
N ASN A 937 -14.07 14.92 19.90
CA ASN A 937 -14.55 13.59 19.51
C ASN A 937 -13.66 12.83 18.50
N CYS A 938 -12.34 12.99 18.60
CA CYS A 938 -11.38 12.36 17.72
C CYS A 938 -11.26 10.84 17.97
N HIS A 939 -11.55 10.03 16.96
CA HIS A 939 -11.42 8.56 17.00
C HIS A 939 -10.80 8.05 15.69
N VAL A 940 -10.04 6.96 15.74
CA VAL A 940 -9.57 6.26 14.53
C VAL A 940 -10.40 5.00 14.32
N ASN A 941 -11.10 4.92 13.20
CA ASN A 941 -11.94 3.78 12.84
C ASN A 941 -11.13 2.86 11.92
N VAL A 942 -10.82 1.67 12.40
CA VAL A 942 -9.97 0.68 11.75
C VAL A 942 -10.82 -0.47 11.24
N MET A 943 -10.64 -0.87 9.98
CA MET A 943 -11.26 -2.05 9.39
C MET A 943 -10.16 -3.03 8.97
N GLU A 944 -10.03 -4.14 9.69
CA GLU A 944 -9.09 -5.22 9.39
C GLU A 944 -9.82 -6.35 8.65
N VAL A 945 -9.44 -6.63 7.41
CA VAL A 945 -10.01 -7.69 6.59
C VAL A 945 -9.03 -8.84 6.50
N SER A 946 -9.51 -10.07 6.71
CA SER A 946 -8.70 -11.28 6.60
C SER A 946 -9.41 -12.40 5.84
N TYR A 947 -8.67 -13.12 5.00
CA TYR A 947 -9.18 -14.25 4.23
C TYR A 947 -8.05 -15.20 3.79
N PRO A 948 -8.35 -16.48 3.52
CA PRO A 948 -7.34 -17.45 3.08
C PRO A 948 -6.73 -17.07 1.73
N LYS A 949 -5.41 -17.24 1.59
CA LYS A 949 -4.72 -17.10 0.30
C LYS A 949 -5.05 -18.35 -0.54
N THR A 950 -5.98 -18.23 -1.49
CA THR A 950 -6.32 -19.29 -2.46
C THR A 950 -5.79 -18.94 -3.86
N SER A 951 -5.75 -19.91 -4.77
CA SER A 951 -5.38 -19.69 -6.18
C SER A 951 -6.40 -18.83 -6.94
N THR A 952 -7.64 -18.75 -6.43
CA THR A 952 -8.72 -17.93 -6.98
C THR A 952 -8.71 -16.55 -6.33
N SER A 953 -8.51 -15.48 -7.11
CA SER A 953 -8.59 -14.13 -6.59
C SER A 953 -10.03 -13.72 -6.26
N LEU A 954 -10.20 -12.94 -5.18
CA LEU A 954 -11.51 -12.41 -4.76
C LEU A 954 -12.23 -11.60 -5.85
N GLY A 955 -11.48 -11.05 -6.81
CA GLY A 955 -12.00 -10.18 -7.89
C GLY A 955 -12.41 -10.90 -9.18
N SER A 956 -12.00 -12.14 -9.44
CA SER A 956 -12.09 -12.76 -10.78
C SER A 956 -13.23 -13.78 -11.00
N ALA A 957 -14.18 -13.91 -10.05
CA ALA A 957 -15.14 -15.03 -10.02
C ALA A 957 -16.57 -14.74 -10.51
N PHE A 958 -16.92 -13.52 -10.91
CA PHE A 958 -18.32 -13.05 -11.00
C PHE A 958 -19.16 -13.55 -12.21
N GLY A 959 -18.71 -14.56 -12.96
CA GLY A 959 -19.40 -15.07 -14.17
C GLY A 959 -20.26 -16.32 -13.98
N VAL A 960 -20.71 -16.64 -12.76
CA VAL A 960 -21.58 -17.81 -12.51
C VAL A 960 -22.86 -17.38 -11.79
N GLN A 961 -23.95 -17.58 -12.52
CA GLN A 961 -25.35 -17.38 -12.16
C GLN A 961 -25.66 -17.92 -10.74
N LEU A 962 -26.28 -17.06 -9.93
CA LEU A 962 -26.81 -17.38 -8.60
C LEU A 962 -27.95 -18.40 -8.71
N ASP A 963 -27.65 -19.70 -8.67
CA ASP A 963 -28.61 -20.69 -8.21
C ASP A 963 -27.92 -21.96 -7.72
N SER A 964 -27.57 -21.98 -6.43
CA SER A 964 -27.19 -23.21 -5.71
C SER A 964 -27.45 -23.05 -4.20
N ARG A 965 -28.65 -22.63 -3.80
CA ARG A 965 -29.16 -22.94 -2.46
C ARG A 965 -29.80 -24.33 -2.50
N LYS A 966 -29.01 -25.37 -2.17
CA LYS A 966 -29.39 -26.63 -1.50
C LYS A 966 -28.45 -27.77 -1.94
N HIS A 967 -27.41 -28.06 -1.15
CA HIS A 967 -27.11 -29.42 -0.69
C HIS A 967 -26.08 -29.35 0.45
N ASN A 968 -26.61 -29.49 1.67
CA ASN A 968 -25.85 -29.84 2.86
C ASN A 968 -25.83 -31.37 2.91
N SER A 969 -24.65 -31.96 3.19
CA SER A 969 -24.38 -33.27 3.80
C SER A 969 -23.40 -34.14 2.98
N HIS A 970 -22.43 -34.72 3.71
CA HIS A 970 -21.43 -35.71 3.30
C HIS A 970 -20.21 -35.22 2.50
N ASP A 971 -19.16 -34.76 3.20
CA ASP A 971 -17.74 -34.98 2.80
C ASP A 971 -16.72 -34.55 3.88
N LYS A 972 -17.05 -34.80 5.15
CA LYS A 972 -16.11 -34.61 6.29
C LYS A 972 -15.56 -35.95 6.73
N GLU A 973 -14.62 -36.56 6.01
CA GLU A 973 -13.89 -37.71 6.60
C GLU A 973 -12.46 -38.03 6.10
N ASN A 974 -11.88 -37.36 5.11
CA ASN A 974 -10.57 -37.81 4.53
C ASN A 974 -9.37 -36.83 4.60
N LYS A 975 -9.24 -35.97 5.62
CA LYS A 975 -8.11 -35.00 5.75
C LYS A 975 -7.24 -35.16 7.02
N SER A 976 -6.92 -36.38 7.43
CA SER A 976 -6.15 -36.65 8.67
C SER A 976 -4.61 -36.68 8.51
N SER A 977 -4.03 -36.35 7.34
CA SER A 977 -2.59 -36.55 7.07
C SER A 977 -1.71 -35.31 6.87
N GLU A 978 -2.21 -34.07 7.01
CA GLU A 978 -1.43 -32.82 6.86
C GLU A 978 -1.39 -31.93 8.12
N GLN A 979 -1.43 -32.50 9.33
CA GLN A 979 -1.41 -31.72 10.57
C GLN A 979 -0.03 -31.08 10.82
N GLY A 980 0.15 -29.80 10.46
CA GLY A 980 1.31 -29.00 10.88
C GLY A 980 1.74 -27.79 10.03
N LYS A 981 1.12 -27.51 8.88
CA LYS A 981 1.44 -26.31 8.08
C LYS A 981 0.46 -25.17 8.38
N LEU A 982 0.99 -23.97 8.67
CA LEU A 982 0.20 -22.75 8.86
C LEU A 982 -0.52 -22.39 7.55
N SER A 983 -1.84 -22.24 7.58
CA SER A 983 -2.61 -21.83 6.40
C SER A 983 -2.32 -20.35 6.06
N PRO A 984 -1.85 -20.05 4.83
CA PRO A 984 -1.51 -18.68 4.45
C PRO A 984 -2.79 -17.84 4.39
N MET A 985 -2.75 -16.66 5.01
CA MET A 985 -3.84 -15.70 5.03
C MET A 985 -3.35 -14.36 4.46
N VAL A 986 -4.29 -13.59 3.91
CA VAL A 986 -4.10 -12.19 3.55
C VAL A 986 -4.71 -11.34 4.64
N TYR A 987 -4.01 -10.29 5.07
CA TYR A 987 -4.47 -9.34 6.09
C TYR A 987 -4.35 -7.93 5.54
N ILE A 988 -5.43 -7.15 5.60
CA ILE A 988 -5.43 -5.77 5.10
C ILE A 988 -6.13 -4.87 6.13
N GLN A 989 -5.49 -3.77 6.52
CA GLN A 989 -5.99 -2.79 7.46
C GLN A 989 -6.27 -1.47 6.73
N HIS A 990 -7.51 -0.98 6.86
CA HIS A 990 -7.96 0.33 6.39
C HIS A 990 -8.23 1.24 7.59
N THR A 991 -7.91 2.53 7.48
CA THR A 991 -8.00 3.50 8.58
C THR A 991 -8.75 4.75 8.17
N ILE A 992 -9.78 5.13 8.92
CA ILE A 992 -10.56 6.36 8.70
C ILE A 992 -10.71 7.09 10.03
N THR A 993 -10.16 8.29 10.16
CA THR A 993 -10.27 9.11 11.37
C THR A 993 -11.54 9.94 11.34
N THR A 994 -12.22 10.05 12.48
CA THR A 994 -13.39 10.93 12.67
C THR A 994 -13.13 11.94 13.75
N MET A 995 -13.59 13.18 13.56
CA MET A 995 -13.54 14.24 14.57
C MET A 995 -14.70 15.21 14.39
N ALA A 996 -14.98 16.04 15.38
CA ALA A 996 -15.72 17.27 15.14
C ALA A 996 -14.84 18.24 14.34
N ALA A 997 -15.46 19.04 13.48
CA ALA A 997 -14.74 20.09 12.76
C ALA A 997 -14.04 21.04 13.75
N PRO A 998 -12.82 21.50 13.43
CA PRO A 998 -12.11 22.40 14.31
C PRO A 998 -12.89 23.71 14.49
N SER A 999 -12.95 24.22 15.72
CA SER A 999 -13.81 25.36 16.05
C SER A 999 -13.24 26.29 17.11
N GLY A 1000 -13.47 27.59 16.86
CA GLY A 1000 -13.12 28.73 17.71
C GLY A 1000 -14.12 29.12 18.80
N LEU A 1001 -15.27 28.43 18.90
CA LEU A 1001 -16.48 28.96 19.56
C LEU A 1001 -16.32 29.35 21.04
N SER A 1002 -15.35 28.77 21.76
CA SER A 1002 -15.06 29.15 23.16
C SER A 1002 -14.53 30.58 23.34
N LEU A 1003 -14.10 31.24 22.26
CA LEU A 1003 -13.55 32.60 22.30
C LEU A 1003 -14.60 33.70 22.10
N GLY A 1004 -15.81 33.35 21.62
CA GLY A 1004 -16.96 34.27 21.52
C GLY A 1004 -16.80 35.37 20.45
N GLN A 1005 -17.64 35.37 19.41
CA GLN A 1005 -17.70 36.48 18.45
C GLN A 1005 -19.13 36.92 18.18
N GLN A 1006 -19.33 38.23 18.03
CA GLN A 1006 -20.64 38.86 17.83
C GLN A 1006 -21.24 38.58 16.45
N ASP A 1007 -20.40 38.36 15.43
CA ASP A 1007 -20.83 38.34 14.02
C ASP A 1007 -20.96 36.91 13.44
N GLY A 1008 -20.74 35.86 14.25
CA GLY A 1008 -20.98 34.47 13.85
C GLY A 1008 -20.06 33.88 12.76
N HIS A 1009 -19.09 34.63 12.26
CA HIS A 1009 -18.13 34.18 11.24
C HIS A 1009 -16.89 33.49 11.84
N GLY A 1010 -16.19 32.70 11.02
CA GLY A 1010 -14.93 32.03 11.32
C GLY A 1010 -13.71 32.71 10.69
N LEU A 1011 -12.53 32.09 10.85
CA LEU A 1011 -11.25 32.71 10.52
C LEU A 1011 -11.08 33.09 9.05
N ARG A 1012 -11.60 32.32 8.10
CA ARG A 1012 -11.48 32.63 6.66
C ARG A 1012 -12.21 33.92 6.28
N TYR A 1013 -13.30 34.25 6.98
CA TYR A 1013 -14.00 35.51 6.78
C TYR A 1013 -13.20 36.69 7.37
N LEU A 1014 -12.63 36.48 8.56
CA LEU A 1014 -11.89 37.49 9.34
C LEU A 1014 -10.49 37.78 8.78
N LEU A 1015 -9.83 36.75 8.25
CA LEU A 1015 -8.47 36.81 7.70
C LEU A 1015 -8.54 36.65 6.19
N LYS A 1016 -8.31 37.75 5.45
CA LYS A 1016 -8.22 37.68 3.99
C LYS A 1016 -7.04 36.80 3.60
N GLU A 1017 -7.17 36.08 2.49
CA GLU A 1017 -6.10 35.23 1.97
C GLU A 1017 -4.79 36.00 1.75
N GLU A 1018 -4.91 37.20 1.18
CA GLU A 1018 -3.79 38.09 0.92
C GLU A 1018 -3.05 38.48 2.20
N ASP A 1019 -3.76 38.65 3.32
CA ASP A 1019 -3.16 38.98 4.62
C ASP A 1019 -2.41 37.77 5.19
N LEU A 1020 -2.98 36.56 5.08
CA LEU A 1020 -2.32 35.31 5.48
C LEU A 1020 -1.03 35.08 4.68
N GLU A 1021 -1.09 35.23 3.36
CA GLU A 1021 0.07 35.11 2.48
C GLU A 1021 1.13 36.17 2.77
N THR A 1022 0.70 37.41 3.03
CA THR A 1022 1.61 38.52 3.36
C THR A 1022 2.35 38.26 4.68
N GLN A 1023 1.65 37.82 5.72
CA GLN A 1023 2.28 37.42 6.98
C GLN A 1023 3.32 36.31 6.79
N ASP A 1024 3.00 35.28 5.99
CA ASP A 1024 3.92 34.19 5.68
C ASP A 1024 5.15 34.67 4.90
N ILE A 1025 4.96 35.56 3.92
CA ILE A 1025 6.04 36.16 3.13
C ILE A 1025 6.97 36.96 4.05
N TYR A 1026 6.43 37.78 4.95
CA TYR A 1026 7.22 38.57 5.90
C TYR A 1026 8.01 37.70 6.87
N GLN A 1027 7.38 36.66 7.44
CA GLN A 1027 8.07 35.75 8.35
C GLN A 1027 9.15 34.92 7.63
N LYS A 1028 8.90 34.46 6.39
CA LYS A 1028 9.92 33.79 5.57
C LYS A 1028 11.07 34.71 5.22
N LEU A 1029 10.79 35.98 4.87
CA LEU A 1029 11.82 36.97 4.57
C LEU A 1029 12.65 37.29 5.82
N LEU A 1030 12.01 37.46 6.98
CA LEU A 1030 12.70 37.68 8.26
C LEU A 1030 13.70 36.54 8.54
N GLY A 1031 13.27 35.29 8.37
CA GLY A 1031 14.14 34.12 8.53
C GLY A 1031 15.30 34.10 7.52
N LYS A 1032 15.04 34.37 6.23
CA LYS A 1032 16.08 34.44 5.19
C LYS A 1032 17.12 35.53 5.46
N LEU A 1033 16.67 36.71 5.88
CA LEU A 1033 17.56 37.83 6.22
C LEU A 1033 18.42 37.50 7.44
N GLN A 1034 17.85 36.87 8.47
CA GLN A 1034 18.61 36.40 9.64
C GLN A 1034 19.65 35.34 9.27
N THR A 1035 19.32 34.37 8.42
CA THR A 1035 20.26 33.35 7.94
C THR A 1035 21.38 33.98 7.11
N ALA A 1036 21.04 34.84 6.14
CA ALA A 1036 22.03 35.48 5.28
C ALA A 1036 22.97 36.41 6.07
N LEU A 1037 22.47 37.13 7.07
CA LEU A 1037 23.31 37.96 7.94
C LEU A 1037 24.31 37.10 8.75
N LYS A 1038 23.88 35.96 9.28
CA LYS A 1038 24.78 35.00 9.96
C LYS A 1038 25.84 34.45 9.01
N GLU A 1039 25.50 34.16 7.76
CA GLU A 1039 26.46 33.69 6.75
C GLU A 1039 27.51 34.76 6.43
N VAL A 1040 27.11 36.03 6.32
CA VAL A 1040 28.06 37.16 6.16
C VAL A 1040 28.98 37.29 7.37
N GLU A 1041 28.44 37.22 8.58
CA GLU A 1041 29.25 37.27 9.82
C GLU A 1041 30.26 36.12 9.88
N MET A 1042 29.85 34.90 9.49
CA MET A 1042 30.76 33.76 9.38
C MET A 1042 31.86 33.98 8.34
N CYS A 1043 31.53 34.56 7.17
CA CYS A 1043 32.53 34.90 6.15
C CYS A 1043 33.57 35.90 6.69
N VAL A 1044 33.10 36.93 7.42
CA VAL A 1044 33.97 37.94 8.04
C VAL A 1044 34.91 37.29 9.06
N CYS A 1045 34.40 36.40 9.92
CA CYS A 1045 35.23 35.66 10.87
C CYS A 1045 36.27 34.79 10.17
N GLN A 1046 35.91 34.07 9.10
CA GLN A 1046 36.85 33.27 8.32
C GLN A 1046 37.97 34.11 7.69
N ILE A 1047 37.64 35.32 7.20
CA ILE A 1047 38.63 36.25 6.64
C ILE A 1047 39.55 36.78 7.74
N ASP A 1048 39.01 37.19 8.90
CA ASP A 1048 39.80 37.66 10.05
C ASP A 1048 40.72 36.55 10.58
N ASP A 1049 40.27 35.29 10.65
CA ASP A 1049 41.09 34.13 11.05
C ASP A 1049 42.23 33.87 10.03
N LEU A 1050 41.93 33.92 8.73
CA LEU A 1050 42.93 33.72 7.68
C LEU A 1050 44.00 34.81 7.71
N LEU A 1051 43.60 36.07 7.88
CA LEU A 1051 44.52 37.20 7.98
C LEU A 1051 45.36 37.13 9.27
N SER A 1052 44.76 36.74 10.40
CA SER A 1052 45.47 36.55 11.67
C SER A 1052 46.52 35.44 11.57
N SER A 1053 46.28 34.40 10.74
CA SER A 1053 47.25 33.35 10.47
C SER A 1053 48.47 33.82 9.68
N ILE A 1054 48.44 35.00 9.06
CA ILE A 1054 49.57 35.59 8.31
C ILE A 1054 50.49 36.36 9.26
N THR A 1055 49.95 36.96 10.32
CA THR A 1055 50.71 37.79 11.28
C THR A 1055 51.28 37.02 12.47
N TYR A 1056 50.81 35.79 12.74
CA TYR A 1056 51.29 34.98 13.86
C TYR A 1056 52.07 33.74 13.40
N SER A 1057 53.34 33.64 13.84
CA SER A 1057 54.14 32.41 13.76
C SER A 1057 53.66 31.41 14.82
N PRO A 1058 53.38 30.13 14.49
CA PRO A 1058 52.88 29.18 15.48
C PRO A 1058 54.01 28.66 16.37
N LYS A 1059 54.05 29.09 17.64
CA LYS A 1059 54.78 28.41 18.72
C LYS A 1059 53.80 27.94 19.79
N LEU A 1060 53.57 26.63 19.76
CA LEU A 1060 53.51 25.65 20.85
C LEU A 1060 53.18 26.12 22.29
N GLU A 1061 52.23 25.38 22.88
CA GLU A 1061 52.23 24.85 24.26
C GLU A 1061 51.61 25.68 25.42
N ARG A 1062 50.49 25.15 25.98
CA ARG A 1062 50.26 24.73 27.40
C ARG A 1062 48.99 25.26 28.12
N LYS A 1063 48.23 24.26 28.62
CA LYS A 1063 47.70 24.07 29.98
C LYS A 1063 46.60 24.98 30.56
N THR A 1064 45.43 24.36 30.75
CA THR A 1064 44.59 24.24 31.97
C THR A 1064 44.39 25.42 32.95
N SER A 1065 43.09 25.66 33.20
CA SER A 1065 42.37 25.82 34.50
C SER A 1065 42.31 27.17 35.25
N GLU A 1066 41.09 27.44 35.73
CA GLU A 1066 40.63 28.30 36.85
C GLU A 1066 40.32 29.80 36.65
N GLY A 1067 39.05 30.17 36.89
CA GLY A 1067 38.70 31.12 37.97
C GLY A 1067 38.16 32.52 37.63
N ILE A 1068 36.94 32.78 38.12
CA ILE A 1068 36.41 34.04 38.72
C ILE A 1068 35.56 35.00 37.83
N ILE A 1069 34.23 34.79 37.88
CA ILE A 1069 33.08 35.68 38.24
C ILE A 1069 33.23 37.21 37.97
N PRO A 1070 32.26 37.88 37.29
CA PRO A 1070 31.18 38.57 38.02
C PRO A 1070 29.74 38.15 37.63
N THR A 1071 28.92 38.16 38.68
CA THR A 1071 27.48 37.96 38.84
C THR A 1071 26.61 38.96 38.06
N ASP A 1072 25.62 38.48 37.29
CA ASP A 1072 24.17 38.54 37.60
C ASP A 1072 23.28 38.40 36.34
N SER A 1073 22.20 37.63 36.48
CA SER A 1073 21.04 37.40 35.57
C SER A 1073 21.11 36.29 34.49
N ASP A 1074 20.71 35.08 34.93
CA ASP A 1074 19.87 34.06 34.28
C ASP A 1074 20.20 33.51 32.88
N ASN A 1075 21.11 32.53 32.91
CA ASN A 1075 21.22 31.36 32.03
C ASN A 1075 20.04 30.36 32.29
N GLU A 1076 19.73 29.30 31.53
CA GLU A 1076 20.56 28.36 30.78
C GLU A 1076 19.78 27.72 29.60
N LYS A 1077 20.35 27.77 28.40
CA LYS A 1077 20.18 26.77 27.34
C LYS A 1077 21.44 25.92 27.29
N GLY A 1078 21.36 24.69 27.78
CA GLY A 1078 22.38 23.66 27.55
C GLY A 1078 22.18 23.01 26.18
N GLU A 1079 22.98 23.43 25.20
CA GLU A 1079 23.21 22.68 23.97
C GLU A 1079 24.19 21.53 24.25
N ARG A 1080 23.73 20.28 24.03
CA ARG A 1080 24.60 19.11 23.92
C ARG A 1080 24.39 18.43 22.58
N ASN A 1081 25.48 18.41 21.81
CA ASN A 1081 25.91 17.38 20.86
C ASN A 1081 25.09 17.17 19.58
N SER A 1082 25.27 18.10 18.62
CA SER A 1082 25.18 17.76 17.19
C SER A 1082 26.48 17.09 16.73
N LYS A 1083 26.45 15.77 16.55
CA LYS A 1083 27.49 15.01 15.82
C LYS A 1083 27.54 15.48 14.37
N ARG A 1084 28.51 16.34 14.01
CA ARG A 1084 29.02 16.43 12.64
C ARG A 1084 30.23 15.51 12.52
N VAL A 1085 30.11 14.57 11.60
CA VAL A 1085 31.14 13.63 11.17
C VAL A 1085 32.32 14.43 10.61
N CYS A 1086 33.46 14.37 11.30
CA CYS A 1086 34.75 14.78 10.76
C CYS A 1086 35.42 13.54 10.16
N PHE A 1087 35.82 13.63 8.89
CA PHE A 1087 36.85 12.77 8.33
C PHE A 1087 38.18 13.20 8.94
N ASN A 1088 38.83 12.31 9.68
CA ASN A 1088 40.23 12.46 10.06
C ASN A 1088 40.97 11.21 9.55
N VAL A 1089 41.81 11.42 8.54
CA VAL A 1089 42.76 10.45 8.01
C VAL A 1089 44.14 10.83 8.56
N ALA A 1090 44.69 9.96 9.40
CA ALA A 1090 46.08 9.83 9.80
C ALA A 1090 46.17 8.40 10.37
N GLY A 1091 47.08 7.51 10.01
CA GLY A 1091 48.33 7.57 9.27
C GLY A 1091 49.10 6.34 9.79
N ASP A 1092 49.63 5.52 8.88
CA ASP A 1092 50.60 4.41 9.10
C ASP A 1092 50.06 3.19 9.88
N GLU A 1093 50.22 1.91 9.47
CA GLU A 1093 51.37 1.21 8.89
C GLU A 1093 50.90 -0.02 8.04
N GLN A 1094 51.69 -0.35 6.99
CA GLN A 1094 52.09 -1.69 6.46
C GLN A 1094 51.06 -2.86 6.41
N GLU A 1095 50.90 -3.67 5.35
CA GLU A 1095 51.82 -4.25 4.36
C GLU A 1095 51.02 -4.90 3.20
N ASP A 1096 51.57 -4.86 1.97
CA ASP A 1096 51.57 -5.87 0.87
C ASP A 1096 50.26 -6.60 0.48
N SER A 1097 49.83 -6.77 -0.79
CA SER A 1097 50.60 -7.02 -2.03
C SER A 1097 49.65 -7.12 -3.26
N GLY A 1098 50.09 -6.56 -4.39
CA GLY A 1098 49.84 -6.97 -5.80
C GLY A 1098 48.43 -6.81 -6.42
N HIS A 1099 48.25 -6.60 -7.72
CA HIS A 1099 49.05 -6.16 -8.87
C HIS A 1099 48.06 -6.10 -10.07
N ASP A 1100 48.34 -5.21 -11.04
CA ASP A 1100 47.94 -5.28 -12.47
C ASP A 1100 46.47 -5.04 -12.90
N THR A 1101 46.12 -4.46 -14.06
CA THR A 1101 46.70 -3.53 -15.05
C THR A 1101 45.57 -3.11 -16.04
N ILE A 1102 45.46 -1.80 -16.34
CA ILE A 1102 45.49 -1.15 -17.67
C ILE A 1102 44.52 -1.55 -18.84
N SER A 1103 43.79 -0.52 -19.32
CA SER A 1103 43.39 -0.09 -20.70
C SER A 1103 42.38 -0.82 -21.60
N ASN A 1104 41.40 -0.04 -22.12
CA ASN A 1104 41.10 0.30 -23.55
C ASN A 1104 39.68 0.92 -23.61
N ARG A 1105 39.42 2.20 -23.94
CA ARG A 1105 39.67 3.07 -25.12
C ARG A 1105 38.77 2.75 -26.34
N ASP A 1106 38.18 3.83 -26.88
CA ASP A 1106 37.48 4.03 -28.18
C ASP A 1106 35.96 3.66 -28.20
N SER A 1107 34.99 4.46 -28.69
CA SER A 1107 34.97 5.39 -29.83
C SER A 1107 33.84 6.45 -29.77
N TYR A 1108 34.13 7.59 -30.42
CA TYR A 1108 33.31 8.77 -30.75
C TYR A 1108 32.12 8.49 -31.70
N SER A 1109 31.08 9.36 -31.68
CA SER A 1109 30.69 10.22 -32.83
C SER A 1109 29.44 11.08 -32.56
N ASP A 1110 29.62 12.40 -32.73
CA ASP A 1110 28.61 13.47 -32.81
C ASP A 1110 27.64 13.34 -33.99
N CYS A 1111 26.42 13.91 -33.88
CA CYS A 1111 25.75 14.68 -34.95
C CYS A 1111 24.41 15.34 -34.51
N ASN A 1112 24.46 16.66 -34.35
CA ASN A 1112 23.61 17.69 -34.98
C ASN A 1112 22.05 17.71 -34.88
N SER A 1113 21.58 18.73 -34.15
CA SER A 1113 20.74 19.87 -34.59
C SER A 1113 19.33 19.65 -35.19
N ASN A 1114 18.30 20.16 -34.48
CA ASN A 1114 17.22 21.02 -35.02
C ASN A 1114 16.43 21.65 -33.85
N ARG A 1115 16.67 22.90 -33.44
CA ARG A 1115 16.16 24.21 -33.93
C ARG A 1115 14.66 24.49 -33.74
N ASN A 1116 14.40 25.50 -32.89
CA ASN A 1116 13.35 26.54 -32.90
C ASN A 1116 11.93 26.27 -32.37
N SER A 1117 11.59 26.95 -31.26
CA SER A 1117 10.37 27.77 -31.01
C SER A 1117 10.53 28.49 -29.66
N ILE A 1118 10.95 29.77 -29.59
CA ILE A 1118 10.12 31.02 -29.57
C ILE A 1118 9.16 30.99 -28.36
N ALA A 1119 9.21 31.84 -27.32
CA ALA A 1119 9.48 33.29 -27.27
C ALA A 1119 9.86 33.84 -25.87
N SER A 1120 10.38 35.07 -25.89
CA SER A 1120 10.32 36.18 -24.90
C SER A 1120 11.16 36.12 -23.62
N PHE A 1121 11.92 37.15 -23.21
CA PHE A 1121 12.35 38.42 -23.82
C PHE A 1121 13.57 38.97 -23.01
N THR A 1122 14.66 39.34 -23.71
CA THR A 1122 15.68 40.42 -23.46
C THR A 1122 16.44 40.49 -22.12
N SER A 1123 17.79 40.36 -22.01
CA SER A 1123 18.92 41.10 -22.66
C SER A 1123 19.00 42.57 -22.18
N ILE A 1124 20.11 43.24 -21.86
CA ILE A 1124 21.35 43.49 -22.63
C ILE A 1124 22.48 44.06 -21.71
N CYS A 1125 23.75 43.78 -22.05
CA CYS A 1125 25.00 44.61 -21.96
C CYS A 1125 26.15 43.96 -21.14
N SER A 1126 27.07 43.17 -21.74
CA SER A 1126 28.23 43.50 -22.63
C SER A 1126 29.48 43.97 -21.85
N SER A 1127 30.53 43.17 -21.63
CA SER A 1127 31.63 42.76 -22.55
C SER A 1127 32.65 43.87 -22.89
N GLN A 1128 33.83 43.80 -22.25
CA GLN A 1128 35.18 44.35 -22.57
C GLN A 1128 36.04 43.92 -21.35
N CYS A 1129 37.20 43.27 -21.36
CA CYS A 1129 38.29 43.16 -22.31
C CYS A 1129 38.98 41.79 -22.18
N SER A 1130 39.31 41.23 -23.33
CA SER A 1130 40.34 40.21 -23.55
C SER A 1130 41.71 40.89 -23.66
N SER A 1131 42.77 40.10 -23.45
CA SER A 1131 44.07 40.11 -24.16
C SER A 1131 45.32 40.69 -23.50
N TYR A 1132 46.39 39.92 -23.72
CA TYR A 1132 47.82 40.23 -23.83
C TYR A 1132 48.80 39.81 -22.71
N PHE A 1133 49.52 38.75 -23.07
CA PHE A 1133 50.86 38.29 -22.68
C PHE A 1133 51.97 39.34 -22.87
N HIS A 1134 53.07 39.12 -22.12
CA HIS A 1134 54.48 39.52 -22.36
C HIS A 1134 54.83 41.02 -22.47
N SER A 1135 55.63 41.53 -21.52
CA SER A 1135 57.01 41.96 -21.78
C SER A 1135 57.72 42.38 -20.49
N ASP A 1136 58.93 41.89 -20.33
CA ASP A 1136 59.94 42.27 -19.33
C ASP A 1136 60.41 43.73 -19.47
N GLU A 1137 61.16 44.15 -18.45
CA GLU A 1137 62.14 45.26 -18.36
C GLU A 1137 61.78 46.51 -17.51
N MET A 1138 62.80 46.92 -16.74
CA MET A 1138 62.97 48.12 -15.88
C MET A 1138 62.37 47.96 -14.46
N ASP A 1139 63.03 47.31 -13.50
CA ASP A 1139 64.27 47.68 -12.80
C ASP A 1139 64.36 49.15 -12.35
N SER A 1140 63.94 49.42 -11.10
CA SER A 1140 64.65 50.33 -10.19
C SER A 1140 64.20 50.10 -8.74
N GLY A 1141 65.07 49.43 -7.99
CA GLY A 1141 65.39 49.60 -6.56
C GLY A 1141 64.29 49.99 -5.56
N ASP A 1142 63.89 49.02 -4.74
CA ASP A 1142 64.08 49.08 -3.28
C ASP A 1142 63.79 47.67 -2.71
N GLU A 1143 64.84 46.97 -2.28
CA GLU A 1143 64.74 45.63 -1.69
C GLU A 1143 64.02 45.67 -0.34
N LEU A 1144 62.77 45.18 -0.31
CA LEU A 1144 62.10 44.77 0.93
C LEU A 1144 62.44 43.30 1.26
N PRO A 1145 62.71 42.97 2.54
CA PRO A 1145 63.19 41.65 2.95
C PRO A 1145 62.27 40.50 2.52
N LEU A 1146 62.88 39.37 2.16
CA LEU A 1146 62.25 38.08 1.79
C LEU A 1146 61.23 37.50 2.82
N SER A 1147 60.95 38.19 3.92
CA SER A 1147 60.12 37.71 5.04
C SER A 1147 58.62 38.08 4.97
N VAL A 1148 58.10 38.65 3.88
CA VAL A 1148 56.71 39.21 3.85
C VAL A 1148 55.79 38.60 2.76
N ARG A 1149 56.16 37.50 2.07
CA ARG A 1149 55.28 36.88 1.06
C ARG A 1149 54.18 36.00 1.69
N ILE A 1150 52.91 36.36 1.48
CA ILE A 1150 51.75 35.48 1.73
C ILE A 1150 51.87 34.27 0.79
N SER A 1151 51.72 33.04 1.31
CA SER A 1151 51.76 31.85 0.46
C SER A 1151 50.60 31.86 -0.55
N HIS A 1152 50.83 31.33 -1.75
CA HIS A 1152 49.80 31.23 -2.81
C HIS A 1152 48.53 30.54 -2.29
N ASP A 1153 48.68 29.46 -1.49
CA ASP A 1153 47.57 28.74 -0.87
C ASP A 1153 46.73 29.63 0.08
N LYS A 1154 47.36 30.56 0.81
CA LYS A 1154 46.64 31.53 1.66
C LYS A 1154 45.97 32.62 0.81
N GLN A 1155 46.59 33.05 -0.30
CA GLN A 1155 45.96 34.00 -1.23
C GLN A 1155 44.71 33.41 -1.89
N ASP A 1156 44.76 32.16 -2.36
CA ASP A 1156 43.62 31.48 -2.98
C ASP A 1156 42.45 31.32 -1.98
N LYS A 1157 42.75 30.97 -0.73
CA LYS A 1157 41.75 30.89 0.34
C LYS A 1157 41.10 32.23 0.63
N ILE A 1158 41.87 33.32 0.74
CA ILE A 1158 41.33 34.68 0.92
C ILE A 1158 40.43 35.05 -0.27
N HIS A 1159 40.87 34.78 -1.51
CA HIS A 1159 40.09 35.06 -2.71
C HIS A 1159 38.78 34.27 -2.74
N SER A 1160 38.80 32.99 -2.35
CA SER A 1160 37.60 32.16 -2.26
C SER A 1160 36.61 32.68 -1.20
N CYS A 1161 37.09 33.09 -0.03
CA CYS A 1161 36.25 33.67 1.02
C CYS A 1161 35.62 35.00 0.58
N LEU A 1162 36.37 35.83 -0.16
CA LEU A 1162 35.86 37.10 -0.69
C LEU A 1162 34.81 36.90 -1.78
N GLU A 1163 34.98 35.95 -2.70
CA GLU A 1163 33.97 35.64 -3.70
C GLU A 1163 32.70 35.06 -3.06
N HIS A 1164 32.83 34.24 -2.01
CA HIS A 1164 31.68 33.81 -1.22
C HIS A 1164 30.97 35.00 -0.55
N LEU A 1165 31.73 35.91 0.08
CA LEU A 1165 31.19 37.14 0.65
C LEU A 1165 30.45 37.99 -0.39
N PHE A 1166 31.01 38.17 -1.60
CA PHE A 1166 30.36 38.91 -2.68
C PHE A 1166 29.06 38.25 -3.13
N SER A 1167 29.03 36.93 -3.27
CA SER A 1167 27.80 36.19 -3.57
C SER A 1167 26.73 36.38 -2.48
N GLN A 1168 27.13 36.45 -1.21
CA GLN A 1168 26.20 36.72 -0.10
C GLN A 1168 25.70 38.16 -0.12
N VAL A 1169 26.56 39.14 -0.43
CA VAL A 1169 26.17 40.55 -0.58
C VAL A 1169 25.15 40.71 -1.72
N ASP A 1170 25.36 40.06 -2.86
CA ASP A 1170 24.42 40.10 -3.99
C ASP A 1170 23.07 39.46 -3.63
N SER A 1171 23.10 38.31 -2.94
CA SER A 1171 21.90 37.63 -2.43
C SER A 1171 21.10 38.53 -1.47
N ILE A 1172 21.77 39.15 -0.50
CA ILE A 1172 21.14 40.08 0.45
C ILE A 1172 20.60 41.31 -0.26
N THR A 1173 21.36 41.90 -1.17
CA THR A 1173 20.93 43.08 -1.94
C THR A 1173 19.65 42.78 -2.74
N ASN A 1174 19.56 41.60 -3.33
CA ASN A 1174 18.34 41.14 -4.03
C ASN A 1174 17.16 40.94 -3.07
N LEU A 1175 17.38 40.41 -1.86
CA LEU A 1175 16.34 40.30 -0.84
C LEU A 1175 15.84 41.68 -0.38
N LEU A 1176 16.75 42.64 -0.15
CA LEU A 1176 16.44 44.00 0.29
C LEU A 1176 15.69 44.81 -0.79
N LYS A 1177 15.86 44.47 -2.07
CA LYS A 1177 15.11 45.07 -3.21
C LYS A 1177 13.81 44.33 -3.55
N GLY A 1178 13.47 43.26 -2.84
CA GLY A 1178 12.32 42.41 -3.15
C GLY A 1178 10.95 43.07 -2.91
N GLN A 1179 9.91 42.60 -3.61
CA GLN A 1179 8.53 43.12 -3.50
C GLN A 1179 7.97 43.11 -2.07
N ALA A 1180 8.36 42.12 -1.25
CA ALA A 1180 7.95 42.04 0.15
C ALA A 1180 8.47 43.23 0.98
N VAL A 1181 9.69 43.71 0.69
CA VAL A 1181 10.24 44.90 1.33
C VAL A 1181 9.47 46.15 0.88
N VAL A 1182 9.16 46.26 -0.41
CA VAL A 1182 8.34 47.35 -0.96
C VAL A 1182 6.99 47.44 -0.23
N ARG A 1183 6.28 46.31 -0.08
CA ARG A 1183 5.00 46.26 0.64
C ARG A 1183 5.15 46.61 2.12
N ALA A 1184 6.20 46.13 2.79
CA ALA A 1184 6.44 46.44 4.20
C ALA A 1184 6.71 47.94 4.42
N PHE A 1185 7.46 48.59 3.51
CA PHE A 1185 7.66 50.05 3.55
C PHE A 1185 6.34 50.81 3.33
N ASP A 1186 5.49 50.36 2.40
CA ASP A 1186 4.19 51.00 2.15
C ASP A 1186 3.23 50.84 3.33
N GLN A 1187 3.19 49.67 3.97
CA GLN A 1187 2.35 49.42 5.16
C GLN A 1187 2.81 50.22 6.37
N THR A 1188 4.12 50.40 6.55
CA THR A 1188 4.70 51.11 7.71
C THR A 1188 4.96 52.60 7.46
N LYS A 1189 4.59 53.13 6.28
CA LYS A 1189 4.87 54.52 5.87
C LYS A 1189 4.30 55.57 6.83
N TYR A 1190 3.18 55.27 7.46
CA TYR A 1190 2.49 56.19 8.36
C TYR A 1190 3.24 56.41 9.69
N LEU A 1191 4.16 55.51 10.07
CA LEU A 1191 5.03 55.64 11.25
C LEU A 1191 6.41 56.21 10.92
N THR A 1192 6.81 56.18 9.64
CA THR A 1192 8.14 56.60 9.18
C THR A 1192 8.05 57.48 7.92
N PRO A 1193 7.26 58.57 7.95
CA PRO A 1193 6.93 59.35 6.76
C PRO A 1193 8.16 60.00 6.10
N GLY A 1194 9.24 60.24 6.84
CA GLY A 1194 10.47 60.87 6.33
C GLY A 1194 11.53 59.91 5.77
N ARG A 1195 11.32 58.59 5.84
CA ARG A 1195 12.28 57.59 5.35
C ARG A 1195 11.54 56.53 4.54
N GLY A 1196 11.10 56.91 3.35
CA GLY A 1196 10.43 56.02 2.42
C GLY A 1196 11.39 55.02 1.76
N LEU A 1197 10.82 54.20 0.87
CA LEU A 1197 11.57 53.20 0.12
C LEU A 1197 12.66 53.85 -0.76
N GLN A 1198 12.37 55.02 -1.33
CA GLN A 1198 13.28 55.71 -2.24
C GLN A 1198 14.52 56.21 -1.50
N GLU A 1199 14.37 56.82 -0.32
CA GLU A 1199 15.48 57.27 0.51
C GLU A 1199 16.32 56.09 1.01
N PHE A 1200 15.66 55.00 1.42
CA PHE A 1200 16.35 53.76 1.81
C PHE A 1200 17.22 53.19 0.68
N GLN A 1201 16.67 53.09 -0.53
CA GLN A 1201 17.39 52.58 -1.70
C GLN A 1201 18.57 53.49 -2.10
N GLN A 1202 18.39 54.82 -2.06
CA GLN A 1202 19.44 55.79 -2.38
C GLN A 1202 20.64 55.71 -1.40
N GLU A 1203 20.40 55.46 -0.11
CA GLU A 1203 21.48 55.27 0.86
C GLU A 1203 22.18 53.90 0.71
N MET A 1204 21.40 52.87 0.37
CA MET A 1204 21.86 51.48 0.31
C MET A 1204 22.81 51.22 -0.86
N GLU A 1205 22.49 51.69 -2.06
CA GLU A 1205 23.27 51.40 -3.27
C GLU A 1205 24.76 51.75 -3.17
N PRO A 1206 25.17 52.98 -2.79
CA PRO A 1206 26.59 53.32 -2.72
C PRO A 1206 27.34 52.57 -1.60
N LYS A 1207 26.65 52.20 -0.51
CA LYS A 1207 27.27 51.54 0.65
C LYS A 1207 27.45 50.04 0.48
N LEU A 1208 26.59 49.39 -0.32
CA LEU A 1208 26.72 47.97 -0.69
C LEU A 1208 27.54 47.77 -1.98
N SER A 1209 27.72 48.80 -2.81
CA SER A 1209 28.61 48.83 -3.99
C SER A 1209 30.13 48.76 -3.65
N CYS A 1210 30.50 48.21 -2.49
CA CYS A 1210 31.88 48.08 -2.05
C CYS A 1210 32.72 46.98 -2.74
N PRO A 1211 32.19 45.97 -3.49
CA PRO A 1211 33.06 44.99 -4.17
C PRO A 1211 34.10 45.64 -5.09
N LYS A 1212 33.76 46.76 -5.73
CA LYS A 1212 34.72 47.55 -6.53
C LYS A 1212 35.85 48.14 -5.69
N ARG A 1213 35.55 48.65 -4.48
CA ARG A 1213 36.55 49.18 -3.53
C ARG A 1213 37.39 48.08 -2.90
N LEU A 1214 36.78 46.96 -2.51
CA LEU A 1214 37.49 45.81 -1.94
C LEU A 1214 38.47 45.21 -2.97
N ARG A 1215 38.05 45.06 -4.24
CA ARG A 1215 38.96 44.67 -5.33
C ARG A 1215 40.12 45.66 -5.54
N LEU A 1216 39.89 46.95 -5.27
CA LEU A 1216 40.91 48.00 -5.29
C LEU A 1216 41.88 47.89 -4.11
N HIS A 1217 41.38 47.64 -2.90
CA HIS A 1217 42.22 47.46 -1.71
C HIS A 1217 43.09 46.21 -1.81
N ILE A 1218 42.59 45.11 -2.39
CA ILE A 1218 43.41 43.91 -2.68
C ILE A 1218 44.58 44.25 -3.61
N LYS A 1219 44.38 45.17 -4.57
CA LYS A 1219 45.43 45.58 -5.52
C LYS A 1219 46.41 46.61 -4.95
N GLN A 1220 45.95 47.50 -4.08
CA GLN A 1220 46.76 48.63 -3.61
C GLN A 1220 47.46 48.33 -2.29
N ASP A 1221 46.73 47.79 -1.31
CA ASP A 1221 47.24 47.51 0.02
C ASP A 1221 46.35 46.46 0.71
N PRO A 1222 46.76 45.17 0.69
CA PRO A 1222 46.03 44.08 1.32
C PRO A 1222 45.76 44.31 2.82
N TRP A 1223 46.55 45.14 3.50
CA TRP A 1223 46.37 45.43 4.93
C TRP A 1223 45.12 46.27 5.23
N ASN A 1224 44.52 46.92 4.22
CA ASN A 1224 43.24 47.62 4.34
C ASN A 1224 42.01 46.69 4.16
N LEU A 1225 42.22 45.42 3.82
CA LEU A 1225 41.14 44.46 3.61
C LEU A 1225 40.26 44.24 4.87
N PRO A 1226 40.80 43.95 6.08
CA PRO A 1226 39.97 43.65 7.24
C PRO A 1226 39.08 44.83 7.68
N SER A 1227 39.59 46.06 7.66
CA SER A 1227 38.79 47.26 7.98
C SER A 1227 37.66 47.47 6.99
N SER A 1228 37.90 47.17 5.71
CA SER A 1228 36.94 47.34 4.62
C SER A 1228 35.84 46.28 4.63
N VAL A 1229 36.21 45.02 4.89
CA VAL A 1229 35.28 43.90 5.07
C VAL A 1229 34.39 44.15 6.29
N ARG A 1230 34.98 44.61 7.41
CA ARG A 1230 34.22 44.97 8.63
C ARG A 1230 33.25 46.13 8.38
N THR A 1231 33.67 47.16 7.64
CA THR A 1231 32.80 48.29 7.26
C THR A 1231 31.64 47.81 6.37
N LEU A 1232 31.90 46.93 5.40
CA LEU A 1232 30.85 46.35 4.55
C LEU A 1232 29.85 45.52 5.36
N ALA A 1233 30.34 44.65 6.26
CA ALA A 1233 29.49 43.86 7.14
C ALA A 1233 28.62 44.72 8.06
N GLN A 1234 29.17 45.82 8.60
CA GLN A 1234 28.42 46.80 9.39
C GLN A 1234 27.32 47.51 8.57
N ASN A 1235 27.62 47.91 7.33
CA ASN A 1235 26.61 48.48 6.44
C ASN A 1235 25.50 47.48 6.11
N ILE A 1236 25.85 46.23 5.77
CA ILE A 1236 24.88 45.15 5.52
C ILE A 1236 23.99 44.97 6.75
N ARG A 1237 24.57 44.84 7.94
CA ARG A 1237 23.83 44.71 9.20
C ARG A 1237 22.86 45.88 9.39
N LYS A 1238 23.29 47.13 9.17
CA LYS A 1238 22.42 48.32 9.29
C LYS A 1238 21.17 48.22 8.40
N PHE A 1239 21.34 47.92 7.12
CA PHE A 1239 20.21 47.85 6.18
C PHE A 1239 19.30 46.64 6.44
N VAL A 1240 19.89 45.50 6.80
CA VAL A 1240 19.13 44.30 7.16
C VAL A 1240 18.32 44.55 8.43
N GLU A 1241 18.88 45.16 9.47
CA GLU A 1241 18.15 45.48 10.70
C GLU A 1241 17.02 46.47 10.47
N GLU A 1242 17.20 47.49 9.62
CA GLU A 1242 16.11 48.40 9.27
C GLU A 1242 14.94 47.66 8.60
N VAL A 1243 15.21 46.83 7.59
CA VAL A 1243 14.18 46.02 6.93
C VAL A 1243 13.54 45.03 7.89
N LYS A 1244 14.33 44.36 8.76
CA LYS A 1244 13.81 43.46 9.80
C LYS A 1244 12.85 44.21 10.72
N CYS A 1245 13.19 45.42 11.15
CA CYS A 1245 12.34 46.20 12.02
C CYS A 1245 11.04 46.65 11.32
N ARG A 1246 11.10 47.02 10.04
CA ARG A 1246 9.90 47.29 9.22
C ARG A 1246 8.98 46.07 9.11
N LEU A 1247 9.55 44.89 8.86
CA LEU A 1247 8.80 43.63 8.78
C LEU A 1247 8.18 43.25 10.13
N LEU A 1248 8.93 43.39 11.23
CA LEU A 1248 8.43 43.13 12.58
C LEU A 1248 7.28 44.07 12.95
N LEU A 1249 7.38 45.35 12.59
CA LEU A 1249 6.33 46.33 12.80
C LEU A 1249 5.05 45.99 12.01
N ALA A 1250 5.19 45.64 10.72
CA ALA A 1250 4.06 45.18 9.92
C ALA A 1250 3.42 43.90 10.51
N LEU A 1251 4.22 42.94 10.98
CA LEU A 1251 3.72 41.73 11.63
C LEU A 1251 3.01 42.01 12.97
N LEU A 1252 3.46 43.01 13.73
CA LEU A 1252 2.80 43.43 14.98
C LEU A 1252 1.41 44.03 14.71
N GLU A 1253 1.22 44.74 13.60
CA GLU A 1253 -0.09 45.27 13.20
C GLU A 1253 -1.07 44.14 12.86
N TYR A 1254 -0.58 43.05 12.28
CA TYR A 1254 -1.36 41.84 12.03
C TYR A 1254 -1.61 40.99 13.28
N SER A 1255 -0.95 41.28 14.41
CA SER A 1255 -0.98 40.46 15.63
C SER A 1255 -2.19 40.78 16.51
N ASP A 1256 -3.40 40.56 15.99
CA ASP A 1256 -4.58 40.48 16.85
C ASP A 1256 -4.49 39.21 17.72
N SER A 1257 -4.43 39.39 19.04
CA SER A 1257 -4.13 38.30 19.97
C SER A 1257 -5.25 37.26 20.01
N GLU A 1258 -6.51 37.70 19.92
CA GLU A 1258 -7.68 36.83 19.97
C GLU A 1258 -7.83 36.02 18.67
N THR A 1259 -7.73 36.67 17.51
CA THR A 1259 -7.78 36.00 16.20
C THR A 1259 -6.63 35.00 16.05
N GLN A 1260 -5.42 35.37 16.47
CA GLN A 1260 -4.28 34.46 16.44
C GLN A 1260 -4.44 33.30 17.43
N LEU A 1261 -5.00 33.54 18.62
CA LEU A 1261 -5.33 32.47 19.58
C LEU A 1261 -6.35 31.47 18.99
N ARG A 1262 -7.38 31.97 18.30
CA ARG A 1262 -8.36 31.14 17.59
C ARG A 1262 -7.68 30.32 16.49
N ARG A 1263 -6.83 30.95 15.68
CA ARG A 1263 -6.03 30.30 14.61
C ARG A 1263 -5.16 29.17 15.15
N ASP A 1264 -4.43 29.44 16.23
CA ASP A 1264 -3.57 28.45 16.89
C ASP A 1264 -4.39 27.31 17.52
N MET A 1265 -5.59 27.60 18.02
CA MET A 1265 -6.51 26.59 18.56
C MET A 1265 -7.00 25.62 17.48
N VAL A 1266 -7.51 26.13 16.36
CA VAL A 1266 -8.01 25.29 15.25
C VAL A 1266 -6.88 24.56 14.53
N PHE A 1267 -5.70 25.17 14.44
CA PHE A 1267 -4.47 24.53 13.96
C PHE A 1267 -4.05 23.36 14.84
N CYS A 1268 -4.01 23.55 16.17
CA CYS A 1268 -3.71 22.46 17.13
C CYS A 1268 -4.69 21.30 16.98
N GLN A 1269 -6.00 21.58 16.97
CA GLN A 1269 -7.03 20.56 16.81
C GLN A 1269 -6.81 19.73 15.53
N THR A 1270 -6.55 20.42 14.41
CA THR A 1270 -6.36 19.79 13.09
C THR A 1270 -5.06 19.00 13.01
N LEU A 1271 -3.94 19.55 13.48
CA LEU A 1271 -2.64 18.89 13.46
C LEU A 1271 -2.63 17.62 14.32
N VAL A 1272 -3.24 17.66 15.51
CA VAL A 1272 -3.31 16.49 16.39
C VAL A 1272 -4.11 15.37 15.72
N ALA A 1273 -5.25 15.67 15.10
CA ALA A 1273 -6.03 14.67 14.35
C ALA A 1273 -5.25 14.12 13.14
N THR A 1274 -4.50 14.97 12.44
CA THR A 1274 -3.61 14.61 11.32
C THR A 1274 -2.52 13.64 11.74
N VAL A 1275 -1.85 13.89 12.86
CA VAL A 1275 -0.82 13.00 13.41
C VAL A 1275 -1.44 11.67 13.84
N CYS A 1276 -2.61 11.68 14.51
CA CYS A 1276 -3.31 10.46 14.89
C CYS A 1276 -3.71 9.59 13.69
N ALA A 1277 -4.25 10.20 12.63
CA ALA A 1277 -4.63 9.50 11.40
C ALA A 1277 -3.42 8.86 10.72
N PHE A 1278 -2.32 9.61 10.61
CA PHE A 1278 -1.09 9.12 10.00
C PHE A 1278 -0.41 8.02 10.81
N SER A 1279 -0.36 8.15 12.14
CA SER A 1279 0.24 7.14 13.01
C SER A 1279 -0.35 5.75 12.79
N GLU A 1280 -1.68 5.64 12.73
CA GLU A 1280 -2.34 4.33 12.56
C GLU A 1280 -2.11 3.75 11.16
N GLN A 1281 -2.18 4.56 10.10
CA GLN A 1281 -1.88 4.11 8.74
C GLN A 1281 -0.41 3.75 8.54
N LEU A 1282 0.50 4.52 9.15
CA LEU A 1282 1.93 4.23 9.17
C LEU A 1282 2.18 2.89 9.86
N MET A 1283 1.58 2.66 11.03
CA MET A 1283 1.71 1.38 11.72
C MET A 1283 1.12 0.23 10.91
N ALA A 1284 0.02 0.43 10.19
CA ALA A 1284 -0.50 -0.58 9.25
C ALA A 1284 0.52 -0.93 8.15
N ALA A 1285 1.16 0.08 7.55
CA ALA A 1285 2.17 -0.11 6.52
C ALA A 1285 3.46 -0.77 7.06
N LEU A 1286 3.97 -0.34 8.21
CA LEU A 1286 5.15 -0.94 8.85
C LEU A 1286 4.91 -2.38 9.29
N ASN A 1287 3.64 -2.74 9.57
CA ASN A 1287 3.22 -4.11 9.84
C ASN A 1287 2.90 -4.93 8.59
N GLN A 1288 3.08 -4.37 7.39
CA GLN A 1288 2.82 -4.99 6.09
C GLN A 1288 1.34 -5.35 5.86
N MET A 1289 0.43 -4.53 6.40
CA MET A 1289 -1.02 -4.73 6.33
C MET A 1289 -1.74 -3.62 5.56
N PHE A 1290 -1.06 -2.60 5.05
CA PHE A 1290 -1.69 -1.52 4.27
C PHE A 1290 -1.69 -1.85 2.77
N ASP A 1291 -2.86 -1.82 2.13
CA ASP A 1291 -3.01 -1.98 0.69
C ASP A 1291 -4.20 -1.17 0.17
N ASN A 1292 -3.91 -0.15 -0.64
CA ASN A 1292 -4.87 0.75 -1.27
C ASN A 1292 -5.15 0.42 -2.75
N SER A 1293 -4.54 -0.66 -3.27
CA SER A 1293 -4.56 -1.02 -4.70
C SER A 1293 -4.94 -2.48 -4.92
N LYS A 1294 -5.66 -3.11 -3.98
CA LYS A 1294 -5.88 -4.57 -3.96
C LYS A 1294 -6.56 -5.13 -5.21
N GLU A 1295 -7.37 -4.32 -5.89
CA GLU A 1295 -7.97 -4.60 -7.21
C GLU A 1295 -6.94 -4.99 -8.28
N ASN A 1296 -5.67 -4.60 -8.12
CA ASN A 1296 -4.58 -4.90 -9.06
C ASN A 1296 -3.76 -6.15 -8.67
N GLU A 1297 -4.27 -6.97 -7.74
CA GLU A 1297 -3.71 -8.28 -7.35
C GLU A 1297 -2.26 -8.28 -6.83
N MET A 1298 -1.76 -7.15 -6.31
CA MET A 1298 -0.45 -7.08 -5.65
C MET A 1298 -0.47 -7.77 -4.27
N GLU A 1299 0.68 -8.29 -3.83
CA GLU A 1299 0.81 -8.79 -2.46
C GLU A 1299 0.79 -7.63 -1.46
N THR A 1300 0.11 -7.79 -0.32
CA THR A 1300 -0.12 -6.69 0.64
C THR A 1300 1.20 -6.09 1.17
N TRP A 1301 2.23 -6.91 1.39
CA TRP A 1301 3.51 -6.42 1.88
C TRP A 1301 4.25 -5.56 0.84
N GLU A 1302 4.12 -5.89 -0.46
CA GLU A 1302 4.63 -5.08 -1.56
C GLU A 1302 3.87 -3.75 -1.65
N ALA A 1303 2.55 -3.78 -1.45
CA ALA A 1303 1.70 -2.58 -1.40
C ALA A 1303 2.12 -1.63 -0.26
N SER A 1304 2.32 -2.17 0.94
CA SER A 1304 2.79 -1.41 2.11
C SER A 1304 4.16 -0.77 1.87
N ARG A 1305 5.12 -1.53 1.32
CA ARG A 1305 6.46 -1.01 0.99
C ARG A 1305 6.41 0.06 -0.09
N ARG A 1306 5.58 -0.13 -1.12
CA ARG A 1306 5.35 0.85 -2.18
C ARG A 1306 4.78 2.15 -1.64
N TRP A 1307 3.82 2.08 -0.71
CA TRP A 1307 3.25 3.27 -0.07
C TRP A 1307 4.28 4.01 0.80
N LEU A 1308 5.13 3.29 1.56
CA LEU A 1308 6.22 3.90 2.33
C LEU A 1308 7.21 4.64 1.42
N ASP A 1309 7.59 4.05 0.28
CA ASP A 1309 8.44 4.72 -0.71
C ASP A 1309 7.74 5.92 -1.38
N GLN A 1310 6.43 5.84 -1.61
CA GLN A 1310 5.62 6.94 -2.14
C GLN A 1310 5.64 8.13 -1.18
N ILE A 1311 5.35 7.96 0.11
CA ILE A 1311 5.32 9.08 1.07
C ILE A 1311 6.72 9.69 1.28
N ALA A 1312 7.78 8.90 1.19
CA ALA A 1312 9.14 9.38 1.32
C ALA A 1312 9.55 10.35 0.20
N ASN A 1313 8.97 10.19 -1.01
CA ASN A 1313 9.31 10.97 -2.20
C ASN A 1313 8.26 12.04 -2.55
N ALA A 1314 6.98 11.67 -2.63
CA ALA A 1314 5.90 12.55 -3.04
C ALA A 1314 5.28 13.35 -1.87
N GLY A 1315 5.53 12.93 -0.63
CA GLY A 1315 4.81 13.40 0.56
C GLY A 1315 3.52 12.64 0.82
N VAL A 1316 2.81 13.00 1.88
CA VAL A 1316 1.55 12.35 2.29
C VAL A 1316 0.35 13.22 1.95
N LEU A 1317 -0.66 12.64 1.31
CA LEU A 1317 -1.95 13.27 1.01
C LEU A 1317 -2.91 13.02 2.18
N PHE A 1318 -3.59 14.07 2.66
CA PHE A 1318 -4.66 13.96 3.66
C PHE A 1318 -5.98 14.38 3.04
N HIS A 1319 -6.94 13.46 3.04
CA HIS A 1319 -8.30 13.68 2.59
C HIS A 1319 -9.17 14.09 3.77
N PHE A 1320 -9.45 15.38 3.90
CA PHE A 1320 -10.44 15.91 4.82
C PHE A 1320 -11.79 15.94 4.12
N GLN A 1321 -12.78 15.25 4.68
CA GLN A 1321 -14.14 15.23 4.18
C GLN A 1321 -15.07 15.92 5.18
N SER A 1322 -15.67 17.03 4.78
CA SER A 1322 -16.58 17.81 5.63
C SER A 1322 -18.04 17.57 5.26
N LEU A 1323 -18.83 17.20 6.28
CA LEU A 1323 -20.28 17.02 6.22
C LEU A 1323 -21.04 18.23 6.78
N LEU A 1324 -20.35 19.35 6.96
CA LEU A 1324 -20.91 20.61 7.49
C LEU A 1324 -21.84 21.25 6.46
N SER A 1325 -22.93 21.83 6.95
CA SER A 1325 -23.89 22.60 6.16
C SER A 1325 -23.63 24.11 6.38
N PRO A 1326 -23.07 24.84 5.39
CA PRO A 1326 -22.71 26.25 5.60
C PRO A 1326 -23.91 27.23 5.63
N ASN A 1327 -25.14 26.74 5.59
CA ASN A 1327 -26.36 27.51 5.89
C ASN A 1327 -26.56 27.71 7.40
N LEU A 1328 -25.94 26.87 8.23
CA LEU A 1328 -25.93 27.00 9.68
C LEU A 1328 -24.73 27.87 10.07
N THR A 1329 -24.97 29.00 10.73
CA THR A 1329 -23.93 29.98 11.08
C THR A 1329 -22.75 29.35 11.83
N ASP A 1330 -23.01 28.47 12.80
CA ASP A 1330 -21.96 27.76 13.54
C ASP A 1330 -21.13 26.84 12.63
N GLU A 1331 -21.77 26.11 11.72
CA GLU A 1331 -21.09 25.18 10.81
C GLU A 1331 -20.35 25.91 9.68
N GLN A 1332 -20.86 27.05 9.23
CA GLN A 1332 -20.16 27.97 8.35
C GLN A 1332 -18.86 28.45 9.01
N ALA A 1333 -18.92 28.91 10.26
CA ALA A 1333 -17.74 29.34 11.01
C ALA A 1333 -16.72 28.21 11.19
N MET A 1334 -17.18 26.99 11.49
CA MET A 1334 -16.30 25.81 11.57
C MET A 1334 -15.64 25.49 10.23
N LEU A 1335 -16.36 25.61 9.11
CA LEU A 1335 -15.80 25.38 7.78
C LEU A 1335 -14.76 26.45 7.42
N GLU A 1336 -15.03 27.71 7.73
CA GLU A 1336 -14.10 28.83 7.58
C GLU A 1336 -12.84 28.66 8.45
N ASP A 1337 -13.00 28.25 9.71
CA ASP A 1337 -11.90 27.91 10.62
C ASP A 1337 -11.04 26.76 10.06
N THR A 1338 -11.69 25.72 9.54
CA THR A 1338 -11.02 24.55 8.95
C THR A 1338 -10.15 24.95 7.76
N LEU A 1339 -10.63 25.83 6.88
CA LEU A 1339 -9.87 26.28 5.71
C LEU A 1339 -8.54 26.94 6.11
N VAL A 1340 -8.56 27.79 7.13
CA VAL A 1340 -7.34 28.44 7.65
C VAL A 1340 -6.44 27.42 8.36
N ALA A 1341 -7.00 26.49 9.13
CA ALA A 1341 -6.23 25.44 9.78
C ALA A 1341 -5.50 24.53 8.76
N LEU A 1342 -6.13 24.21 7.63
CA LEU A 1342 -5.51 23.41 6.56
C LEU A 1342 -4.43 24.18 5.79
N PHE A 1343 -4.59 25.50 5.62
CA PHE A 1343 -3.55 26.36 5.06
C PHE A 1343 -2.30 26.34 5.95
N ASP A 1344 -2.47 26.41 7.27
CA ASP A 1344 -1.34 26.32 8.21
C ASP A 1344 -0.75 24.90 8.29
N LEU A 1345 -1.57 23.86 8.08
CA LEU A 1345 -1.12 22.46 8.09
C LEU A 1345 -0.11 22.16 6.96
N GLU A 1346 -0.15 22.86 5.83
CA GLU A 1346 0.84 22.73 4.73
C GLU A 1346 2.27 23.12 5.14
N LYS A 1347 2.41 23.85 6.24
CA LYS A 1347 3.68 24.31 6.81
C LYS A 1347 4.32 23.26 7.72
N VAL A 1348 3.65 22.12 7.90
CA VAL A 1348 4.10 21.02 8.75
C VAL A 1348 4.88 19.98 7.94
N SER A 1349 5.96 19.47 8.52
CA SER A 1349 6.74 18.36 7.96
C SER A 1349 6.95 17.26 8.99
N PHE A 1350 6.89 16.01 8.52
CA PHE A 1350 7.06 14.82 9.35
C PHE A 1350 8.47 14.24 9.21
N TYR A 1351 9.03 13.80 10.33
CA TYR A 1351 10.38 13.24 10.44
C TYR A 1351 10.34 12.00 11.32
N PHE A 1352 11.28 11.06 11.10
CA PHE A 1352 11.39 9.83 11.87
C PHE A 1352 12.72 9.77 12.61
N LYS A 1353 12.69 9.23 13.84
CA LYS A 1353 13.88 8.92 14.63
C LYS A 1353 13.70 7.55 15.32
N PRO A 1354 14.77 6.78 15.53
CA PRO A 1354 14.70 5.61 16.39
C PRO A 1354 14.50 6.07 17.85
N SER A 1355 13.73 5.31 18.63
CA SER A 1355 13.63 5.52 20.08
C SER A 1355 14.94 5.09 20.76
N GLU A 1356 15.67 6.01 21.40
CA GLU A 1356 17.06 5.79 21.88
C GLU A 1356 17.18 5.05 23.24
N GLU A 1357 16.08 4.67 23.91
CA GLU A 1357 16.11 4.02 25.25
C GLU A 1357 15.11 2.85 25.37
N GLU A 1358 15.42 1.85 26.22
CA GLU A 1358 14.46 0.79 26.60
C GLU A 1358 13.18 1.44 27.14
N PRO A 1359 11.99 1.09 26.63
CA PRO A 1359 10.80 1.84 26.97
C PRO A 1359 10.42 1.54 28.42
N LEU A 1360 10.63 2.52 29.29
CA LEU A 1360 9.98 2.64 30.60
C LEU A 1360 8.44 2.79 30.45
N VAL A 1361 7.87 2.64 29.26
CA VAL A 1361 6.46 2.83 28.92
C VAL A 1361 5.96 1.64 28.11
N ALA A 1362 4.94 0.95 28.61
CA ALA A 1362 4.36 -0.21 27.93
C ALA A 1362 3.35 0.19 26.83
N ASN A 1363 3.24 -0.62 25.78
CA ASN A 1363 2.19 -0.53 24.73
C ASN A 1363 2.17 0.73 23.86
N VAL A 1364 3.28 1.45 23.77
CA VAL A 1364 3.43 2.65 22.95
C VAL A 1364 4.51 2.39 21.89
N PRO A 1365 4.12 1.98 20.65
CA PRO A 1365 5.09 1.72 19.59
C PRO A 1365 5.72 3.00 19.02
N LEU A 1366 5.05 4.14 19.20
CA LEU A 1366 5.45 5.42 18.65
C LEU A 1366 5.15 6.57 19.60
N THR A 1367 6.05 7.54 19.66
CA THR A 1367 5.85 8.81 20.39
C THR A 1367 6.23 10.01 19.55
N TYR A 1368 5.83 11.19 20.00
CA TYR A 1368 5.88 12.41 19.18
C TYR A 1368 6.72 13.51 19.83
N GLN A 1369 7.30 14.38 19.03
CA GLN A 1369 7.84 15.67 19.46
C GLN A 1369 7.51 16.72 18.41
N ALA A 1370 7.11 17.92 18.84
CA ALA A 1370 6.82 19.04 17.96
C ALA A 1370 7.86 20.14 18.22
N GLU A 1371 8.49 20.62 17.16
CA GLU A 1371 9.51 21.68 17.21
C GLU A 1371 9.34 22.64 16.03
N GLY A 1372 9.84 23.86 16.18
CA GLY A 1372 9.84 24.87 15.11
C GLY A 1372 8.90 26.02 15.42
N SER A 1373 8.39 26.64 14.36
CA SER A 1373 7.53 27.83 14.42
C SER A 1373 6.26 27.63 13.61
N ARG A 1374 5.32 28.59 13.66
CA ARG A 1374 4.08 28.56 12.85
C ARG A 1374 4.32 28.43 11.34
N GLN A 1375 5.50 28.83 10.84
CA GLN A 1375 5.84 28.78 9.40
C GLN A 1375 6.56 27.51 8.96
N ALA A 1376 7.09 26.75 9.91
CA ALA A 1376 7.86 25.54 9.66
C ALA A 1376 7.86 24.69 10.92
N LEU A 1377 6.74 24.01 11.17
CA LEU A 1377 6.61 23.11 12.29
C LEU A 1377 7.05 21.70 11.87
N LYS A 1378 7.92 21.08 12.67
CA LYS A 1378 8.41 19.72 12.46
C LYS A 1378 7.81 18.82 13.52
N VAL A 1379 7.21 17.71 13.09
CA VAL A 1379 6.76 16.65 13.99
C VAL A 1379 7.67 15.44 13.82
N TYR A 1380 8.37 15.08 14.89
CA TYR A 1380 9.22 13.90 14.96
C TYR A 1380 8.44 12.73 15.53
N PHE A 1381 8.50 11.60 14.84
CA PHE A 1381 7.97 10.30 15.25
C PHE A 1381 9.14 9.44 15.73
N TYR A 1382 9.15 9.14 17.02
CA TYR A 1382 10.11 8.21 17.63
C TYR A 1382 9.50 6.81 17.58
N ILE A 1383 10.13 5.91 16.84
CA ILE A 1383 9.61 4.56 16.54
C ILE A 1383 10.56 3.52 17.17
N ASP A 1384 10.03 2.40 17.64
CA ASP A 1384 10.86 1.29 18.10
C ASP A 1384 11.75 0.70 16.99
N SER A 1385 12.85 0.07 17.39
CA SER A 1385 13.89 -0.41 16.48
C SER A 1385 13.37 -1.36 15.38
N TYR A 1386 12.44 -2.27 15.69
CA TYR A 1386 11.92 -3.22 14.70
C TYR A 1386 11.18 -2.50 13.57
N HIS A 1387 10.29 -1.58 13.91
CA HIS A 1387 9.50 -0.85 12.92
C HIS A 1387 10.34 0.22 12.20
N PHE A 1388 11.32 0.85 12.88
CA PHE A 1388 12.23 1.80 12.25
C PHE A 1388 13.04 1.15 11.12
N GLU A 1389 13.43 -0.12 11.26
CA GLU A 1389 14.14 -0.87 10.22
C GLU A 1389 13.30 -1.15 8.96
N GLN A 1390 11.98 -1.05 9.02
CA GLN A 1390 11.10 -1.22 7.87
C GLN A 1390 10.95 0.05 7.01
N LEU A 1391 11.43 1.21 7.49
CA LEU A 1391 11.33 2.48 6.76
C LEU A 1391 12.26 2.52 5.52
N PRO A 1392 11.90 3.27 4.47
CA PRO A 1392 12.81 3.60 3.37
C PRO A 1392 14.08 4.31 3.84
N GLN A 1393 15.21 4.08 3.17
CA GLN A 1393 16.53 4.61 3.57
C GLN A 1393 16.54 6.15 3.71
N ARG A 1394 15.82 6.85 2.82
CA ARG A 1394 15.68 8.33 2.87
C ARG A 1394 15.12 8.81 4.21
N LEU A 1395 14.14 8.10 4.76
CA LEU A 1395 13.49 8.43 6.02
C LEU A 1395 14.36 8.03 7.22
N LYS A 1396 15.04 6.88 7.14
CA LYS A 1396 16.02 6.46 8.17
C LYS A 1396 17.15 7.46 8.35
N ASN A 1397 17.64 8.07 7.26
CA ASN A 1397 18.72 9.05 7.27
C ASN A 1397 18.28 10.46 7.75
N GLY A 1398 17.08 10.61 8.33
CA GLY A 1398 16.56 11.89 8.83
C GLY A 1398 15.90 12.77 7.77
N GLY A 1399 15.64 12.24 6.57
CA GLY A 1399 14.85 12.93 5.54
C GLY A 1399 13.40 13.08 5.99
N GLY A 1400 12.87 14.31 5.97
CA GLY A 1400 11.46 14.58 6.21
C GLY A 1400 10.66 14.72 4.92
N PHE A 1401 9.35 14.74 5.04
CA PHE A 1401 8.41 14.94 3.94
C PHE A 1401 7.26 15.87 4.34
N LYS A 1402 6.64 16.50 3.34
CA LYS A 1402 5.56 17.48 3.52
C LYS A 1402 4.19 16.81 3.56
N ILE A 1403 3.26 17.52 4.18
CA ILE A 1403 1.83 17.20 4.23
C ILE A 1403 1.09 17.93 3.10
N HIS A 1404 0.16 17.24 2.46
CA HIS A 1404 -0.71 17.79 1.42
C HIS A 1404 -2.18 17.62 1.84
N PRO A 1405 -2.79 18.59 2.53
CA PRO A 1405 -4.19 18.54 2.92
C PRO A 1405 -5.12 18.97 1.79
N VAL A 1406 -6.20 18.21 1.59
CA VAL A 1406 -7.30 18.56 0.68
C VAL A 1406 -8.64 18.43 1.42
N LEU A 1407 -9.56 19.35 1.15
CA LEU A 1407 -10.88 19.41 1.79
C LEU A 1407 -11.99 19.26 0.75
N PHE A 1408 -12.72 18.14 0.80
CA PHE A 1408 -13.99 18.00 0.08
C PHE A 1408 -15.15 18.22 1.04
N ALA A 1409 -15.91 19.30 0.82
CA ALA A 1409 -17.03 19.71 1.65
C ALA A 1409 -18.35 19.54 0.90
N GLN A 1410 -19.32 18.85 1.51
CA GLN A 1410 -20.65 18.64 0.96
C GLN A 1410 -21.68 18.54 2.10
N ALA A 1411 -22.71 19.40 2.06
CA ALA A 1411 -23.83 19.31 2.98
C ALA A 1411 -24.68 18.07 2.67
N LEU A 1412 -25.26 17.44 3.70
CA LEU A 1412 -26.17 16.30 3.54
C LEU A 1412 -27.61 16.73 3.21
N GLU A 1413 -27.84 18.00 2.90
CA GLU A 1413 -29.14 18.56 2.51
C GLU A 1413 -28.99 19.49 1.30
N SER A 1414 -30.09 19.77 0.61
CA SER A 1414 -30.10 20.73 -0.49
C SER A 1414 -29.95 22.16 0.06
N MET A 1415 -29.10 22.95 -0.57
CA MET A 1415 -28.71 24.29 -0.14
C MET A 1415 -29.29 25.38 -1.06
N GLU A 1416 -30.32 25.02 -1.82
CA GLU A 1416 -31.00 25.92 -2.75
C GLU A 1416 -31.57 27.16 -2.03
N GLY A 1417 -31.20 28.34 -2.52
CA GLY A 1417 -31.71 29.62 -2.01
C GLY A 1417 -30.91 30.24 -0.86
N TYR A 1418 -29.86 29.59 -0.36
CA TYR A 1418 -29.02 30.13 0.72
C TYR A 1418 -27.77 30.85 0.19
N TYR A 1419 -27.41 31.96 0.85
CA TYR A 1419 -26.28 32.83 0.48
C TYR A 1419 -25.23 32.88 1.59
N TYR A 1420 -23.96 32.88 1.19
CA TYR A 1420 -22.78 32.94 2.07
C TYR A 1420 -22.31 34.39 2.33
N ARG A 1421 -22.32 35.21 1.28
CA ARG A 1421 -22.11 36.67 1.28
C ARG A 1421 -23.00 37.28 0.20
N ASP A 1422 -23.13 38.60 0.20
CA ASP A 1422 -23.78 39.33 -0.89
C ASP A 1422 -23.19 38.86 -2.24
N ASN A 1423 -24.02 38.23 -3.07
CA ASN A 1423 -23.71 37.68 -4.40
C ASN A 1423 -23.00 36.30 -4.48
N VAL A 1424 -22.71 35.60 -3.39
CA VAL A 1424 -22.13 34.23 -3.44
C VAL A 1424 -23.06 33.25 -2.74
N SER A 1425 -23.60 32.28 -3.48
CA SER A 1425 -24.44 31.22 -2.89
C SER A 1425 -23.59 30.27 -2.04
N VAL A 1426 -24.22 29.61 -1.07
CA VAL A 1426 -23.52 28.59 -0.25
C VAL A 1426 -23.00 27.43 -1.12
N GLU A 1427 -23.75 27.07 -2.18
CA GLU A 1427 -23.34 26.05 -3.16
C GLU A 1427 -22.07 26.49 -3.91
N GLU A 1428 -21.98 27.76 -4.30
CA GLU A 1428 -20.79 28.31 -4.97
C GLU A 1428 -19.59 28.35 -4.03
N PHE A 1429 -19.79 28.72 -2.76
CA PHE A 1429 -18.73 28.66 -1.74
C PHE A 1429 -18.19 27.23 -1.55
N GLN A 1430 -19.06 26.22 -1.44
CA GLN A 1430 -18.63 24.81 -1.38
C GLN A 1430 -17.90 24.37 -2.66
N ALA A 1431 -18.41 24.77 -3.84
CA ALA A 1431 -17.76 24.46 -5.12
C ALA A 1431 -16.35 25.07 -5.22
N GLN A 1432 -16.12 26.28 -4.73
CA GLN A 1432 -14.79 26.91 -4.69
C GLN A 1432 -13.81 26.12 -3.81
N ILE A 1433 -14.24 25.69 -2.61
CA ILE A 1433 -13.42 24.86 -1.71
C ILE A 1433 -13.05 23.54 -2.41
N ASN A 1434 -14.04 22.87 -2.99
CA ASN A 1434 -13.85 21.58 -3.66
C ASN A 1434 -12.95 21.71 -4.91
N ALA A 1435 -13.07 22.82 -5.66
CA ALA A 1435 -12.23 23.10 -6.84
C ALA A 1435 -10.76 23.28 -6.46
N ALA A 1436 -10.48 24.04 -5.39
CA ALA A 1436 -9.11 24.24 -4.89
C ALA A 1436 -8.50 22.91 -4.42
N SER A 1437 -9.28 22.09 -3.73
CA SER A 1437 -8.88 20.75 -3.30
C SER A 1437 -8.60 19.82 -4.48
N LEU A 1438 -9.47 19.80 -5.50
CA LEU A 1438 -9.25 18.98 -6.71
C LEU A 1438 -7.94 19.34 -7.42
N GLU A 1439 -7.57 20.62 -7.47
CA GLU A 1439 -6.31 21.05 -8.08
C GLU A 1439 -5.09 20.57 -7.29
N LYS A 1440 -5.14 20.64 -5.95
CA LYS A 1440 -4.10 20.05 -5.09
C LYS A 1440 -3.97 18.54 -5.28
N VAL A 1441 -5.09 17.82 -5.44
CA VAL A 1441 -5.07 16.37 -5.74
C VAL A 1441 -4.38 16.09 -7.09
N LYS A 1442 -4.66 16.89 -8.14
CA LYS A 1442 -3.98 16.75 -9.43
C LYS A 1442 -2.48 16.99 -9.33
N GLN A 1443 -2.05 18.03 -8.60
CA GLN A 1443 -0.63 18.32 -8.36
C GLN A 1443 0.05 17.15 -7.63
N TYR A 1444 -0.62 16.55 -6.65
CA TYR A 1444 -0.11 15.36 -5.96
C TYR A 1444 0.01 14.17 -6.92
N ASN A 1445 -0.99 13.93 -7.78
CA ASN A 1445 -0.94 12.86 -8.78
C ASN A 1445 0.16 13.06 -9.83
N GLN A 1446 0.47 14.30 -10.21
CA GLN A 1446 1.62 14.59 -11.08
C GLN A 1446 2.94 14.17 -10.41
N LYS A 1447 3.13 14.48 -9.12
CA LYS A 1447 4.29 14.01 -8.35
C LYS A 1447 4.34 12.48 -8.26
N LEU A 1448 3.18 11.84 -8.07
CA LEU A 1448 3.07 10.39 -7.98
C LEU A 1448 3.40 9.69 -9.31
N ARG A 1449 2.87 10.19 -10.43
CA ARG A 1449 3.21 9.70 -11.77
C ARG A 1449 4.71 9.86 -12.06
N ALA A 1450 5.30 11.01 -11.70
CA ALA A 1450 6.74 11.23 -11.85
C ALA A 1450 7.57 10.22 -11.03
N PHE A 1451 7.16 9.91 -9.80
CA PHE A 1451 7.80 8.90 -8.96
C PHE A 1451 7.73 7.49 -9.56
N TYR A 1452 6.58 7.05 -10.07
CA TYR A 1452 6.47 5.71 -10.68
C TYR A 1452 7.24 5.59 -11.99
N LEU A 1453 7.29 6.66 -12.79
CA LEU A 1453 8.13 6.72 -13.98
C LEU A 1453 9.62 6.62 -13.62
N ASP A 1454 10.08 7.30 -12.57
CA ASP A 1454 11.48 7.22 -12.11
C ASP A 1454 11.84 5.81 -11.62
N LYS A 1455 10.98 5.18 -10.80
CA LYS A 1455 11.17 3.77 -10.37
C LYS A 1455 11.26 2.80 -11.54
N SER A 1456 10.57 3.05 -12.64
CA SER A 1456 10.61 2.18 -13.83
C SER A 1456 11.96 2.19 -14.57
N ASN A 1457 12.85 3.14 -14.27
CA ASN A 1457 14.19 3.21 -14.83
C ASN A 1457 15.22 2.33 -14.09
N SER A 1458 14.83 1.68 -12.98
CA SER A 1458 15.66 0.67 -12.32
C SER A 1458 15.67 -0.66 -13.08
N PRO A 1459 16.78 -1.45 -13.08
CA PRO A 1459 16.91 -2.64 -13.91
C PRO A 1459 15.83 -3.68 -13.55
N PRO A 1460 14.98 -4.12 -14.49
CA PRO A 1460 13.96 -5.12 -14.18
C PRO A 1460 14.63 -6.50 -14.09
N ASN A 1461 14.60 -7.12 -12.92
CA ASN A 1461 14.90 -8.55 -12.81
C ASN A 1461 13.73 -9.33 -13.43
N SER A 1462 13.93 -9.88 -14.63
CA SER A 1462 13.10 -10.88 -15.34
C SER A 1462 11.79 -10.45 -16.04
N THR A 1463 11.34 -9.20 -15.95
CA THR A 1463 10.09 -8.73 -16.62
C THR A 1463 10.40 -7.63 -17.66
N SER A 1464 9.67 -7.57 -18.79
CA SER A 1464 9.87 -6.49 -19.77
C SER A 1464 9.61 -5.12 -19.11
N LYS A 1465 10.41 -4.09 -19.45
CA LYS A 1465 10.26 -2.74 -18.90
C LYS A 1465 8.83 -2.20 -19.11
N ALA A 1466 8.22 -2.50 -20.26
CA ALA A 1466 6.84 -2.11 -20.56
C ALA A 1466 5.82 -2.77 -19.62
N ALA A 1467 5.92 -4.09 -19.39
CA ALA A 1467 5.03 -4.78 -18.45
C ALA A 1467 5.22 -4.32 -17.01
N TYR A 1468 6.45 -3.99 -16.60
CA TYR A 1468 6.73 -3.40 -15.30
C TYR A 1468 6.12 -1.99 -15.16
N VAL A 1469 6.22 -1.15 -16.20
CA VAL A 1469 5.57 0.17 -16.25
C VAL A 1469 4.05 0.02 -16.20
N ASP A 1470 3.45 -0.86 -17.00
CA ASP A 1470 2.00 -1.10 -16.98
C ASP A 1470 1.55 -1.55 -15.59
N LYS A 1471 2.22 -2.54 -14.98
CA LYS A 1471 1.91 -3.00 -13.62
C LYS A 1471 2.02 -1.87 -12.58
N LEU A 1472 3.00 -0.98 -12.72
CA LEU A 1472 3.16 0.19 -11.85
C LEU A 1472 2.07 1.24 -12.08
N MET A 1473 1.66 1.48 -13.33
CA MET A 1473 0.75 2.55 -13.71
C MET A 1473 -0.73 2.14 -13.66
N ARG A 1474 -1.05 0.84 -13.74
CA ARG A 1474 -2.40 0.27 -13.71
C ARG A 1474 -3.30 0.81 -12.59
N PRO A 1475 -2.83 0.95 -11.33
CA PRO A 1475 -3.65 1.53 -10.26
C PRO A 1475 -4.09 2.98 -10.51
N LEU A 1476 -3.39 3.70 -11.39
CA LEU A 1476 -3.67 5.10 -11.74
C LEU A 1476 -4.67 5.25 -12.89
N ASN A 1477 -4.99 4.19 -13.63
CA ASN A 1477 -5.85 4.27 -14.81
C ASN A 1477 -7.29 4.71 -14.48
N ALA A 1478 -7.82 4.26 -13.35
CA ALA A 1478 -9.15 4.66 -12.87
C ALA A 1478 -9.21 6.12 -12.37
N LEU A 1479 -8.06 6.76 -12.12
CA LEU A 1479 -8.04 8.11 -11.56
C LEU A 1479 -8.55 9.15 -12.55
N ASP A 1480 -8.29 8.99 -13.85
CA ASP A 1480 -8.71 9.98 -14.86
C ASP A 1480 -10.24 10.04 -14.97
N GLU A 1481 -10.93 8.90 -14.83
CA GLU A 1481 -12.39 8.84 -14.72
C GLU A 1481 -12.88 9.51 -13.43
N LEU A 1482 -12.27 9.19 -12.29
CA LEU A 1482 -12.63 9.79 -10.99
C LEU A 1482 -12.40 11.30 -10.97
N TYR A 1483 -11.32 11.81 -11.55
CA TYR A 1483 -11.08 13.25 -11.71
C TYR A 1483 -12.18 13.92 -12.53
N ARG A 1484 -12.58 13.29 -13.65
CA ARG A 1484 -13.67 13.80 -14.49
C ARG A 1484 -14.97 13.86 -13.71
N LEU A 1485 -15.28 12.82 -12.94
CA LEU A 1485 -16.49 12.77 -12.11
C LEU A 1485 -16.46 13.84 -11.01
N VAL A 1486 -15.38 13.95 -10.23
CA VAL A 1486 -15.25 15.01 -9.21
C VAL A 1486 -15.36 16.40 -9.82
N ALA A 1487 -14.72 16.64 -10.98
CA ALA A 1487 -14.85 17.89 -11.70
C ALA A 1487 -16.29 18.17 -12.16
N SER A 1488 -17.05 17.14 -12.56
CA SER A 1488 -18.46 17.27 -12.94
C SER A 1488 -19.35 17.68 -11.76
N PHE A 1489 -19.13 17.09 -10.58
CA PHE A 1489 -19.82 17.46 -9.34
C PHE A 1489 -19.55 18.94 -8.97
N ILE A 1490 -18.30 19.39 -9.10
CA ILE A 1490 -17.90 20.76 -8.77
C ILE A 1490 -18.42 21.79 -9.79
N ARG A 1491 -18.40 21.47 -11.09
CA ARG A 1491 -18.75 22.40 -12.18
C ARG A 1491 -20.23 22.53 -12.46
N SER A 1492 -21.09 21.70 -11.87
CA SER A 1492 -22.53 21.66 -12.16
C SER A 1492 -23.24 22.97 -11.77
N LYS A 1493 -23.04 24.02 -12.56
CA LYS A 1493 -23.90 25.21 -12.59
C LYS A 1493 -25.20 24.77 -13.25
N ARG A 1494 -26.32 24.92 -12.54
CA ARG A 1494 -27.66 24.74 -13.10
C ARG A 1494 -27.83 25.70 -14.26
N THR A 1495 -27.60 25.24 -15.49
CA THR A 1495 -28.09 25.96 -16.66
C THR A 1495 -29.61 25.96 -16.59
N ALA A 1496 -30.23 27.14 -16.64
CA ALA A 1496 -31.69 27.32 -16.54
C ALA A 1496 -32.48 26.40 -17.50
N ALA A 1497 -31.87 25.98 -18.62
CA ALA A 1497 -32.45 25.04 -19.59
C ALA A 1497 -32.69 23.61 -19.06
N CYS A 1498 -32.09 23.22 -17.93
CA CYS A 1498 -32.20 21.86 -17.36
C CYS A 1498 -32.82 21.83 -15.96
N ALA A 1499 -33.29 22.98 -15.45
CA ALA A 1499 -33.82 23.12 -14.09
C ALA A 1499 -34.98 22.16 -13.75
N ASN A 1500 -35.67 21.63 -14.76
CA ASN A 1500 -36.82 20.73 -14.60
C ASN A 1500 -36.53 19.28 -15.03
N THR A 1501 -35.27 18.90 -15.26
CA THR A 1501 -34.89 17.52 -15.58
C THR A 1501 -34.10 16.91 -14.43
N ALA A 1502 -34.52 15.72 -13.95
CA ALA A 1502 -33.81 14.94 -12.93
C ALA A 1502 -32.35 14.59 -13.32
N CYS A 1503 -31.96 14.82 -14.58
CA CYS A 1503 -30.65 14.57 -15.14
C CYS A 1503 -29.53 15.52 -14.67
N SER A 1504 -29.84 16.67 -14.03
CA SER A 1504 -28.81 17.67 -13.64
C SER A 1504 -28.59 17.84 -12.13
N ALA A 1505 -29.31 17.11 -11.27
CA ALA A 1505 -29.16 17.26 -9.83
C ALA A 1505 -27.94 16.45 -9.33
N SER A 1506 -26.85 17.14 -9.02
CA SER A 1506 -25.73 16.57 -8.26
C SER A 1506 -26.16 16.47 -6.79
N GLY A 1507 -26.50 15.26 -6.32
CA GLY A 1507 -26.68 15.00 -4.89
C GLY A 1507 -25.37 15.02 -4.12
N VAL A 1508 -25.26 14.24 -3.04
CA VAL A 1508 -24.05 14.17 -2.21
C VAL A 1508 -22.99 13.18 -2.73
N GLY A 1509 -23.12 12.74 -3.99
CA GLY A 1509 -22.26 11.73 -4.61
C GLY A 1509 -20.78 12.09 -4.63
N LEU A 1510 -20.46 13.39 -4.59
CA LEU A 1510 -19.09 13.91 -4.43
C LEU A 1510 -18.33 13.25 -3.28
N LEU A 1511 -18.98 13.01 -2.14
CA LEU A 1511 -18.34 12.42 -0.95
C LEU A 1511 -17.78 11.03 -1.26
N SER A 1512 -18.61 10.14 -1.83
CA SER A 1512 -18.18 8.78 -2.19
C SER A 1512 -17.09 8.75 -3.27
N VAL A 1513 -17.18 9.61 -4.29
CA VAL A 1513 -16.24 9.63 -5.42
C VAL A 1513 -14.91 10.27 -5.04
N SER A 1514 -14.92 11.36 -4.27
CA SER A 1514 -13.70 12.00 -3.75
C SER A 1514 -12.96 11.09 -2.76
N SER A 1515 -13.71 10.36 -1.92
CA SER A 1515 -13.15 9.33 -1.05
C SER A 1515 -12.51 8.18 -1.84
N GLU A 1516 -13.19 7.65 -2.88
CA GLU A 1516 -12.61 6.63 -3.76
C GLU A 1516 -11.32 7.11 -4.44
N LEU A 1517 -11.32 8.35 -4.96
CA LEU A 1517 -10.16 9.00 -5.58
C LEU A 1517 -8.97 9.09 -4.62
N CYS A 1518 -9.20 9.62 -3.40
CA CYS A 1518 -8.15 9.79 -2.42
C CYS A 1518 -7.65 8.46 -1.85
N ASN A 1519 -8.54 7.47 -1.70
CA ASN A 1519 -8.17 6.13 -1.27
C ASN A 1519 -7.23 5.46 -2.28
N ARG A 1520 -7.55 5.48 -3.58
CA ARG A 1520 -6.65 4.94 -4.63
C ARG A 1520 -5.31 5.67 -4.70
N LEU A 1521 -5.26 6.96 -4.33
CA LEU A 1521 -4.00 7.72 -4.21
C LEU A 1521 -3.20 7.40 -2.93
N GLY A 1522 -3.78 6.66 -1.97
CA GLY A 1522 -3.14 6.30 -0.71
C GLY A 1522 -3.16 7.40 0.33
N ALA A 1523 -4.19 8.26 0.31
CA ALA A 1523 -4.37 9.33 1.29
C ALA A 1523 -4.67 8.80 2.70
N CYS A 1524 -4.42 9.62 3.72
CA CYS A 1524 -4.97 9.44 5.07
C CYS A 1524 -6.34 10.14 5.18
N HIS A 1525 -7.38 9.44 5.63
CA HIS A 1525 -8.75 9.93 5.60
C HIS A 1525 -9.19 10.52 6.96
N ILE A 1526 -9.76 11.73 6.94
CA ILE A 1526 -10.31 12.42 8.11
C ILE A 1526 -11.72 12.93 7.78
N ILE A 1527 -12.74 12.41 8.44
CA ILE A 1527 -14.15 12.78 8.24
C ILE A 1527 -14.63 13.66 9.40
N MET A 1528 -15.18 14.83 9.08
CA MET A 1528 -15.66 15.80 10.06
C MET A 1528 -17.13 16.19 9.86
N CYS A 1529 -17.78 16.49 10.98
CA CYS A 1529 -19.07 17.16 11.08
C CYS A 1529 -19.08 18.03 12.35
N SER A 1530 -20.17 18.68 12.72
CA SER A 1530 -20.17 19.59 13.88
C SER A 1530 -19.85 18.92 15.23
N SER A 1531 -20.12 17.61 15.35
CA SER A 1531 -19.91 16.86 16.61
C SER A 1531 -18.93 15.70 16.54
N GLY A 1532 -18.67 15.17 15.34
CA GLY A 1532 -17.92 13.93 15.14
C GLY A 1532 -18.68 12.64 15.47
N VAL A 1533 -20.02 12.68 15.63
CA VAL A 1533 -20.83 11.53 16.10
C VAL A 1533 -21.65 10.89 14.97
N HIS A 1534 -22.83 11.43 14.66
CA HIS A 1534 -23.84 10.75 13.84
C HIS A 1534 -23.53 10.87 12.35
N ARG A 1535 -23.31 12.08 11.82
CA ARG A 1535 -22.98 12.27 10.39
C ARG A 1535 -21.65 11.61 10.01
N CYS A 1536 -20.63 11.73 10.87
CA CYS A 1536 -19.36 11.01 10.70
C CYS A 1536 -19.57 9.49 10.66
N THR A 1537 -20.37 8.94 11.59
CA THR A 1537 -20.77 7.52 11.57
C THR A 1537 -21.39 7.12 10.25
N LEU A 1538 -22.27 7.95 9.70
CA LEU A 1538 -22.88 7.66 8.42
C LEU A 1538 -21.79 7.53 7.34
N SER A 1539 -20.94 8.54 7.18
CA SER A 1539 -19.93 8.49 6.12
C SER A 1539 -18.89 7.36 6.30
N VAL A 1540 -18.43 7.09 7.52
CA VAL A 1540 -17.41 6.04 7.78
C VAL A 1540 -17.89 4.66 7.33
N THR A 1541 -19.09 4.26 7.72
CA THR A 1541 -19.57 2.91 7.39
C THR A 1541 -19.88 2.74 5.92
N LEU A 1542 -20.32 3.82 5.26
CA LEU A 1542 -20.54 3.79 3.83
C LEU A 1542 -19.20 3.59 3.10
N GLU A 1543 -18.18 4.35 3.50
CA GLU A 1543 -16.84 4.20 2.95
C GLU A 1543 -16.25 2.81 3.21
N GLN A 1544 -16.43 2.25 4.42
CA GLN A 1544 -16.04 0.88 4.75
C GLN A 1544 -16.76 -0.16 3.88
N ALA A 1545 -18.08 -0.04 3.70
CA ALA A 1545 -18.85 -0.94 2.85
C ALA A 1545 -18.46 -0.84 1.37
N ILE A 1546 -18.17 0.38 0.87
CA ILE A 1546 -17.63 0.60 -0.48
C ILE A 1546 -16.28 -0.09 -0.64
N ILE A 1547 -15.37 0.05 0.32
CA ILE A 1547 -14.05 -0.61 0.29
C ILE A 1547 -14.21 -2.14 0.31
N LEU A 1548 -15.12 -2.68 1.12
CA LEU A 1548 -15.42 -4.12 1.14
C LEU A 1548 -15.94 -4.63 -0.22
N ALA A 1549 -16.88 -3.91 -0.84
CA ALA A 1549 -17.45 -4.30 -2.14
C ALA A 1549 -16.43 -4.18 -3.27
N ARG A 1550 -15.68 -3.08 -3.29
CA ARG A 1550 -14.73 -2.75 -4.36
C ARG A 1550 -13.45 -3.59 -4.30
N SER A 1551 -12.89 -3.77 -3.10
CA SER A 1551 -11.53 -4.29 -2.93
C SER A 1551 -11.45 -5.66 -2.24
N HIS A 1552 -12.51 -6.08 -1.52
CA HIS A 1552 -12.53 -7.35 -0.77
C HIS A 1552 -13.62 -8.32 -1.22
N GLY A 1553 -14.31 -8.00 -2.32
CA GLY A 1553 -15.27 -8.91 -2.95
C GLY A 1553 -16.58 -9.12 -2.19
N LEU A 1554 -16.98 -8.19 -1.30
CA LEU A 1554 -18.34 -8.18 -0.74
C LEU A 1554 -19.35 -8.13 -1.89
N PRO A 1555 -20.28 -9.10 -2.02
CA PRO A 1555 -21.25 -9.11 -3.11
C PRO A 1555 -22.05 -7.81 -3.18
N PRO A 1556 -22.22 -7.20 -4.37
CA PRO A 1556 -22.88 -5.89 -4.52
C PRO A 1556 -24.28 -5.79 -3.90
N ARG A 1557 -25.04 -6.89 -3.91
CA ARG A 1557 -26.35 -7.01 -3.24
C ARG A 1557 -26.30 -6.64 -1.75
N TYR A 1558 -25.19 -6.89 -1.06
CA TYR A 1558 -25.08 -6.66 0.39
C TYR A 1558 -24.53 -5.29 0.77
N ILE A 1559 -24.24 -4.39 -0.17
CA ILE A 1559 -23.59 -3.11 0.16
C ILE A 1559 -24.43 -2.24 1.13
N MET A 1560 -25.74 -2.13 0.90
CA MET A 1560 -26.63 -1.38 1.79
C MET A 1560 -26.83 -2.10 3.12
N GLN A 1561 -26.97 -3.43 3.10
CA GLN A 1561 -27.05 -4.25 4.32
C GLN A 1561 -25.81 -4.08 5.19
N ALA A 1562 -24.61 -4.19 4.61
CA ALA A 1562 -23.34 -4.02 5.31
C ALA A 1562 -23.23 -2.62 5.94
N THR A 1563 -23.58 -1.58 5.16
CA THR A 1563 -23.61 -0.20 5.65
C THR A 1563 -24.52 -0.04 6.86
N ASP A 1564 -25.74 -0.60 6.80
CA ASP A 1564 -26.75 -0.46 7.86
C ASP A 1564 -26.40 -1.29 9.11
N VAL A 1565 -25.88 -2.51 8.93
CA VAL A 1565 -25.39 -3.38 10.03
C VAL A 1565 -24.24 -2.71 10.78
N MET A 1566 -23.23 -2.18 10.08
CA MET A 1566 -22.11 -1.47 10.70
C MET A 1566 -22.56 -0.20 11.44
N ARG A 1567 -23.59 0.51 10.96
CA ARG A 1567 -24.11 1.71 11.64
C ARG A 1567 -24.92 1.39 12.89
N LYS A 1568 -25.79 0.38 12.82
CA LYS A 1568 -26.75 0.03 13.89
C LYS A 1568 -26.16 -0.85 14.98
N GLN A 1569 -25.30 -1.80 14.59
CA GLN A 1569 -24.77 -2.84 15.47
C GLN A 1569 -23.23 -2.86 15.52
N GLY A 1570 -22.56 -1.90 14.88
CA GLY A 1570 -21.10 -1.83 14.81
C GLY A 1570 -20.42 -1.07 15.96
N ALA A 1571 -19.11 -0.91 15.81
CA ALA A 1571 -18.21 -0.41 16.85
C ALA A 1571 -18.61 0.96 17.42
N ARG A 1572 -19.06 1.88 16.56
CA ARG A 1572 -19.34 3.28 16.92
C ARG A 1572 -20.66 3.51 17.65
N VAL A 1573 -21.47 2.47 17.92
CA VAL A 1573 -22.58 2.60 18.89
C VAL A 1573 -22.05 3.08 20.25
N GLN A 1574 -20.80 2.71 20.57
CA GLN A 1574 -20.08 3.19 21.75
C GLN A 1574 -19.75 4.70 21.69
N ASN A 1575 -19.51 5.28 20.50
CA ASN A 1575 -19.32 6.72 20.34
C ASN A 1575 -20.58 7.49 20.75
N THR A 1576 -21.74 7.02 20.28
CA THR A 1576 -23.05 7.58 20.65
C THR A 1576 -23.30 7.46 22.16
N ALA A 1577 -23.00 6.29 22.75
CA ALA A 1577 -23.14 6.07 24.19
C ALA A 1577 -22.23 6.98 25.04
N LYS A 1578 -21.03 7.32 24.53
CA LYS A 1578 -20.08 8.22 25.19
C LYS A 1578 -20.38 9.70 25.01
N ASN A 1579 -21.24 10.08 24.07
CA ASN A 1579 -21.61 11.47 23.75
C ASN A 1579 -23.12 11.72 23.89
N LEU A 1580 -23.78 11.05 24.85
CA LEU A 1580 -25.21 11.24 25.12
C LEU A 1580 -25.54 12.72 25.38
N GLY A 1581 -26.56 13.23 24.68
CA GLY A 1581 -27.03 14.62 24.80
C GLY A 1581 -26.54 15.57 23.70
N VAL A 1582 -25.66 15.13 22.80
CA VAL A 1582 -25.25 15.88 21.61
C VAL A 1582 -26.37 15.90 20.57
N ARG A 1583 -26.72 17.08 20.06
CA ARG A 1583 -27.75 17.25 19.01
C ARG A 1583 -27.09 17.35 17.63
N ASP A 1584 -26.56 16.24 17.13
CA ASP A 1584 -26.11 16.12 15.72
C ASP A 1584 -27.18 15.33 14.95
N ARG A 1585 -28.18 16.04 14.43
CA ARG A 1585 -29.29 15.40 13.71
C ARG A 1585 -28.97 15.37 12.22
N THR A 1586 -28.99 14.17 11.65
CA THR A 1586 -29.01 14.01 10.19
C THR A 1586 -30.24 14.72 9.62
N PRO A 1587 -30.10 15.58 8.59
CA PRO A 1587 -31.23 16.23 7.96
C PRO A 1587 -32.26 15.21 7.46
N GLN A 1588 -33.55 15.51 7.61
CA GLN A 1588 -34.61 14.65 7.07
C GLN A 1588 -34.56 14.57 5.54
N SER A 1589 -33.99 15.58 4.88
CA SER A 1589 -33.74 15.64 3.44
C SER A 1589 -32.53 14.83 2.97
N ALA A 1590 -31.79 14.19 3.89
CA ALA A 1590 -30.59 13.43 3.52
C ALA A 1590 -30.90 12.30 2.52
N PRO A 1591 -30.01 12.01 1.56
CA PRO A 1591 -30.20 10.91 0.63
C PRO A 1591 -30.28 9.55 1.34
N ARG A 1592 -30.92 8.56 0.71
CA ARG A 1592 -31.17 7.23 1.30
C ARG A 1592 -29.92 6.60 1.90
N LEU A 1593 -28.79 6.70 1.18
CA LEU A 1593 -27.50 6.14 1.58
C LEU A 1593 -26.92 6.76 2.87
N TYR A 1594 -27.35 7.97 3.22
CA TYR A 1594 -26.99 8.71 4.42
C TYR A 1594 -28.14 8.76 5.44
N LYS A 1595 -29.02 7.76 5.42
CA LYS A 1595 -30.04 7.50 6.43
C LYS A 1595 -29.86 6.10 7.02
N LEU A 1596 -30.49 5.87 8.17
CA LEU A 1596 -30.71 4.51 8.66
C LEU A 1596 -31.91 3.94 7.92
N CYS A 1597 -31.80 2.73 7.39
CA CYS A 1597 -32.94 2.10 6.72
C CYS A 1597 -34.01 1.75 7.76
N GLU A 1598 -35.26 2.10 7.48
CA GLU A 1598 -36.37 1.65 8.33
C GLU A 1598 -36.60 0.15 8.09
N PRO A 1599 -36.86 -0.65 9.14
CA PRO A 1599 -37.21 -2.04 8.94
C PRO A 1599 -38.49 -2.13 8.09
N PRO A 1600 -38.61 -3.13 7.20
CA PRO A 1600 -39.84 -3.33 6.45
C PRO A 1600 -41.02 -3.51 7.44
N PRO A 1601 -42.20 -2.92 7.16
CA PRO A 1601 -43.34 -3.05 8.05
C PRO A 1601 -43.67 -4.53 8.29
N PRO A 1602 -44.07 -4.91 9.52
CA PRO A 1602 -44.41 -6.29 9.83
C PRO A 1602 -45.52 -6.80 8.90
N ALA A 1603 -45.39 -8.04 8.41
CA ALA A 1603 -46.36 -8.65 7.52
C ALA A 1603 -47.75 -8.71 8.20
N GLY A 1604 -48.66 -7.80 7.82
CA GLY A 1604 -50.01 -7.70 8.40
C GLY A 1604 -50.61 -6.29 8.47
N GLU A 1605 -49.85 -5.23 8.12
CA GLU A 1605 -50.33 -3.83 8.14
C GLU A 1605 -50.50 -3.15 6.76
N GLU A 1606 -50.51 -3.92 5.64
CA GLU A 1606 -50.96 -3.45 4.31
C GLU A 1606 -52.32 -4.06 3.93
#